data_AF-A0A8C2HKE7-F1
#
_entry.id   AF-A0A8C2HKE7-F1
#
_cell.length_a   1.000
_cell.length_b   1.000
_cell.length_c   1.000
_cell.angle_alpha   90.00
_cell.angle_beta   90.00
_cell.angle_gamma   90.00
#
_symmetry.space_group_name_H-M   'P 1'
#
loop_
_entity.id
_entity.type
_entity.pdbx_description
1 polymer ?
#
loop_
_entity_poly.entity_id
_entity_poly.type
_entity_poly.pdbx_seq_one_letter_code
_entity_poly.pdbx_strand_id
1 'polypeptide(L)'
;MRNLSLLQRFKCVDLSFPGTPQCFSIRSETGTVLVASELAITEFDPRTQEVHKEVSLTAEDYLPEDGSGVVVAIQDLPDQESVCVATGSGDVILYNLNTSQLECVGSVESGLTGMTWSPDQELVTLTTGQETIIMMTKDFEPITEVAINQDDFGEGKFITVGWGKKETQFHGSEGKQAEVQPALPWDDRKPRITWRGDGQFFAVSTVCPQTGARKVRIWNRECVLQATSEVVNGLEQPLCWRPSGSLIASTQRHPNKHSVVFMEKNGLLHGDFNLPFGKEQVKVKELLWNSDSTVLAVWMEDLKPGENEHPNTFIQLWTVGNYHWYLKQSLHFGSEPLRAPACVCWDPEKPLRLHLLTRGWVSYTYDWGWSTDRSHGTDCHDNANVAVIDGDKILLTTFRQCVIPPPMCAFELQLPVPVNLVTFRSQAQRTNELAALTADGHIYVYGQGGGVENGAYMLMFSLRVTMDQEEPLTLRLLLWLNDDLFLAVAHGRYFTRLLKLSPSDSQDSKDTIFYTDSSELSLTEWKDSTGNIINFPRPCVQTALCTLSGEEHLIGLTERSHLYIGDSLVASNISSFVVYDDFLLLTTHSHMCHCLNLSTLSIKGLQSALSSDAHQNDETVRKVERGSRIVSVVPQDTRLILQMPRGNLETIHHQALVLAQLRKWLDGLRFKDAFECMRKLRINLNLIYDHNPTVFLANIEMFLKQIDSINYINLFLTELKEEDTTTTMYPSPSHSASSSASGKGGKKVDIICDALRSTMETLDPQKYCLCILTSHVRKTTPELELALQKVHELRVNPPSGSSSVSAEEALKYLLFLVNVNELYEHSLGTYDFDLVLMVAEKSQKDPKEYLPFLNMLKTLEPNYQRYTIDKHLKRYRKALHHLSKCGEEHFTELLNLVKDQRLYSDALELYSLNSEQYKTLSVAYAEHLVEQQQAEQAGLLLWRCGENARALQAFVSCTSWRNALAVATHIPLPPEQLALLARDLAEKLLEARRHKQAALCLEQYAKDCEEAISALIQGAAWEEALRLIYLYNRQDIIETDLKSALLDAHSNQTSFLESQKALFIRHKNRLAVVQELKAKARLELFDEDGPDCADAELYSEASSVLTGSHLGSKYSRSNSRISSRSSKNRRKAEGKKHSLKEGSPFEDIALLNALTQIITIVDKMREEVHSLLKALVLFQFDGAASSLQRDYGELLQLMETALPEIWTDNLQQGQTPLTGPNSTANSIMASFQQQRPAVPQQDTEALTAPKMRIAVKWKLSILK
;
A
#
# COMPACT_ATOMS: atom_id res chain seq x y z
N MET A 1 19.06 5.80 -14.28
CA MET A 1 18.85 7.08 -14.96
C MET A 1 19.08 8.21 -13.97
N ARG A 2 20.33 8.34 -13.52
CA ARG A 2 20.80 9.43 -12.67
C ARG A 2 22.10 9.96 -13.28
N ASN A 3 22.33 11.25 -13.12
CA ASN A 3 23.58 11.90 -13.44
C ASN A 3 24.30 12.27 -12.14
N LEU A 4 25.62 12.35 -12.22
CA LEU A 4 26.43 12.85 -11.12
C LEU A 4 26.51 14.36 -11.29
N SER A 5 26.00 15.12 -10.33
CA SER A 5 25.94 16.58 -10.37
C SER A 5 26.86 17.18 -9.31
N LEU A 6 27.46 18.33 -9.60
CA LEU A 6 28.29 19.04 -8.64
C LEU A 6 27.40 19.77 -7.63
N LEU A 7 27.49 19.39 -6.36
CA LEU A 7 26.79 20.03 -5.24
C LEU A 7 27.61 21.15 -4.60
N GLN A 8 28.93 21.03 -4.54
CA GLN A 8 29.75 22.11 -4.03
C GLN A 8 31.18 21.94 -4.51
N ARG A 9 31.86 23.06 -4.76
CA ARG A 9 33.30 23.09 -4.99
C ARG A 9 33.91 24.08 -4.02
N PHE A 10 34.80 23.61 -3.17
CA PHE A 10 35.66 24.47 -2.37
C PHE A 10 37.02 24.58 -3.04
N LYS A 11 37.53 25.81 -3.13
CA LYS A 11 38.85 26.11 -3.67
C LYS A 11 39.63 26.92 -2.64
N CYS A 12 40.81 26.43 -2.28
CA CYS A 12 41.78 27.18 -1.49
C CYS A 12 42.92 27.64 -2.40
N VAL A 13 43.22 28.94 -2.40
CA VAL A 13 44.26 29.58 -3.24
C VAL A 13 45.33 30.17 -2.31
N ASP A 14 46.56 30.33 -2.81
CA ASP A 14 47.69 30.99 -2.11
C ASP A 14 48.33 30.17 -0.95
N LEU A 15 48.30 28.84 -1.05
CA LEU A 15 49.05 27.97 -0.14
C LEU A 15 50.53 27.93 -0.57
N SER A 16 51.37 28.86 -0.13
CA SER A 16 52.81 28.81 -0.44
C SER A 16 53.56 28.00 0.62
N PHE A 17 53.61 26.68 0.45
CA PHE A 17 54.29 25.77 1.38
C PHE A 17 55.62 25.26 0.82
N PRO A 18 56.52 24.74 1.68
CA PRO A 18 57.84 24.26 1.26
C PRO A 18 57.73 23.10 0.27
N GLY A 19 58.49 23.16 -0.83
CA GLY A 19 58.58 22.08 -1.82
C GLY A 19 57.31 21.87 -2.65
N THR A 20 57.24 20.72 -3.30
CA THR A 20 56.13 20.27 -4.15
C THR A 20 55.35 19.17 -3.43
N PRO A 21 54.00 19.16 -3.48
CA PRO A 21 53.23 18.06 -2.90
C PRO A 21 53.57 16.72 -3.57
N GLN A 22 53.89 15.71 -2.77
CA GLN A 22 54.18 14.34 -3.24
C GLN A 22 53.06 13.37 -2.88
N CYS A 23 52.58 13.42 -1.64
CA CYS A 23 51.48 12.58 -1.16
C CYS A 23 50.60 13.38 -0.19
N PHE A 24 49.35 12.96 0.01
CA PHE A 24 48.50 13.55 1.04
C PHE A 24 47.52 12.54 1.63
N SER A 25 47.03 12.84 2.83
CA SER A 25 45.99 12.11 3.54
C SER A 25 44.96 13.09 4.10
N ILE A 26 43.73 12.62 4.31
CA ILE A 26 42.62 13.43 4.82
C ILE A 26 42.36 13.02 6.27
N ARG A 27 42.27 14.02 7.15
CA ARG A 27 41.80 13.84 8.52
C ARG A 27 40.29 14.07 8.55
N SER A 28 39.50 13.01 8.43
CA SER A 28 38.04 13.13 8.26
C SER A 28 37.34 13.84 9.43
N GLU A 29 37.82 13.61 10.66
CA GLU A 29 37.22 14.18 11.87
C GLU A 29 37.34 15.71 11.93
N THR A 30 38.52 16.25 11.58
CA THR A 30 38.81 17.68 11.60
C THR A 30 38.50 18.36 10.26
N GLY A 31 38.49 17.59 9.17
CA GLY A 31 38.41 18.10 7.80
C GLY A 31 39.70 18.75 7.30
N THR A 32 40.82 18.57 8.02
CA THR A 32 42.15 19.09 7.63
C THR A 32 42.84 18.13 6.65
N VAL A 33 43.79 18.67 5.91
CA VAL A 33 44.56 17.96 4.90
C VAL A 33 46.02 17.90 5.33
N LEU A 34 46.56 16.69 5.36
CA LEU A 34 47.97 16.41 5.66
C LEU A 34 48.71 16.18 4.35
N VAL A 35 49.73 16.99 4.05
CA VAL A 35 50.51 16.87 2.83
C VAL A 35 51.97 16.63 3.17
N ALA A 36 52.58 15.66 2.50
CA ALA A 36 54.01 15.46 2.52
C ALA A 36 54.65 16.01 1.23
N SER A 37 55.70 16.80 1.39
CA SER A 37 56.58 17.30 0.32
C SER A 37 57.98 16.70 0.46
N GLU A 38 58.89 17.02 -0.48
CA GLU A 38 60.32 16.71 -0.33
C GLU A 38 61.00 17.36 0.88
N LEU A 39 60.35 18.34 1.57
CA LEU A 39 60.97 19.10 2.67
C LEU A 39 60.28 18.93 4.03
N ALA A 40 58.95 18.79 4.04
CA ALA A 40 58.14 18.91 5.26
C ALA A 40 56.80 18.18 5.16
N ILE A 41 56.19 17.92 6.33
CA ILE A 41 54.79 17.54 6.48
C ILE A 41 54.02 18.78 6.94
N THR A 42 52.97 19.14 6.19
CA THR A 42 52.13 20.32 6.47
C THR A 42 50.68 19.88 6.69
N GLU A 43 50.11 20.23 7.83
CA GLU A 43 48.68 20.14 8.14
C GLU A 43 48.02 21.51 7.93
N PHE A 44 47.05 21.59 7.03
CA PHE A 44 46.27 22.81 6.81
C PHE A 44 44.78 22.52 6.68
N ASP A 45 43.95 23.51 6.99
CA ASP A 45 42.51 23.44 6.78
C ASP A 45 42.14 24.13 5.45
N PRO A 46 41.62 23.38 4.44
CA PRO A 46 41.20 23.97 3.17
C PRO A 46 40.06 24.99 3.27
N ARG A 47 39.30 25.02 4.38
CA ARG A 47 38.16 25.92 4.58
C ARG A 47 38.56 27.26 5.19
N THR A 48 39.37 27.22 6.25
CA THR A 48 39.86 28.42 6.93
C THR A 48 41.13 28.99 6.28
N GLN A 49 41.80 28.18 5.46
CA GLN A 49 43.10 28.52 4.84
C GLN A 49 44.22 28.68 5.88
N GLU A 50 44.02 28.18 7.10
CA GLU A 50 45.00 28.24 8.17
C GLU A 50 45.89 27.00 8.18
N VAL A 51 47.20 27.21 8.36
CA VAL A 51 48.15 26.13 8.65
C VAL A 51 48.09 25.83 10.12
N HIS A 52 47.76 24.59 10.46
CA HIS A 52 47.68 24.15 11.84
C HIS A 52 49.05 23.76 12.37
N LYS A 53 49.78 22.95 11.59
CA LYS A 53 51.08 22.38 11.98
C LYS A 53 51.97 22.19 10.77
N GLU A 54 53.26 22.44 10.93
CA GLU A 54 54.28 22.16 9.93
C GLU A 54 55.52 21.60 10.63
N VAL A 55 56.05 20.50 10.13
CA VAL A 55 57.26 19.86 10.66
C VAL A 55 58.21 19.53 9.51
N SER A 56 59.49 19.92 9.66
CA SER A 56 60.52 19.68 8.65
C SER A 56 61.02 18.25 8.74
N LEU A 57 61.11 17.58 7.59
CA LEU A 57 61.73 16.26 7.44
C LEU A 57 63.23 16.35 7.13
N THR A 58 63.71 17.51 6.69
CA THR A 58 65.13 17.75 6.40
C THR A 58 65.93 18.16 7.63
N ALA A 59 65.30 18.82 8.60
CA ALA A 59 65.97 19.26 9.83
C ALA A 59 66.43 18.11 10.74
N GLU A 60 65.81 16.94 10.59
CA GLU A 60 66.09 15.71 11.36
C GLU A 60 66.82 14.65 10.49
N ASP A 61 67.41 15.06 9.35
CA ASP A 61 68.14 14.21 8.40
C ASP A 61 67.34 13.03 7.78
N TYR A 62 66.01 13.02 7.90
CA TYR A 62 65.16 11.99 7.27
C TYR A 62 65.03 12.15 5.74
N LEU A 63 65.13 13.39 5.24
CA LEU A 63 65.18 13.71 3.82
C LEU A 63 66.35 14.66 3.52
N PRO A 64 66.94 14.60 2.32
CA PRO A 64 68.06 15.47 1.95
C PRO A 64 67.61 16.91 1.70
N GLU A 65 68.41 17.89 2.13
CA GLU A 65 68.14 19.33 1.96
C GLU A 65 68.18 19.81 0.49
N ASP A 66 68.69 18.99 -0.43
CA ASP A 66 68.81 19.33 -1.86
C ASP A 66 67.48 19.22 -2.63
N GLY A 67 66.39 18.85 -1.95
CA GLY A 67 65.06 18.68 -2.53
C GLY A 67 64.91 17.40 -3.36
N SER A 68 65.88 16.48 -3.32
CA SER A 68 65.78 15.17 -3.96
C SER A 68 65.01 14.12 -3.14
N GLY A 69 64.55 14.51 -1.94
CA GLY A 69 63.78 13.66 -1.04
C GLY A 69 62.50 13.13 -1.65
N VAL A 70 62.21 11.85 -1.41
CA VAL A 70 61.00 11.18 -1.91
C VAL A 70 60.23 10.61 -0.73
N VAL A 71 58.98 11.04 -0.59
CA VAL A 71 57.98 10.42 0.28
C VAL A 71 57.15 9.46 -0.56
N VAL A 72 57.06 8.21 -0.10
CA VAL A 72 56.39 7.12 -0.81
C VAL A 72 54.90 7.12 -0.53
N ALA A 73 54.50 7.35 0.72
CA ALA A 73 53.12 7.47 1.13
C ALA A 73 53.01 8.15 2.50
N ILE A 74 51.82 8.66 2.78
CA ILE A 74 51.40 9.28 4.04
C ILE A 74 50.02 8.75 4.39
N GLN A 75 49.80 8.43 5.66
CA GLN A 75 48.51 7.94 6.15
C GLN A 75 48.21 8.53 7.54
N ASP A 76 47.02 9.10 7.70
CA ASP A 76 46.48 9.49 9.01
C ASP A 76 46.05 8.25 9.81
N LEU A 77 46.45 8.18 11.08
CA LEU A 77 46.10 7.14 12.04
C LEU A 77 45.39 7.79 13.25
N PRO A 78 44.06 7.97 13.17
CA PRO A 78 43.29 8.67 14.21
C PRO A 78 43.44 8.05 15.60
N ASP A 79 43.42 6.72 15.70
CA ASP A 79 43.53 5.98 16.97
C ASP A 79 44.85 6.21 17.71
N GLN A 80 45.92 6.55 16.98
CA GLN A 80 47.24 6.87 17.53
C GLN A 80 47.50 8.39 17.59
N GLU A 81 46.54 9.22 17.16
CA GLU A 81 46.67 10.67 17.00
C GLU A 81 47.96 11.07 16.25
N SER A 82 48.34 10.25 15.27
CA SER A 82 49.64 10.32 14.61
C SER A 82 49.52 10.10 13.11
N VAL A 83 50.54 10.52 12.37
CA VAL A 83 50.63 10.39 10.92
C VAL A 83 51.80 9.50 10.58
N CYS A 84 51.56 8.43 9.84
CA CYS A 84 52.61 7.53 9.38
C CYS A 84 53.09 7.96 7.99
N VAL A 85 54.41 8.10 7.84
CA VAL A 85 55.07 8.53 6.60
C VAL A 85 56.18 7.54 6.27
N ALA A 86 56.19 7.07 5.02
CA ALA A 86 57.26 6.21 4.50
C ALA A 86 58.12 6.99 3.50
N THR A 87 59.44 6.98 3.69
CA THR A 87 60.40 7.65 2.79
C THR A 87 61.02 6.66 1.80
N GLY A 88 61.49 7.17 0.67
CA GLY A 88 62.20 6.38 -0.34
C GLY A 88 63.56 5.88 0.13
N SER A 89 64.19 6.53 1.13
CA SER A 89 65.43 6.08 1.77
C SER A 89 65.26 4.81 2.59
N GLY A 90 64.04 4.51 3.04
CA GLY A 90 63.76 3.30 3.81
C GLY A 90 63.08 3.53 5.16
N ASP A 91 62.89 4.79 5.57
CA ASP A 91 62.45 5.14 6.91
C ASP A 91 60.91 5.17 7.01
N VAL A 92 60.39 4.64 8.11
CA VAL A 92 58.98 4.70 8.51
C VAL A 92 58.90 5.60 9.73
N ILE A 93 58.27 6.75 9.55
CA ILE A 93 58.25 7.85 10.51
C ILE A 93 56.82 8.00 11.02
N LEU A 94 56.68 8.06 12.33
CA LEU A 94 55.44 8.38 13.02
C LEU A 94 55.53 9.83 13.53
N TYR A 95 54.68 10.69 12.99
CA TYR A 95 54.55 12.08 13.43
C TYR A 95 53.37 12.21 14.39
N ASN A 96 53.66 12.41 15.67
CA ASN A 96 52.62 12.59 16.67
C ASN A 96 52.06 14.01 16.60
N LEU A 97 50.76 14.13 16.31
CA LEU A 97 50.16 15.44 16.08
C LEU A 97 50.09 16.26 17.37
N ASN A 98 49.87 15.65 18.53
CA ASN A 98 49.68 16.37 19.79
C ASN A 98 50.99 16.94 20.37
N THR A 99 52.09 16.21 20.22
CA THR A 99 53.41 16.62 20.73
C THR A 99 54.28 17.29 19.67
N SER A 100 53.90 17.19 18.40
CA SER A 100 54.70 17.61 17.24
C SER A 100 56.09 16.96 17.19
N GLN A 101 56.21 15.74 17.70
CA GLN A 101 57.45 14.95 17.67
C GLN A 101 57.44 13.96 16.50
N LEU A 102 58.60 13.78 15.88
CA LEU A 102 58.87 12.75 14.87
C LEU A 102 59.59 11.57 15.54
N GLU A 103 59.13 10.37 15.29
CA GLU A 103 59.77 9.13 15.73
C GLU A 103 59.98 8.21 14.53
N CYS A 104 61.21 7.72 14.32
CA CYS A 104 61.47 6.67 13.34
C CYS A 104 61.19 5.30 13.98
N VAL A 105 60.10 4.66 13.54
CA VAL A 105 59.61 3.38 14.08
C VAL A 105 60.16 2.18 13.31
N GLY A 106 60.78 2.41 12.15
CA GLY A 106 61.47 1.38 11.38
C GLY A 106 62.31 1.96 10.24
N SER A 107 63.38 1.27 9.85
CA SER A 107 64.20 1.64 8.70
C SER A 107 64.64 0.40 7.92
N VAL A 108 64.55 0.48 6.58
CA VAL A 108 64.85 -0.62 5.65
C VAL A 108 65.98 -0.20 4.71
N GLU A 109 67.15 -0.83 4.83
CA GLU A 109 68.36 -0.45 4.06
C GLU A 109 68.18 -0.45 2.54
N SER A 110 67.28 -1.29 2.01
CA SER A 110 67.01 -1.35 0.57
C SER A 110 66.08 -0.25 0.04
N GLY A 111 65.60 0.63 0.92
CA GLY A 111 64.59 1.63 0.62
C GLY A 111 63.18 1.06 0.55
N LEU A 112 62.18 1.94 0.65
CA LEU A 112 60.77 1.61 0.48
C LEU A 112 60.27 2.06 -0.89
N THR A 113 59.43 1.24 -1.49
CA THR A 113 58.84 1.48 -2.81
C THR A 113 57.32 1.64 -2.77
N GLY A 114 56.68 1.24 -1.68
CA GLY A 114 55.24 1.37 -1.45
C GLY A 114 54.89 1.18 0.02
N MET A 115 53.85 1.86 0.48
CA MET A 115 53.22 1.64 1.78
C MET A 115 51.71 1.78 1.62
N THR A 116 50.95 0.87 2.21
CA THR A 116 49.49 1.00 2.33
C THR A 116 49.00 0.32 3.59
N TRP A 117 48.03 0.95 4.24
CA TRP A 117 47.36 0.40 5.41
C TRP A 117 46.15 -0.41 5.02
N SER A 118 45.84 -1.44 5.80
CA SER A 118 44.55 -2.12 5.70
C SER A 118 43.41 -1.13 6.01
N PRO A 119 42.18 -1.34 5.48
CA PRO A 119 41.09 -0.38 5.67
C PRO A 119 40.66 -0.18 7.13
N ASP A 120 40.91 -1.18 7.98
CA ASP A 120 40.73 -1.15 9.43
C ASP A 120 41.95 -0.57 10.19
N GLN A 121 43.01 -0.19 9.48
CA GLN A 121 44.26 0.36 10.01
C GLN A 121 45.00 -0.52 11.04
N GLU A 122 44.72 -1.82 11.07
CA GLU A 122 45.39 -2.77 11.97
C GLU A 122 46.71 -3.32 11.42
N LEU A 123 46.88 -3.29 10.09
CA LEU A 123 48.05 -3.82 9.39
C LEU A 123 48.63 -2.79 8.42
N VAL A 124 49.95 -2.68 8.38
CA VAL A 124 50.68 -1.92 7.37
C VAL A 124 51.43 -2.87 6.45
N THR A 125 51.27 -2.68 5.15
CA THR A 125 51.98 -3.44 4.10
C THR A 125 52.96 -2.55 3.39
N LEU A 126 54.22 -2.93 3.43
CA LEU A 126 55.35 -2.23 2.85
C LEU A 126 55.93 -3.06 1.71
N THR A 127 56.36 -2.41 0.63
CA THR A 127 57.21 -3.04 -0.40
C THR A 127 58.58 -2.40 -0.40
N THR A 128 59.62 -3.23 -0.52
CA THR A 128 61.02 -2.81 -0.41
C THR A 128 61.69 -2.66 -1.78
N GLY A 129 62.90 -2.08 -1.82
CA GLY A 129 63.73 -2.03 -3.03
C GLY A 129 64.30 -3.40 -3.46
N GLN A 130 64.26 -4.40 -2.57
CA GLN A 130 64.63 -5.80 -2.88
C GLN A 130 63.46 -6.64 -3.39
N GLU A 131 62.33 -6.02 -3.77
CA GLU A 131 61.12 -6.71 -4.22
C GLU A 131 60.52 -7.68 -3.17
N THR A 132 60.61 -7.35 -1.88
CA THR A 132 59.94 -8.05 -0.78
C THR A 132 58.72 -7.28 -0.27
N ILE A 133 57.74 -8.01 0.28
CA ILE A 133 56.61 -7.48 1.05
C ILE A 133 56.95 -7.66 2.52
N ILE A 134 56.90 -6.58 3.28
CA ILE A 134 56.94 -6.62 4.74
C ILE A 134 55.56 -6.26 5.26
N MET A 135 54.99 -7.11 6.09
CA MET A 135 53.73 -6.84 6.78
C MET A 135 54.00 -6.64 8.26
N MET A 136 53.48 -5.55 8.82
CA MET A 136 53.60 -5.23 10.24
C MET A 136 52.23 -4.96 10.86
N THR A 137 52.14 -5.10 12.19
CA THR A 137 51.00 -4.63 12.98
C THR A 137 50.97 -3.10 13.02
N LYS A 138 49.87 -2.52 13.54
CA LYS A 138 49.78 -1.07 13.81
C LYS A 138 50.83 -0.54 14.81
N ASP A 139 51.40 -1.42 15.61
CA ASP A 139 52.49 -1.10 16.54
C ASP A 139 53.88 -1.29 15.91
N PHE A 140 53.92 -1.46 14.57
CA PHE A 140 55.12 -1.65 13.77
C PHE A 140 55.92 -2.91 14.11
N GLU A 141 55.27 -3.92 14.71
CA GLU A 141 55.88 -5.24 14.92
C GLU A 141 55.82 -6.06 13.60
N PRO A 142 56.96 -6.58 13.09
CA PRO A 142 56.98 -7.35 11.86
C PRO A 142 56.28 -8.70 12.03
N ILE A 143 55.31 -8.99 11.18
CA ILE A 143 54.56 -10.25 11.14
C ILE A 143 55.23 -11.22 10.18
N THR A 144 55.45 -10.79 8.94
CA THR A 144 56.03 -11.60 7.87
C THR A 144 56.82 -10.75 6.89
N GLU A 145 57.84 -11.36 6.30
CA GLU A 145 58.56 -10.84 5.14
C GLU A 145 58.61 -11.92 4.06
N VAL A 146 58.11 -11.61 2.86
CA VAL A 146 58.02 -12.56 1.74
C VAL A 146 58.45 -11.91 0.43
N ALA A 147 59.08 -12.68 -0.46
CA ALA A 147 59.37 -12.20 -1.81
C ALA A 147 58.07 -11.94 -2.58
N ILE A 148 57.95 -10.78 -3.26
CA ILE A 148 56.77 -10.45 -4.07
C ILE A 148 56.67 -11.43 -5.25
N ASN A 149 57.79 -11.69 -5.91
CA ASN A 149 57.86 -12.54 -7.09
C ASN A 149 58.04 -14.01 -6.69
N GLN A 150 56.91 -14.73 -6.59
CA GLN A 150 56.89 -16.20 -6.41
C GLN A 150 56.57 -16.90 -7.73
N ASP A 151 57.11 -18.12 -7.91
CA ASP A 151 56.92 -18.95 -9.12
C ASP A 151 55.62 -19.78 -9.07
N ASP A 152 55.02 -19.98 -7.90
CA ASP A 152 53.74 -20.69 -7.75
C ASP A 152 52.54 -19.78 -8.06
N PHE A 153 51.42 -20.38 -8.45
CA PHE A 153 50.16 -19.68 -8.63
C PHE A 153 49.62 -19.14 -7.30
N GLY A 154 49.80 -19.89 -6.20
CA GLY A 154 49.25 -19.60 -4.87
C GLY A 154 48.31 -20.71 -4.38
N GLU A 155 47.89 -20.64 -3.10
CA GLU A 155 47.07 -21.66 -2.44
C GLU A 155 45.66 -21.81 -3.06
N GLY A 156 45.15 -20.76 -3.72
CA GLY A 156 43.87 -20.73 -4.41
C GLY A 156 43.86 -21.46 -5.76
N LYS A 157 44.89 -22.25 -6.07
CA LYS A 157 44.98 -23.06 -7.27
C LYS A 157 43.80 -24.02 -7.37
N PHE A 158 43.02 -23.92 -8.45
CA PHE A 158 41.92 -24.84 -8.70
C PHE A 158 42.43 -26.29 -8.78
N ILE A 159 41.94 -27.16 -7.88
CA ILE A 159 42.13 -28.61 -7.98
C ILE A 159 41.16 -29.11 -9.06
N THR A 160 41.50 -28.90 -10.32
CA THR A 160 40.67 -29.35 -11.45
C THR A 160 40.86 -30.85 -11.65
N VAL A 161 39.80 -31.63 -11.48
CA VAL A 161 39.70 -33.05 -11.87
C VAL A 161 39.74 -33.21 -13.40
N GLY A 162 40.84 -32.81 -14.05
CA GLY A 162 41.21 -33.22 -15.42
C GLY A 162 40.29 -32.91 -16.60
N TRP A 163 39.05 -32.43 -16.41
CA TRP A 163 38.14 -32.08 -17.51
C TRP A 163 38.37 -30.63 -17.93
N GLY A 164 38.96 -30.43 -19.11
CA GLY A 164 39.20 -29.12 -19.70
C GLY A 164 40.63 -28.59 -19.65
N LYS A 165 41.64 -29.45 -19.39
CA LYS A 165 43.05 -29.06 -19.58
C LYS A 165 43.27 -28.56 -21.01
N LYS A 166 44.15 -27.57 -21.19
CA LYS A 166 44.54 -27.00 -22.49
C LYS A 166 44.99 -28.08 -23.51
N GLU A 167 45.52 -29.19 -22.99
CA GLU A 167 45.92 -30.41 -23.72
C GLU A 167 44.75 -31.21 -24.32
N THR A 168 43.54 -31.05 -23.76
CA THR A 168 42.32 -31.81 -24.10
C THR A 168 41.29 -31.02 -24.90
N GLN A 169 41.54 -29.74 -25.20
CA GLN A 169 40.71 -28.92 -26.08
C GLN A 169 41.31 -28.85 -27.48
N PHE A 170 40.50 -29.14 -28.50
CA PHE A 170 40.89 -29.11 -29.90
C PHE A 170 41.17 -27.66 -30.34
N HIS A 171 42.45 -27.28 -30.39
CA HIS A 171 42.88 -25.99 -30.95
C HIS A 171 43.17 -26.20 -32.43
N GLY A 172 42.47 -25.47 -33.31
CA GLY A 172 42.89 -25.30 -34.70
C GLY A 172 44.34 -24.79 -34.74
N SER A 173 45.09 -25.18 -35.77
CA SER A 173 46.56 -25.10 -35.91
C SER A 173 47.19 -23.69 -35.93
N GLU A 174 46.56 -22.68 -35.34
CA GLU A 174 47.06 -21.29 -35.21
C GLU A 174 47.19 -20.81 -33.75
N GLY A 175 47.10 -21.69 -32.75
CA GLY A 175 47.36 -21.35 -31.35
C GLY A 175 48.86 -21.27 -31.01
N LYS A 176 49.60 -20.35 -31.61
CA LYS A 176 51.00 -20.03 -31.22
C LYS A 176 51.04 -19.64 -29.73
N GLN A 177 52.09 -20.07 -29.03
CA GLN A 177 52.55 -19.42 -27.79
C GLN A 177 52.52 -17.91 -28.02
N ALA A 178 51.59 -17.21 -27.38
CA ALA A 178 51.49 -15.76 -27.51
C ALA A 178 52.78 -15.16 -26.95
N GLU A 179 53.50 -14.43 -27.79
CA GLU A 179 54.72 -13.72 -27.41
C GLU A 179 54.35 -12.72 -26.28
N VAL A 180 55.04 -12.87 -25.14
CA VAL A 180 54.80 -12.03 -23.96
C VAL A 180 55.37 -10.65 -24.23
N GLN A 181 54.54 -9.62 -24.13
CA GLN A 181 54.97 -8.24 -24.30
C GLN A 181 55.50 -7.69 -22.97
N PRO A 182 56.72 -7.11 -22.94
CA PRO A 182 57.23 -6.46 -21.74
C PRO A 182 56.42 -5.19 -21.41
N ALA A 183 56.59 -4.68 -20.19
CA ALA A 183 56.00 -3.44 -19.72
C ALA A 183 56.34 -2.28 -20.67
N LEU A 184 55.39 -1.35 -20.81
CA LEU A 184 55.50 -0.23 -21.73
C LEU A 184 56.67 0.70 -21.36
N PRO A 185 57.29 1.41 -22.32
CA PRO A 185 58.48 2.23 -22.05
C PRO A 185 58.31 3.32 -20.99
N TRP A 186 57.08 3.83 -20.80
CA TRP A 186 56.73 4.89 -19.85
C TRP A 186 56.14 4.38 -18.52
N ASP A 187 56.10 3.06 -18.31
CA ASP A 187 55.74 2.44 -17.03
C ASP A 187 56.86 2.73 -16.02
N ASP A 188 56.48 3.17 -14.81
CA ASP A 188 57.45 3.53 -13.76
C ASP A 188 58.14 2.32 -13.10
N ARG A 189 57.72 1.10 -13.45
CA ARG A 189 58.19 -0.19 -12.93
C ARG A 189 58.05 -0.37 -11.42
N LYS A 190 57.40 0.56 -10.72
CA LYS A 190 57.20 0.49 -9.27
C LYS A 190 56.08 -0.50 -8.92
N PRO A 191 56.15 -1.17 -7.77
CA PRO A 191 55.03 -1.94 -7.24
C PRO A 191 53.82 -1.03 -6.95
N ARG A 192 52.60 -1.58 -7.04
CA ARG A 192 51.37 -0.95 -6.54
C ARG A 192 50.63 -1.92 -5.65
N ILE A 193 50.12 -1.44 -4.51
CA ILE A 193 49.41 -2.24 -3.52
C ILE A 193 48.00 -1.67 -3.37
N THR A 194 46.99 -2.53 -3.28
CA THR A 194 45.62 -2.12 -2.98
C THR A 194 44.94 -3.16 -2.10
N TRP A 195 44.21 -2.70 -1.09
CA TRP A 195 43.42 -3.57 -0.21
C TRP A 195 41.98 -3.71 -0.69
N ARG A 196 41.38 -4.87 -0.41
CA ARG A 196 39.91 -5.02 -0.46
C ARG A 196 39.30 -4.30 0.75
N GLY A 197 38.11 -3.72 0.58
CA GLY A 197 37.50 -2.85 1.60
C GLY A 197 37.19 -3.50 2.95
N ASP A 198 37.15 -4.84 3.04
CA ASP A 198 36.99 -5.57 4.31
C ASP A 198 38.31 -6.01 4.96
N GLY A 199 39.46 -5.65 4.38
CA GLY A 199 40.79 -5.95 4.92
C GLY A 199 41.18 -7.43 4.89
N GLN A 200 40.45 -8.29 4.17
CA GLN A 200 40.72 -9.74 4.12
C GLN A 200 41.76 -10.13 3.05
N PHE A 201 41.92 -9.31 2.02
CA PHE A 201 42.84 -9.55 0.91
C PHE A 201 43.45 -8.25 0.42
N PHE A 202 44.65 -8.34 -0.15
CA PHE A 202 45.29 -7.25 -0.88
C PHE A 202 45.91 -7.77 -2.17
N ALA A 203 46.06 -6.88 -3.15
CA ALA A 203 46.69 -7.17 -4.44
C ALA A 203 47.95 -6.34 -4.60
N VAL A 204 48.99 -6.97 -5.16
CA VAL A 204 50.27 -6.33 -5.49
C VAL A 204 50.54 -6.50 -6.99
N SER A 205 50.68 -5.38 -7.70
CA SER A 205 51.06 -5.35 -9.13
C SER A 205 52.55 -5.05 -9.27
N THR A 206 53.31 -5.95 -9.88
CA THR A 206 54.75 -5.78 -10.14
C THR A 206 55.16 -6.23 -11.54
N VAL A 207 56.27 -5.69 -12.04
CA VAL A 207 56.92 -6.17 -13.26
C VAL A 207 57.69 -7.43 -12.93
N CYS A 208 57.35 -8.55 -13.58
CA CYS A 208 58.01 -9.83 -13.36
C CYS A 208 59.41 -9.83 -13.99
N PRO A 209 60.50 -10.07 -13.24
CA PRO A 209 61.87 -9.99 -13.77
C PRO A 209 62.15 -10.96 -14.93
N GLN A 210 61.50 -12.13 -14.92
CA GLN A 210 61.69 -13.18 -15.94
C GLN A 210 61.04 -12.83 -17.29
N THR A 211 59.88 -12.19 -17.27
CA THR A 211 59.06 -11.94 -18.47
C THR A 211 59.06 -10.48 -18.92
N GLY A 212 59.47 -9.56 -18.03
CA GLY A 212 59.36 -8.12 -18.25
C GLY A 212 57.92 -7.60 -18.24
N ALA A 213 56.90 -8.45 -18.11
CA ALA A 213 55.49 -8.08 -18.10
C ALA A 213 54.97 -7.82 -16.68
N ARG A 214 53.97 -6.95 -16.55
CA ARG A 214 53.31 -6.66 -15.26
C ARG A 214 52.35 -7.80 -14.89
N LYS A 215 52.43 -8.28 -13.65
CA LYS A 215 51.58 -9.33 -13.07
C LYS A 215 50.96 -8.84 -11.76
N VAL A 216 49.72 -9.25 -11.51
CA VAL A 216 49.01 -8.96 -10.26
C VAL A 216 48.99 -10.21 -9.40
N ARG A 217 49.39 -10.09 -8.14
CA ARG A 217 49.36 -11.18 -7.15
C ARG A 217 48.42 -10.82 -6.02
N ILE A 218 47.56 -11.76 -5.65
CA ILE A 218 46.54 -11.60 -4.61
C ILE A 218 47.01 -12.37 -3.39
N TRP A 219 47.00 -11.70 -2.25
CA TRP A 219 47.43 -12.18 -0.94
C TRP A 219 46.26 -12.11 0.03
N ASN A 220 46.20 -13.04 0.98
CA ASN A 220 45.26 -12.93 2.11
C ASN A 220 45.84 -12.00 3.19
N ARG A 221 45.04 -11.76 4.23
CA ARG A 221 45.41 -10.92 5.38
C ARG A 221 46.70 -11.39 6.08
N GLU A 222 46.99 -12.68 6.05
CA GLU A 222 48.19 -13.28 6.66
C GLU A 222 49.44 -13.20 5.77
N CYS A 223 49.40 -12.46 4.66
CA CYS A 223 50.48 -12.33 3.67
C CYS A 223 50.84 -13.67 2.97
N VAL A 224 49.88 -14.57 2.83
CA VAL A 224 50.01 -15.82 2.07
C VAL A 224 49.47 -15.64 0.65
N LEU A 225 50.26 -16.06 -0.35
CA LEU A 225 49.90 -15.94 -1.76
C LEU A 225 48.70 -16.82 -2.10
N GLN A 226 47.61 -16.20 -2.56
CA GLN A 226 46.37 -16.88 -2.91
C GLN A 226 46.26 -17.16 -4.41
N ALA A 227 46.56 -16.16 -5.24
CA ALA A 227 46.49 -16.30 -6.70
C ALA A 227 47.45 -15.36 -7.40
N THR A 228 47.91 -15.77 -8.58
CA THR A 228 48.76 -14.97 -9.48
C THR A 228 48.03 -14.81 -10.80
N SER A 229 47.91 -13.59 -11.29
CA SER A 229 47.23 -13.30 -12.54
C SER A 229 47.91 -13.99 -13.73
N GLU A 230 47.13 -14.31 -14.75
CA GLU A 230 47.69 -14.68 -16.04
C GLU A 230 48.52 -13.52 -16.62
N VAL A 231 49.39 -13.84 -17.59
CA VAL A 231 50.16 -12.81 -18.30
C VAL A 231 49.22 -12.07 -19.24
N VAL A 232 48.92 -10.81 -18.92
CA VAL A 232 48.07 -9.93 -19.72
C VAL A 232 48.96 -8.95 -20.49
N ASN A 233 49.04 -9.12 -21.81
CA ASN A 233 49.83 -8.22 -22.67
C ASN A 233 49.25 -6.79 -22.64
N GLY A 234 50.13 -5.80 -22.47
CA GLY A 234 49.75 -4.38 -22.43
C GLY A 234 49.11 -3.91 -21.13
N LEU A 235 49.19 -4.69 -20.05
CA LEU A 235 48.76 -4.27 -18.71
C LEU A 235 49.65 -3.13 -18.19
N GLU A 236 49.04 -2.03 -17.72
CA GLU A 236 49.74 -0.84 -17.27
C GLU A 236 49.86 -0.76 -15.73
N GLN A 237 50.61 0.25 -15.24
CA GLN A 237 50.88 0.48 -13.82
C GLN A 237 49.66 0.64 -12.87
N PRO A 238 48.52 1.27 -13.24
CA PRO A 238 47.46 1.57 -12.27
C PRO A 238 46.78 0.31 -11.72
N LEU A 239 46.49 0.32 -10.42
CA LEU A 239 45.83 -0.79 -9.72
C LEU A 239 44.91 -0.24 -8.63
N CYS A 240 43.66 -0.69 -8.60
CA CYS A 240 42.72 -0.32 -7.54
C CYS A 240 41.68 -1.42 -7.33
N TRP A 241 41.53 -1.89 -6.09
CA TRP A 241 40.49 -2.85 -5.74
C TRP A 241 39.18 -2.10 -5.45
N ARG A 242 38.07 -2.56 -6.04
CA ARG A 242 36.74 -2.06 -5.71
C ARG A 242 36.39 -2.37 -4.24
N PRO A 243 36.19 -1.37 -3.35
CA PRO A 243 36.05 -1.60 -1.91
C PRO A 243 34.98 -2.63 -1.54
N SER A 244 33.81 -2.54 -2.17
CA SER A 244 32.76 -3.54 -2.12
C SER A 244 32.76 -4.39 -3.42
N GLY A 245 33.17 -5.65 -3.29
CA GLY A 245 33.10 -6.63 -4.38
C GLY A 245 34.42 -7.35 -4.68
N SER A 246 34.42 -8.10 -5.78
CA SER A 246 35.52 -8.99 -6.18
C SER A 246 36.46 -8.40 -7.23
N LEU A 247 36.14 -7.23 -7.79
CA LEU A 247 36.81 -6.70 -8.96
C LEU A 247 38.01 -5.81 -8.60
N ILE A 248 39.14 -6.11 -9.22
CA ILE A 248 40.38 -5.34 -9.21
C ILE A 248 40.48 -4.64 -10.56
N ALA A 249 40.49 -3.31 -10.56
CA ALA A 249 40.61 -2.50 -11.76
C ALA A 249 42.09 -2.24 -12.09
N SER A 250 42.42 -2.39 -13.37
CA SER A 250 43.68 -1.96 -13.96
C SER A 250 43.41 -1.45 -15.38
N THR A 251 44.44 -1.06 -16.11
CA THR A 251 44.30 -0.59 -17.50
C THR A 251 45.12 -1.44 -18.44
N GLN A 252 44.57 -1.71 -19.62
CA GLN A 252 45.18 -2.51 -20.65
C GLN A 252 45.18 -1.76 -21.98
N ARG A 253 46.35 -1.72 -22.62
CA ARG A 253 46.51 -1.17 -23.96
C ARG A 253 46.44 -2.29 -24.99
N HIS A 254 45.31 -2.39 -25.69
CA HIS A 254 45.10 -3.34 -26.77
C HIS A 254 45.70 -2.82 -28.08
N PRO A 255 45.80 -3.65 -29.14
CA PRO A 255 46.28 -3.20 -30.45
C PRO A 255 45.55 -1.99 -31.05
N ASN A 256 44.24 -1.86 -30.78
CA ASN A 256 43.37 -0.84 -31.38
C ASN A 256 42.61 0.06 -30.38
N LYS A 257 42.68 -0.24 -29.07
CA LYS A 257 41.88 0.44 -28.04
C LYS A 257 42.63 0.53 -26.70
N HIS A 258 42.26 1.48 -25.86
CA HIS A 258 42.75 1.62 -24.48
C HIS A 258 41.58 1.40 -23.53
N SER A 259 41.69 0.41 -22.64
CA SER A 259 40.57 -0.08 -21.85
C SER A 259 40.93 -0.16 -20.37
N VAL A 260 39.95 0.10 -19.51
CA VAL A 260 39.99 -0.32 -18.11
C VAL A 260 39.52 -1.76 -18.05
N VAL A 261 40.33 -2.63 -17.47
CA VAL A 261 40.07 -4.06 -17.35
C VAL A 261 39.90 -4.44 -15.90
N PHE A 262 39.06 -5.44 -15.65
CA PHE A 262 38.83 -5.95 -14.31
C PHE A 262 39.38 -7.36 -14.15
N MET A 263 39.90 -7.66 -12.97
CA MET A 263 40.34 -8.99 -12.57
C MET A 263 39.57 -9.42 -11.31
N GLU A 264 39.34 -10.70 -11.16
CA GLU A 264 38.81 -11.26 -9.91
C GLU A 264 39.94 -11.68 -8.96
N LYS A 265 39.58 -11.99 -7.71
CA LYS A 265 40.51 -12.50 -6.68
C LYS A 265 41.27 -13.78 -7.08
N ASN A 266 40.80 -14.50 -8.09
CA ASN A 266 41.44 -15.70 -8.65
C ASN A 266 42.51 -15.37 -9.71
N GLY A 267 42.76 -14.09 -10.02
CA GLY A 267 43.74 -13.65 -11.02
C GLY A 267 43.26 -13.72 -12.47
N LEU A 268 41.99 -14.05 -12.73
CA LEU A 268 41.41 -14.09 -14.08
C LEU A 268 40.75 -12.75 -14.43
N LEU A 269 40.81 -12.38 -15.72
CA LEU A 269 40.13 -11.21 -16.27
C LEU A 269 38.60 -11.42 -16.27
N HIS A 270 37.85 -10.38 -15.89
CA HIS A 270 36.39 -10.38 -15.82
C HIS A 270 35.80 -9.05 -16.31
N GLY A 271 35.71 -8.89 -17.63
CA GLY A 271 35.11 -7.71 -18.27
C GLY A 271 36.04 -6.49 -18.38
N ASP A 272 35.63 -5.55 -19.22
CA ASP A 272 36.37 -4.32 -19.55
C ASP A 272 35.42 -3.21 -20.02
N PHE A 273 35.90 -1.97 -20.02
CA PHE A 273 35.30 -0.87 -20.77
C PHE A 273 36.37 0.00 -21.43
N ASN A 274 36.01 0.69 -22.51
CA ASN A 274 36.97 1.48 -23.30
C ASN A 274 37.00 2.93 -22.82
N LEU A 275 38.20 3.50 -22.74
CA LEU A 275 38.38 4.92 -22.55
C LEU A 275 38.07 5.67 -23.87
N PRO A 276 37.53 6.90 -23.83
CA PRO A 276 37.13 7.68 -25.01
C PRO A 276 38.33 8.32 -25.71
N PHE A 277 39.45 7.60 -25.81
CA PHE A 277 40.70 8.07 -26.37
C PHE A 277 41.27 7.04 -27.34
N GLY A 278 41.98 7.53 -28.35
CA GLY A 278 42.79 6.69 -29.21
C GLY A 278 43.93 6.02 -28.43
N LYS A 279 44.39 4.87 -28.94
CA LYS A 279 45.39 4.02 -28.26
C LYS A 279 46.64 4.76 -27.77
N GLU A 280 47.14 5.78 -28.45
CA GLU A 280 48.38 6.49 -28.10
C GLU A 280 48.14 7.95 -27.63
N GLN A 281 46.91 8.28 -27.25
CA GLN A 281 46.59 9.65 -26.86
C GLN A 281 46.91 9.92 -25.40
N VAL A 282 46.52 9.03 -24.50
CA VAL A 282 46.63 9.25 -23.05
C VAL A 282 47.42 8.15 -22.34
N LYS A 283 47.99 8.50 -21.20
CA LYS A 283 48.55 7.62 -20.16
C LYS A 283 47.66 7.72 -18.93
N VAL A 284 47.27 6.58 -18.36
CA VAL A 284 46.52 6.54 -17.10
C VAL A 284 47.54 6.54 -15.95
N LYS A 285 47.47 7.54 -15.07
CA LYS A 285 48.35 7.65 -13.90
C LYS A 285 47.84 6.78 -12.77
N GLU A 286 46.55 6.94 -12.43
CA GLU A 286 45.91 6.26 -11.30
C GLU A 286 44.43 5.96 -11.56
N LEU A 287 43.95 4.92 -10.87
CA LEU A 287 42.54 4.54 -10.77
C LEU A 287 42.14 4.64 -9.29
N LEU A 288 41.02 5.30 -9.00
CA LEU A 288 40.59 5.56 -7.64
C LEU A 288 39.11 5.23 -7.49
N TRP A 289 38.80 4.12 -6.82
CA TRP A 289 37.45 3.81 -6.39
C TRP A 289 37.08 4.63 -5.16
N ASN A 290 35.85 5.11 -5.13
CA ASN A 290 35.31 5.71 -3.93
C ASN A 290 34.90 4.65 -2.88
N SER A 291 34.73 5.07 -1.62
CA SER A 291 34.55 4.15 -0.49
C SER A 291 33.30 3.27 -0.59
N ASP A 292 32.20 3.74 -1.20
CA ASP A 292 30.97 2.95 -1.42
C ASP A 292 30.94 2.21 -2.78
N SER A 293 32.00 2.31 -3.58
CA SER A 293 32.17 1.63 -4.87
C SER A 293 31.13 1.96 -5.94
N THR A 294 30.55 3.16 -5.88
CA THR A 294 29.61 3.66 -6.88
C THR A 294 30.28 4.46 -8.00
N VAL A 295 31.46 5.04 -7.76
CA VAL A 295 32.20 5.88 -8.71
C VAL A 295 33.67 5.45 -8.80
N LEU A 296 34.15 5.29 -10.03
CA LEU A 296 35.56 5.08 -10.36
C LEU A 296 36.12 6.35 -11.00
N ALA A 297 37.09 7.00 -10.35
CA ALA A 297 37.84 8.09 -10.95
C ALA A 297 39.04 7.53 -11.73
N VAL A 298 39.23 8.03 -12.95
CA VAL A 298 40.33 7.69 -13.84
C VAL A 298 41.16 8.95 -14.08
N TRP A 299 42.38 8.98 -13.58
CA TRP A 299 43.29 10.12 -13.73
C TRP A 299 44.28 9.86 -14.86
N MET A 300 44.29 10.74 -15.86
CA MET A 300 45.04 10.60 -17.11
C MET A 300 45.83 11.85 -17.48
N GLU A 301 46.91 11.65 -18.24
CA GLU A 301 47.70 12.72 -18.87
C GLU A 301 47.96 12.40 -20.35
N ASP A 302 48.14 13.43 -21.19
CA ASP A 302 48.51 13.25 -22.60
C ASP A 302 49.86 12.53 -22.73
N LEU A 303 49.92 11.50 -23.58
CA LEU A 303 51.15 10.74 -23.81
C LEU A 303 52.15 11.49 -24.70
N LYS A 304 51.64 12.28 -25.66
CA LYS A 304 52.43 13.17 -26.53
C LYS A 304 51.98 14.61 -26.22
N PRO A 305 52.74 15.40 -25.45
CA PRO A 305 52.38 16.79 -25.21
C PRO A 305 52.31 17.52 -26.56
N GLY A 306 51.34 18.42 -26.71
CA GLY A 306 51.26 19.30 -27.89
C GLY A 306 52.45 20.27 -27.96
N GLU A 307 52.33 21.34 -28.75
CA GLU A 307 53.38 22.37 -28.91
C GLU A 307 53.85 23.01 -27.59
N ASN A 308 53.10 22.84 -26.48
CA ASN A 308 53.32 23.49 -25.18
C ASN A 308 54.31 22.78 -24.22
N GLU A 309 55.11 21.81 -24.68
CA GLU A 309 56.11 21.02 -23.91
C GLU A 309 55.59 20.20 -22.69
N HIS A 310 54.40 20.49 -22.14
CA HIS A 310 53.80 19.83 -20.98
C HIS A 310 52.47 19.12 -21.32
N PRO A 311 52.21 17.92 -20.76
CA PRO A 311 51.01 17.15 -21.09
C PRO A 311 49.76 17.73 -20.43
N ASN A 312 48.63 17.73 -21.13
CA ASN A 312 47.36 18.08 -20.47
C ASN A 312 46.96 16.97 -19.51
N THR A 313 46.30 17.35 -18.41
CA THR A 313 45.81 16.40 -17.41
C THR A 313 44.29 16.43 -17.30
N PHE A 314 43.68 15.24 -17.18
CA PHE A 314 42.24 15.06 -17.10
C PHE A 314 41.86 14.05 -16.01
N ILE A 315 40.72 14.28 -15.36
CA ILE A 315 40.12 13.32 -14.42
C ILE A 315 38.70 13.04 -14.89
N GLN A 316 38.40 11.76 -15.12
CA GLN A 316 37.07 11.31 -15.54
C GLN A 316 36.40 10.51 -14.43
N LEU A 317 35.11 10.74 -14.20
CA LEU A 317 34.31 10.00 -13.22
C LEU A 317 33.37 9.03 -13.93
N TRP A 318 33.59 7.75 -13.67
CA TRP A 318 32.88 6.63 -14.30
C TRP A 318 31.96 5.94 -13.30
N THR A 319 30.82 5.50 -13.79
CA THR A 319 29.79 4.81 -12.99
C THR A 319 29.29 3.59 -13.76
N VAL A 320 28.81 2.56 -13.06
CA VAL A 320 28.31 1.34 -13.71
C VAL A 320 26.85 1.08 -13.37
N GLY A 321 26.05 0.69 -14.36
CA GLY A 321 24.66 0.28 -14.17
C GLY A 321 24.17 -0.59 -15.33
N ASN A 322 23.45 -1.66 -15.06
CA ASN A 322 23.07 -2.68 -16.07
C ASN A 322 24.28 -3.20 -16.86
N TYR A 323 25.43 -3.39 -16.20
CA TYR A 323 26.72 -3.78 -16.82
C TYR A 323 27.26 -2.81 -17.88
N HIS A 324 26.69 -1.62 -18.02
CA HIS A 324 27.20 -0.55 -18.87
C HIS A 324 27.94 0.49 -18.03
N TRP A 325 29.08 0.95 -18.54
CA TRP A 325 29.90 1.98 -17.91
C TRP A 325 29.57 3.34 -18.52
N TYR A 326 29.14 4.27 -17.67
CA TYR A 326 28.79 5.63 -18.05
C TYR A 326 29.88 6.60 -17.60
N LEU A 327 30.39 7.40 -18.54
CA LEU A 327 31.22 8.56 -18.21
C LEU A 327 30.31 9.71 -17.77
N LYS A 328 30.34 10.08 -16.49
CA LYS A 328 29.42 11.09 -15.94
C LYS A 328 29.99 12.49 -15.88
N GLN A 329 31.29 12.62 -15.67
CA GLN A 329 31.97 13.92 -15.53
C GLN A 329 33.38 13.84 -16.11
N SER A 330 33.82 14.93 -16.75
CA SER A 330 35.19 15.11 -17.27
C SER A 330 35.76 16.45 -16.79
N LEU A 331 36.85 16.38 -16.03
CA LEU A 331 37.56 17.52 -15.47
C LEU A 331 38.85 17.76 -16.29
N HIS A 332 39.02 18.96 -16.83
CA HIS A 332 40.18 19.34 -17.64
C HIS A 332 41.03 20.38 -16.92
N PHE A 333 42.32 20.10 -16.71
CA PHE A 333 43.24 20.96 -15.94
C PHE A 333 44.23 21.76 -16.82
N GLY A 334 44.12 21.63 -18.15
CA GLY A 334 45.02 22.27 -19.10
C GLY A 334 46.44 21.70 -19.08
N SER A 335 47.38 22.40 -19.72
CA SER A 335 48.80 22.03 -19.88
C SER A 335 49.73 22.80 -18.93
N GLU A 336 49.19 23.68 -18.09
CA GLU A 336 50.01 24.48 -17.16
C GLU A 336 50.54 23.62 -16.00
N PRO A 337 51.87 23.52 -15.80
CA PRO A 337 52.47 22.59 -14.83
C PRO A 337 52.00 22.78 -13.39
N LEU A 338 51.82 24.02 -12.94
CA LEU A 338 51.39 24.34 -11.56
C LEU A 338 49.91 23.97 -11.31
N ARG A 339 49.13 23.81 -12.37
CA ARG A 339 47.71 23.45 -12.29
C ARG A 339 47.46 21.96 -12.39
N ALA A 340 48.44 21.23 -12.89
CA ALA A 340 48.38 19.78 -12.93
C ALA A 340 48.13 19.23 -11.51
N PRO A 341 47.17 18.31 -11.33
CA PRO A 341 47.01 17.55 -10.10
C PRO A 341 48.34 16.92 -9.69
N ALA A 342 48.72 17.11 -8.42
CA ALA A 342 49.82 16.42 -7.77
C ALA A 342 49.31 15.17 -7.05
N CYS A 343 48.18 15.29 -6.36
CA CYS A 343 47.55 14.19 -5.63
C CYS A 343 46.01 14.26 -5.73
N VAL A 344 45.36 13.10 -5.76
CA VAL A 344 43.91 12.96 -5.81
C VAL A 344 43.49 11.82 -4.88
N CYS A 345 42.47 12.03 -4.04
CA CYS A 345 41.89 10.94 -3.25
C CYS A 345 40.41 11.18 -2.94
N TRP A 346 39.68 10.08 -2.72
CA TRP A 346 38.31 10.14 -2.21
C TRP A 346 38.33 10.32 -0.69
N ASP A 347 37.37 11.06 -0.16
CA ASP A 347 37.14 11.14 1.27
C ASP A 347 36.73 9.74 1.80
N PRO A 348 37.37 9.23 2.86
CA PRO A 348 37.12 7.88 3.34
C PRO A 348 35.75 7.75 4.03
N GLU A 349 35.20 8.82 4.60
CA GLU A 349 33.89 8.83 5.26
C GLU A 349 32.75 9.30 4.36
N LYS A 350 33.03 10.21 3.41
CA LYS A 350 32.05 10.79 2.49
C LYS A 350 32.28 10.27 1.07
N PRO A 351 31.57 9.22 0.62
CA PRO A 351 31.90 8.53 -0.63
C PRO A 351 31.87 9.38 -1.90
N LEU A 352 31.10 10.48 -1.91
CA LEU A 352 30.96 11.36 -3.07
C LEU A 352 31.74 12.67 -2.93
N ARG A 353 32.73 12.72 -2.03
CA ARG A 353 33.64 13.85 -1.88
C ARG A 353 35.02 13.51 -2.42
N LEU A 354 35.47 14.27 -3.41
CA LEU A 354 36.78 14.11 -4.03
C LEU A 354 37.70 15.28 -3.65
N HIS A 355 38.86 14.95 -3.12
CA HIS A 355 39.91 15.92 -2.79
C HIS A 355 41.03 15.88 -3.83
N LEU A 356 41.53 17.06 -4.17
CA LEU A 356 42.58 17.24 -5.16
C LEU A 356 43.51 18.36 -4.75
N LEU A 357 44.81 18.15 -4.91
CA LEU A 357 45.83 19.16 -4.69
C LEU A 357 46.68 19.31 -5.95
N THR A 358 46.88 20.53 -6.44
CA THR A 358 47.73 20.79 -7.62
C THR A 358 49.19 21.01 -7.22
N ARG A 359 50.10 20.93 -8.20
CA ARG A 359 51.54 21.20 -7.98
C ARG A 359 51.85 22.62 -7.50
N GLY A 360 51.02 23.58 -7.87
CA GLY A 360 51.05 24.96 -7.37
C GLY A 360 50.28 25.15 -6.07
N TRP A 361 50.08 24.08 -5.30
CA TRP A 361 49.41 24.10 -3.99
C TRP A 361 47.99 24.69 -4.02
N VAL A 362 47.21 24.42 -5.07
CA VAL A 362 45.79 24.78 -5.07
C VAL A 362 44.99 23.55 -4.65
N SER A 363 44.25 23.67 -3.54
CA SER A 363 43.39 22.59 -3.05
C SER A 363 41.97 22.75 -3.59
N TYR A 364 41.41 21.66 -4.12
CA TYR A 364 40.03 21.56 -4.54
C TYR A 364 39.32 20.44 -3.77
N THR A 365 38.11 20.72 -3.29
CA THR A 365 37.20 19.70 -2.76
C THR A 365 35.90 19.74 -3.57
N TYR A 366 35.57 18.62 -4.22
CA TYR A 366 34.35 18.47 -5.02
C TYR A 366 33.36 17.58 -4.26
N ASP A 367 32.20 18.13 -3.93
CA ASP A 367 31.07 17.39 -3.38
C ASP A 367 30.09 17.06 -4.50
N TRP A 368 29.90 15.78 -4.75
CA TRP A 368 29.01 15.27 -5.79
C TRP A 368 27.68 14.78 -5.22
N GLY A 369 26.65 14.80 -6.06
CA GLY A 369 25.31 14.34 -5.72
C GLY A 369 24.63 13.68 -6.90
N TRP A 370 23.69 12.79 -6.62
CA TRP A 370 22.90 12.15 -7.68
C TRP A 370 21.68 13.01 -8.02
N SER A 371 21.52 13.37 -9.29
CA SER A 371 20.34 14.06 -9.82
C SER A 371 19.67 13.23 -10.93
N THR A 372 18.38 13.48 -11.17
CA THR A 372 17.66 12.98 -12.35
C THR A 372 17.18 14.19 -13.13
N ASP A 373 17.86 14.47 -14.24
CA ASP A 373 17.53 15.61 -15.10
C ASP A 373 16.38 15.20 -16.03
N ARG A 374 15.23 15.85 -15.86
CA ARG A 374 13.98 15.54 -16.56
C ARG A 374 13.23 16.79 -16.96
N SER A 375 12.33 16.65 -17.93
CA SER A 375 11.39 17.72 -18.29
C SER A 375 10.41 18.00 -17.14
N HIS A 376 10.08 19.27 -16.96
CA HIS A 376 9.30 19.79 -15.82
C HIS A 376 7.85 20.18 -16.17
N GLY A 377 7.37 19.86 -17.36
CA GLY A 377 6.02 20.21 -17.80
C GLY A 377 4.95 19.37 -17.11
N THR A 378 3.79 19.98 -16.88
CA THR A 378 2.64 19.38 -16.19
C THR A 378 1.47 19.07 -17.14
N ASP A 379 1.61 19.42 -18.42
CA ASP A 379 0.59 19.25 -19.44
C ASP A 379 0.80 17.98 -20.30
N CYS A 380 -0.14 17.72 -21.21
CA CYS A 380 -0.07 16.55 -22.09
C CYS A 380 0.98 16.63 -23.22
N HIS A 381 1.60 17.80 -23.44
CA HIS A 381 2.64 17.99 -24.46
C HIS A 381 4.03 17.60 -23.95
N ASP A 382 4.24 17.57 -22.64
CA ASP A 382 5.48 17.09 -22.04
C ASP A 382 5.64 15.58 -22.23
N ASN A 383 6.73 15.12 -22.84
CA ASN A 383 6.99 13.71 -23.13
C ASN A 383 7.56 12.90 -21.95
N ALA A 384 7.67 13.51 -20.76
CA ALA A 384 8.35 12.98 -19.60
C ALA A 384 9.78 12.53 -19.95
N ASN A 385 10.53 13.46 -20.54
CA ASN A 385 11.90 13.22 -20.99
C ASN A 385 12.84 13.07 -19.80
N VAL A 386 13.77 12.12 -19.88
CA VAL A 386 14.86 11.97 -18.92
C VAL A 386 16.16 11.85 -19.69
N ALA A 387 17.14 12.70 -19.36
CA ALA A 387 18.44 12.73 -19.99
C ALA A 387 19.50 12.08 -19.10
N VAL A 388 20.30 11.17 -19.66
CA VAL A 388 21.41 10.51 -18.98
C VAL A 388 22.70 10.81 -19.72
N ILE A 389 23.66 11.39 -19.01
CA ILE A 389 25.00 11.70 -19.53
C ILE A 389 25.78 10.39 -19.68
N ASP A 390 26.39 10.18 -20.85
CA ASP A 390 27.33 9.10 -21.14
C ASP A 390 28.48 9.62 -22.00
N GLY A 391 29.43 10.29 -21.35
CA GLY A 391 30.59 10.90 -22.00
C GLY A 391 30.16 12.00 -22.94
N ASP A 392 30.52 11.86 -24.22
CA ASP A 392 30.17 12.76 -25.32
C ASP A 392 28.75 12.51 -25.85
N LYS A 393 27.96 11.65 -25.19
CA LYS A 393 26.58 11.33 -25.56
C LYS A 393 25.60 11.74 -24.47
N ILE A 394 24.40 12.10 -24.90
CA ILE A 394 23.22 12.22 -24.04
C ILE A 394 22.20 11.18 -24.49
N LEU A 395 21.91 10.25 -23.58
CA LEU A 395 20.92 9.21 -23.76
C LEU A 395 19.58 9.73 -23.26
N LEU A 396 18.67 10.01 -24.19
CA LEU A 396 17.37 10.62 -23.91
C LEU A 396 16.25 9.57 -24.02
N THR A 397 15.49 9.39 -22.94
CA THR A 397 14.34 8.47 -22.91
C THR A 397 13.03 9.23 -22.73
N THR A 398 12.04 8.94 -23.57
CA THR A 398 10.75 9.64 -23.64
C THR A 398 9.62 8.77 -23.05
N PHE A 399 9.39 8.85 -21.74
CA PHE A 399 8.49 7.91 -21.03
C PHE A 399 7.02 7.96 -21.48
N ARG A 400 6.57 9.07 -22.06
CA ARG A 400 5.23 9.14 -22.66
C ARG A 400 5.08 8.16 -23.81
N GLN A 401 6.09 8.06 -24.67
CA GLN A 401 6.06 7.26 -25.90
C GLN A 401 6.41 5.80 -25.62
N CYS A 402 7.53 5.54 -24.95
CA CYS A 402 8.00 4.18 -24.68
C CYS A 402 8.86 4.12 -23.41
N VAL A 403 8.72 3.02 -22.66
CA VAL A 403 9.54 2.74 -21.48
C VAL A 403 10.74 1.90 -21.93
N ILE A 404 11.81 2.57 -22.36
CA ILE A 404 13.04 1.92 -22.84
C ILE A 404 14.00 1.71 -21.64
N PRO A 405 14.48 0.48 -21.37
CA PRO A 405 15.35 0.22 -20.23
C PRO A 405 16.80 0.67 -20.51
N PRO A 406 17.51 1.27 -19.52
CA PRO A 406 18.92 1.62 -19.68
C PRO A 406 19.79 0.38 -19.91
N PRO A 407 20.91 0.46 -20.65
CA PRO A 407 21.49 1.66 -21.27
C PRO A 407 20.78 2.12 -22.54
N MET A 408 19.82 1.37 -23.07
CA MET A 408 19.07 1.78 -24.26
C MET A 408 18.27 3.04 -23.99
N CYS A 409 18.08 3.85 -25.03
CA CYS A 409 17.35 5.12 -24.98
C CYS A 409 16.50 5.32 -26.24
N ALA A 410 15.66 6.36 -26.25
CA ALA A 410 14.84 6.71 -27.40
C ALA A 410 15.65 7.49 -28.44
N PHE A 411 16.49 8.42 -27.97
CA PHE A 411 17.36 9.22 -28.80
C PHE A 411 18.76 9.31 -28.18
N GLU A 412 19.77 9.14 -29.02
CA GLU A 412 21.18 9.32 -28.67
C GLU A 412 21.66 10.62 -29.31
N LEU A 413 22.01 11.62 -28.49
CA LEU A 413 22.56 12.88 -28.97
C LEU A 413 24.07 12.82 -28.83
N GLN A 414 24.76 12.84 -29.98
CA GLN A 414 26.22 12.86 -30.02
C GLN A 414 26.73 14.31 -30.01
N LEU A 415 27.63 14.61 -29.08
CA LEU A 415 28.34 15.87 -28.94
C LEU A 415 29.83 15.66 -29.27
N PRO A 416 30.58 16.73 -29.58
CA PRO A 416 32.00 16.60 -29.92
C PRO A 416 32.91 16.36 -28.71
N VAL A 417 32.45 16.69 -27.50
CA VAL A 417 33.23 16.68 -26.26
C VAL A 417 32.34 16.13 -25.14
N PRO A 418 32.89 15.46 -24.10
CA PRO A 418 32.12 15.00 -22.95
C PRO A 418 31.22 16.08 -22.32
N VAL A 419 30.01 15.68 -21.95
CA VAL A 419 29.00 16.53 -21.32
C VAL A 419 29.15 16.50 -19.81
N ASN A 420 29.10 17.66 -19.16
CA ASN A 420 29.16 17.79 -17.71
C ASN A 420 27.81 18.17 -17.08
N LEU A 421 26.95 18.93 -17.78
CA LEU A 421 25.62 19.30 -17.30
C LEU A 421 24.57 19.20 -18.42
N VAL A 422 23.35 18.82 -18.03
CA VAL A 422 22.17 18.85 -18.91
C VAL A 422 21.04 19.57 -18.18
N THR A 423 20.26 20.37 -18.90
CA THR A 423 19.10 21.08 -18.36
C THR A 423 17.98 21.09 -19.38
N PHE A 424 16.74 21.09 -18.90
CA PHE A 424 15.54 21.24 -19.74
C PHE A 424 15.03 22.67 -19.66
N ARG A 425 14.33 23.10 -20.71
CA ARG A 425 13.71 24.43 -20.73
C ARG A 425 12.63 24.56 -19.66
N SER A 426 12.64 25.67 -18.92
CA SER A 426 11.71 25.92 -17.81
C SER A 426 10.33 26.44 -18.26
N GLN A 427 10.20 26.94 -19.50
CA GLN A 427 8.97 27.55 -20.00
C GLN A 427 7.90 26.50 -20.36
N ALA A 428 6.67 26.72 -19.87
CA ALA A 428 5.52 25.88 -20.19
C ALA A 428 5.32 25.75 -21.72
N GLN A 429 4.92 24.56 -22.18
CA GLN A 429 4.73 24.15 -23.60
C GLN A 429 5.98 23.80 -24.44
N ARG A 430 7.20 24.19 -24.03
CA ARG A 430 8.47 23.80 -24.72
C ARG A 430 9.45 23.04 -23.82
N THR A 431 8.94 22.39 -22.79
CA THR A 431 9.72 21.66 -21.77
C THR A 431 10.46 20.42 -22.30
N ASN A 432 10.15 20.01 -23.53
CA ASN A 432 10.84 18.90 -24.19
C ASN A 432 12.23 19.28 -24.72
N GLU A 433 12.53 20.57 -24.86
CA GLU A 433 13.84 21.05 -25.34
C GLU A 433 14.89 20.92 -24.25
N LEU A 434 16.12 20.59 -24.65
CA LEU A 434 17.23 20.40 -23.73
C LEU A 434 18.47 21.17 -24.16
N ALA A 435 19.25 21.59 -23.18
CA ALA A 435 20.56 22.20 -23.37
C ALA A 435 21.62 21.40 -22.61
N ALA A 436 22.80 21.27 -23.19
CA ALA A 436 23.91 20.51 -22.64
C ALA A 436 25.18 21.35 -22.59
N LEU A 437 25.83 21.41 -21.43
CA LEU A 437 27.13 22.04 -21.25
C LEU A 437 28.25 20.99 -21.34
N THR A 438 29.12 21.14 -22.33
CA THR A 438 30.30 20.28 -22.52
C THR A 438 31.49 20.73 -21.67
N ALA A 439 32.46 19.84 -21.49
CA ALA A 439 33.62 20.03 -20.62
C ALA A 439 34.56 21.17 -21.08
N ASP A 440 34.49 21.57 -22.35
CA ASP A 440 35.19 22.70 -22.95
C ASP A 440 34.38 24.02 -22.91
N GLY A 441 33.24 24.05 -22.22
CA GLY A 441 32.46 25.25 -21.98
C GLY A 441 31.53 25.69 -23.11
N HIS A 442 31.13 24.78 -24.01
CA HIS A 442 30.09 25.03 -25.00
C HIS A 442 28.72 24.55 -24.51
N ILE A 443 27.67 25.31 -24.83
CA ILE A 443 26.27 24.95 -24.61
C ILE A 443 25.67 24.54 -25.96
N TYR A 444 25.20 23.30 -26.07
CA TYR A 444 24.48 22.80 -27.24
C TYR A 444 23.00 22.68 -26.93
N VAL A 445 22.15 23.29 -27.76
CA VAL A 445 20.69 23.31 -27.56
C VAL A 445 20.01 22.44 -28.59
N TYR A 446 19.17 21.51 -28.14
CA TYR A 446 18.43 20.56 -28.97
C TYR A 446 16.92 20.74 -28.79
N GLY A 447 16.19 20.60 -29.91
CA GLY A 447 14.72 20.65 -29.95
C GLY A 447 14.14 19.60 -30.89
N GLN A 448 12.83 19.33 -30.77
CA GLN A 448 12.13 18.40 -31.67
C GLN A 448 11.83 19.06 -33.01
N GLY A 449 12.25 18.42 -34.11
CA GLY A 449 11.92 18.88 -35.47
C GLY A 449 10.43 18.72 -35.80
N GLY A 450 9.83 19.70 -36.47
CA GLY A 450 8.38 19.77 -36.78
C GLY A 450 7.84 18.79 -37.84
N GLY A 451 8.48 17.63 -38.05
CA GLY A 451 8.01 16.58 -38.98
C GLY A 451 7.12 15.56 -38.29
N VAL A 452 5.91 15.33 -38.83
CA VAL A 452 4.86 14.45 -38.27
C VAL A 452 5.23 12.96 -38.28
N GLU A 453 6.37 12.58 -38.86
CA GLU A 453 6.88 11.21 -38.83
C GLU A 453 8.32 11.23 -38.26
N ASN A 454 8.46 10.75 -37.02
CA ASN A 454 9.70 10.47 -36.25
C ASN A 454 10.34 11.54 -35.35
N GLY A 455 9.72 12.69 -35.05
CA GLY A 455 10.01 13.50 -33.83
C GLY A 455 11.48 13.64 -33.41
N ALA A 456 12.41 13.73 -34.37
CA ALA A 456 13.83 13.62 -34.11
C ALA A 456 14.33 14.87 -33.42
N TYR A 457 15.23 14.69 -32.44
CA TYR A 457 15.94 15.81 -31.82
C TYR A 457 17.03 16.29 -32.77
N MET A 458 17.02 17.59 -33.06
CA MET A 458 18.02 18.25 -33.88
C MET A 458 18.72 19.34 -33.09
N LEU A 459 20.01 19.53 -33.38
CA LEU A 459 20.77 20.65 -32.86
C LEU A 459 20.16 21.94 -33.44
N MET A 460 19.68 22.81 -32.55
CA MET A 460 19.09 24.10 -32.91
C MET A 460 20.18 25.15 -33.09
N PHE A 461 21.07 25.26 -32.10
CA PHE A 461 22.23 26.15 -32.10
C PHE A 461 23.22 25.72 -31.02
N SER A 462 24.43 26.25 -31.09
CA SER A 462 25.48 26.07 -30.08
C SER A 462 26.06 27.43 -29.68
N LEU A 463 26.39 27.58 -28.40
CA LEU A 463 26.92 28.82 -27.84
C LEU A 463 28.19 28.55 -27.05
N ARG A 464 29.23 29.35 -27.26
CA ARG A 464 30.45 29.29 -26.44
C ARG A 464 30.33 30.22 -25.25
N VAL A 465 30.60 29.71 -24.05
CA VAL A 465 30.63 30.52 -22.83
C VAL A 465 32.03 31.13 -22.66
N THR A 466 32.12 32.46 -22.74
CA THR A 466 33.38 33.20 -22.51
C THR A 466 33.65 33.38 -21.02
N MET A 467 34.10 32.34 -20.33
CA MET A 467 34.64 32.46 -18.97
C MET A 467 36.16 32.30 -18.96
N ASP A 468 36.82 32.69 -17.87
CA ASP A 468 38.18 32.21 -17.56
C ASP A 468 38.11 30.68 -17.41
N GLN A 469 38.18 29.97 -18.55
CA GLN A 469 38.14 28.50 -18.68
C GLN A 469 39.36 27.82 -18.07
N GLU A 470 40.19 28.61 -17.42
CA GLU A 470 41.37 28.23 -16.69
C GLU A 470 41.07 27.21 -15.56
N GLU A 471 39.87 27.21 -14.98
CA GLU A 471 39.50 26.28 -13.91
C GLU A 471 38.55 25.16 -14.34
N PRO A 472 38.76 23.90 -13.90
CA PRO A 472 37.86 22.79 -14.20
C PRO A 472 36.49 22.99 -13.53
N LEU A 473 35.44 22.80 -14.32
CA LEU A 473 34.03 22.73 -13.86
C LEU A 473 33.60 23.98 -13.07
N THR A 474 33.91 25.16 -13.60
CA THR A 474 33.55 26.46 -13.01
C THR A 474 32.05 26.65 -12.82
N LEU A 475 31.24 26.19 -13.78
CA LEU A 475 29.78 26.23 -13.72
C LEU A 475 29.25 24.98 -13.01
N ARG A 476 28.49 25.21 -11.93
CA ARG A 476 27.88 24.15 -11.11
C ARG A 476 26.45 23.83 -11.54
N LEU A 477 25.66 24.86 -11.84
CA LEU A 477 24.25 24.75 -12.22
C LEU A 477 24.01 25.58 -13.47
N LEU A 478 23.14 25.08 -14.34
CA LEU A 478 22.66 25.77 -15.53
C LEU A 478 21.14 25.65 -15.60
N LEU A 479 20.45 26.78 -15.61
CA LEU A 479 19.00 26.87 -15.72
C LEU A 479 18.66 27.60 -17.03
N TRP A 480 17.83 26.96 -17.85
CA TRP A 480 17.37 27.56 -19.10
C TRP A 480 15.98 28.16 -18.91
N LEU A 481 15.89 29.49 -18.95
CA LEU A 481 14.64 30.22 -18.68
C LEU A 481 13.85 30.48 -19.96
N ASN A 482 14.44 31.22 -20.90
CA ASN A 482 13.83 31.65 -22.17
C ASN A 482 14.80 31.40 -23.34
N ASP A 483 14.35 31.59 -24.59
CA ASP A 483 15.11 31.24 -25.81
C ASP A 483 16.60 31.65 -25.75
N ASP A 484 16.88 32.88 -25.32
CA ASP A 484 18.23 33.47 -25.30
C ASP A 484 18.76 33.75 -23.87
N LEU A 485 18.19 33.12 -22.85
CA LEU A 485 18.56 33.42 -21.45
C LEU A 485 18.83 32.15 -20.64
N PHE A 486 20.10 31.99 -20.28
CA PHE A 486 20.54 31.02 -19.29
C PHE A 486 20.96 31.73 -18.01
N LEU A 487 20.62 31.12 -16.87
CA LEU A 487 21.22 31.47 -15.59
C LEU A 487 22.19 30.36 -15.21
N ALA A 488 23.41 30.74 -14.85
CA ALA A 488 24.41 29.80 -14.41
C ALA A 488 24.93 30.17 -13.03
N VAL A 489 25.24 29.16 -12.22
CA VAL A 489 25.86 29.35 -10.91
C VAL A 489 27.33 28.98 -11.05
N ALA A 490 28.21 29.95 -10.87
CA ALA A 490 29.65 29.76 -10.93
C ALA A 490 30.27 29.85 -9.53
N HIS A 491 31.33 29.08 -9.28
CA HIS A 491 32.10 29.23 -8.05
C HIS A 491 33.12 30.37 -8.19
N GLY A 492 33.01 31.40 -7.36
CA GLY A 492 34.06 32.42 -7.21
C GLY A 492 35.07 32.06 -6.10
N ARG A 493 36.11 32.90 -5.93
CA ARG A 493 37.17 32.69 -4.91
C ARG A 493 36.66 32.71 -3.46
N TYR A 494 35.67 33.55 -3.15
CA TYR A 494 35.14 33.72 -1.79
C TYR A 494 33.61 33.56 -1.70
N PHE A 495 32.91 33.68 -2.82
CA PHE A 495 31.46 33.60 -2.89
C PHE A 495 31.01 32.95 -4.20
N THR A 496 29.87 32.28 -4.16
CA THR A 496 29.16 31.79 -5.33
C THR A 496 28.65 32.98 -6.15
N ARG A 497 28.89 32.98 -7.46
CA ARG A 497 28.42 34.02 -8.39
C ARG A 497 27.22 33.51 -9.19
N LEU A 498 26.20 34.34 -9.32
CA LEU A 498 25.09 34.11 -10.25
C LEU A 498 25.40 34.86 -11.55
N LEU A 499 25.47 34.12 -12.64
CA LEU A 499 25.79 34.64 -13.96
C LEU A 499 24.54 34.66 -14.83
N LYS A 500 24.28 35.82 -15.43
CA LYS A 500 23.32 35.95 -16.53
C LYS A 500 24.06 35.72 -17.84
N LEU A 501 23.66 34.69 -18.56
CA LEU A 501 24.24 34.26 -19.83
C LEU A 501 23.25 34.61 -20.96
N SER A 502 23.60 35.59 -21.78
CA SER A 502 22.82 36.00 -22.95
C SER A 502 23.71 36.14 -24.20
N PRO A 503 23.21 35.80 -25.40
CA PRO A 503 23.92 35.98 -26.66
C PRO A 503 24.37 37.44 -26.86
N SER A 504 25.50 37.64 -27.55
CA SER A 504 26.00 38.98 -27.90
C SER A 504 25.17 39.64 -29.01
N ASP A 505 24.95 40.96 -28.89
CA ASP A 505 24.32 41.79 -29.93
C ASP A 505 25.27 42.15 -31.10
N SER A 506 26.58 41.88 -30.99
CA SER A 506 27.55 42.20 -32.06
C SER A 506 27.52 41.20 -33.21
N GLN A 507 27.42 41.72 -34.45
CA GLN A 507 27.30 40.93 -35.69
C GLN A 507 28.44 39.93 -35.94
N ASP A 508 29.63 40.13 -35.34
CA ASP A 508 30.82 39.27 -35.49
C ASP A 508 30.93 38.14 -34.44
N SER A 509 30.00 38.05 -33.47
CA SER A 509 30.08 37.09 -32.34
C SER A 509 28.72 36.47 -31.97
N LYS A 510 27.89 36.12 -32.95
CA LYS A 510 26.55 35.55 -32.72
C LYS A 510 26.55 34.22 -31.96
N ASP A 511 27.66 33.48 -32.01
CA ASP A 511 27.80 32.16 -31.36
C ASP A 511 28.46 32.23 -29.98
N THR A 512 28.60 33.44 -29.42
CA THR A 512 29.30 33.68 -28.15
C THR A 512 28.34 34.29 -27.13
N ILE A 513 28.25 33.68 -25.95
CA ILE A 513 27.58 34.26 -24.80
C ILE A 513 28.60 35.03 -23.95
N PHE A 514 28.29 36.28 -23.67
CA PHE A 514 28.93 37.05 -22.61
C PHE A 514 28.19 36.85 -21.30
N TYR A 515 28.94 36.66 -20.22
CA TYR A 515 28.38 36.75 -18.89
C TYR A 515 28.41 38.20 -18.43
N THR A 516 27.34 38.62 -17.76
CA THR A 516 27.37 39.86 -16.97
C THR A 516 27.22 39.48 -15.52
N ASP A 517 28.18 39.89 -14.67
CA ASP A 517 28.00 39.96 -13.23
C ASP A 517 26.98 41.08 -13.00
N SER A 518 25.68 40.76 -13.11
CA SER A 518 24.66 41.79 -13.08
C SER A 518 24.52 42.32 -11.66
N SER A 519 24.84 43.60 -11.47
CA SER A 519 24.36 44.38 -10.32
C SER A 519 22.83 44.54 -10.30
N GLU A 520 22.12 44.15 -11.37
CA GLU A 520 20.66 44.25 -11.52
C GLU A 520 19.87 43.01 -11.06
N LEU A 521 20.46 41.81 -11.00
CA LEU A 521 19.80 40.64 -10.40
C LEU A 521 19.95 40.71 -8.87
N SER A 522 18.95 41.30 -8.21
CA SER A 522 18.86 41.24 -6.75
C SER A 522 18.38 39.84 -6.34
N LEU A 523 19.28 39.03 -5.82
CA LEU A 523 18.92 37.80 -5.12
C LEU A 523 18.26 38.22 -3.81
N THR A 524 16.93 38.12 -3.76
CA THR A 524 16.18 38.38 -2.54
C THR A 524 16.09 37.08 -1.77
N GLU A 525 16.34 37.13 -0.47
CA GLU A 525 16.07 36.01 0.41
C GLU A 525 14.61 35.62 0.23
N TRP A 526 14.36 34.34 -0.04
CA TRP A 526 12.98 33.88 -0.13
C TRP A 526 12.38 33.93 1.27
N LYS A 527 11.36 34.77 1.42
CA LYS A 527 10.64 34.97 2.67
C LYS A 527 9.27 34.32 2.60
N ASP A 528 8.85 33.73 3.71
CA ASP A 528 7.49 33.22 3.87
C ASP A 528 6.46 34.36 3.94
N SER A 529 5.18 34.00 4.05
CA SER A 529 4.06 34.95 4.20
C SER A 529 4.17 35.85 5.44
N THR A 530 5.03 35.49 6.40
CA THR A 530 5.30 36.25 7.63
C THR A 530 6.56 37.12 7.55
N GLY A 531 7.30 37.06 6.44
CA GLY A 531 8.53 37.82 6.21
C GLY A 531 9.81 37.16 6.76
N ASN A 532 9.73 35.92 7.24
CA ASN A 532 10.88 35.17 7.74
C ASN A 532 11.62 34.48 6.58
N ILE A 533 12.95 34.43 6.67
CA ILE A 533 13.79 33.79 5.66
C ILE A 533 13.57 32.28 5.72
N ILE A 534 13.23 31.68 4.58
CA ILE A 534 13.06 30.24 4.44
C ILE A 534 14.45 29.62 4.25
N ASN A 535 14.92 28.88 5.24
CA ASN A 535 16.14 28.09 5.15
C ASN A 535 15.86 26.64 5.52
N PHE A 536 16.68 25.72 5.03
CA PHE A 536 16.67 24.36 5.55
C PHE A 536 17.61 24.24 6.74
N PRO A 537 17.26 23.42 7.75
CA PRO A 537 18.14 23.19 8.90
C PRO A 537 19.40 22.41 8.52
N ARG A 538 19.41 21.73 7.37
CA ARG A 538 20.55 20.97 6.84
C ARG A 538 20.63 21.10 5.31
N PRO A 539 21.82 20.95 4.70
CA PRO A 539 21.96 20.90 3.26
C PRO A 539 21.15 19.76 2.63
N CYS A 540 20.36 20.09 1.61
CA CYS A 540 19.54 19.13 0.85
C CYS A 540 20.15 18.85 -0.52
N VAL A 541 20.21 17.58 -0.91
CA VAL A 541 20.72 17.11 -2.20
C VAL A 541 19.67 17.18 -3.31
N GLN A 542 18.39 17.16 -2.93
CA GLN A 542 17.27 17.34 -3.84
C GLN A 542 16.28 18.32 -3.21
N THR A 543 15.79 19.28 -3.99
CA THR A 543 14.80 20.26 -3.56
C THR A 543 13.69 20.42 -4.59
N ALA A 544 12.50 20.81 -4.13
CA ALA A 544 11.38 21.16 -5.00
C ALA A 544 10.45 22.16 -4.31
N LEU A 545 9.66 22.86 -5.12
CA LEU A 545 8.56 23.70 -4.65
C LEU A 545 7.26 22.91 -4.63
N CYS A 546 6.41 23.16 -3.64
CA CYS A 546 5.07 22.61 -3.59
C CYS A 546 4.09 23.59 -2.94
N THR A 547 2.80 23.47 -3.25
CA THR A 547 1.75 24.26 -2.61
C THR A 547 1.00 23.40 -1.62
N LEU A 548 1.03 23.76 -0.34
CA LEU A 548 0.32 23.07 0.75
C LEU A 548 -0.77 23.99 1.28
N SER A 549 -2.03 23.54 1.24
CA SER A 549 -3.17 24.34 1.72
C SER A 549 -3.25 25.77 1.12
N GLY A 550 -2.73 25.97 -0.10
CA GLY A 550 -2.72 27.27 -0.78
C GLY A 550 -1.47 28.13 -0.54
N GLU A 551 -0.52 27.69 0.28
CA GLU A 551 0.75 28.38 0.54
C GLU A 551 1.94 27.62 -0.06
N GLU A 552 2.87 28.34 -0.71
CA GLU A 552 4.09 27.76 -1.27
C GLU A 552 5.10 27.39 -0.17
N HIS A 553 5.60 26.17 -0.26
CA HIS A 553 6.59 25.62 0.66
C HIS A 553 7.74 24.97 -0.11
N LEU A 554 8.94 25.01 0.47
CA LEU A 554 10.12 24.34 -0.05
C LEU A 554 10.25 22.95 0.58
N ILE A 555 10.38 21.91 -0.26
CA ILE A 555 10.65 20.52 0.14
C ILE A 555 12.12 20.21 -0.12
N GLY A 556 12.82 19.63 0.85
CA GLY A 556 14.24 19.31 0.75
C GLY A 556 14.55 17.92 1.28
N LEU A 557 15.21 17.08 0.48
CA LEU A 557 15.74 15.79 0.89
C LEU A 557 17.25 15.90 1.14
N THR A 558 17.69 15.53 2.33
CA THR A 558 19.11 15.47 2.70
C THR A 558 19.75 14.16 2.27
N GLU A 559 21.10 14.12 2.23
CA GLU A 559 21.87 12.91 1.92
C GLU A 559 21.58 11.76 2.90
N ARG A 560 21.32 12.09 4.17
CA ARG A 560 20.92 11.13 5.21
C ARG A 560 19.45 10.72 5.15
N SER A 561 18.77 10.93 4.01
CA SER A 561 17.40 10.49 3.75
C SER A 561 16.32 11.17 4.62
N HIS A 562 16.63 12.34 5.19
CA HIS A 562 15.66 13.17 5.90
C HIS A 562 14.99 14.15 4.95
N LEU A 563 13.66 14.14 4.93
CA LEU A 563 12.80 15.04 4.16
C LEU A 563 12.28 16.18 5.05
N TYR A 564 12.59 17.41 4.67
CA TYR A 564 12.15 18.63 5.34
C TYR A 564 11.14 19.39 4.48
N ILE A 565 10.21 20.07 5.13
CA ILE A 565 9.33 21.08 4.53
C ILE A 565 9.50 22.36 5.35
N GLY A 566 10.12 23.38 4.75
CA GLY A 566 10.70 24.50 5.51
C GLY A 566 11.64 23.98 6.60
N ASP A 567 11.44 24.42 7.85
CA ASP A 567 12.22 23.96 9.01
C ASP A 567 11.73 22.63 9.62
N SER A 568 10.58 22.11 9.18
CA SER A 568 9.96 20.94 9.80
C SER A 568 10.46 19.63 9.18
N LEU A 569 11.00 18.73 10.00
CA LEU A 569 11.30 17.36 9.60
C LEU A 569 9.99 16.58 9.40
N VAL A 570 9.76 16.07 8.20
CA VAL A 570 8.55 15.31 7.87
C VAL A 570 8.77 13.81 8.01
N ALA A 571 9.88 13.29 7.49
CA ALA A 571 10.25 11.88 7.59
C ALA A 571 11.77 11.69 7.50
N SER A 572 12.31 10.64 8.11
CA SER A 572 13.76 10.36 8.18
C SER A 572 14.22 9.17 7.32
N ASN A 573 13.30 8.51 6.62
CA ASN A 573 13.56 7.28 5.87
C ASN A 573 13.24 7.41 4.37
N ILE A 574 13.32 8.60 3.80
CA ILE A 574 12.93 8.87 2.41
C ILE A 574 14.10 8.61 1.45
N SER A 575 13.90 7.77 0.45
CA SER A 575 14.92 7.42 -0.54
C SER A 575 14.88 8.29 -1.80
N SER A 576 13.69 8.74 -2.22
CA SER A 576 13.49 9.69 -3.32
C SER A 576 12.09 10.30 -3.27
N PHE A 577 11.90 11.47 -3.89
CA PHE A 577 10.58 12.09 -4.01
C PHE A 577 10.39 12.83 -5.33
N VAL A 578 9.14 13.09 -5.69
CA VAL A 578 8.73 13.97 -6.79
C VAL A 578 7.45 14.71 -6.41
N VAL A 579 7.42 16.00 -6.70
CA VAL A 579 6.18 16.78 -6.70
C VAL A 579 5.60 16.74 -8.11
N TYR A 580 4.33 16.40 -8.23
CA TYR A 580 3.60 16.34 -9.48
C TYR A 580 2.16 16.86 -9.27
N ASP A 581 1.84 18.00 -9.89
CA ASP A 581 0.56 18.70 -9.68
C ASP A 581 0.32 18.93 -8.17
N ASP A 582 -0.84 18.57 -7.66
CA ASP A 582 -1.15 18.62 -6.23
C ASP A 582 -0.66 17.38 -5.43
N PHE A 583 0.21 16.53 -6.00
CA PHE A 583 0.67 15.30 -5.36
C PHE A 583 2.16 15.33 -5.00
N LEU A 584 2.47 14.85 -3.80
CA LEU A 584 3.81 14.46 -3.39
C LEU A 584 3.92 12.94 -3.44
N LEU A 585 4.77 12.44 -4.33
CA LEU A 585 5.11 11.03 -4.38
C LEU A 585 6.49 10.81 -3.78
N LEU A 586 6.61 9.79 -2.96
CA LEU A 586 7.84 9.48 -2.25
C LEU A 586 8.04 7.97 -2.14
N THR A 587 9.30 7.56 -2.08
CA THR A 587 9.70 6.19 -1.76
C THR A 587 10.49 6.17 -0.47
N THR A 588 10.32 5.11 0.32
CA THR A 588 10.96 4.97 1.62
C THR A 588 11.98 3.83 1.63
N HIS A 589 12.89 3.85 2.60
CA HIS A 589 13.79 2.72 2.89
C HIS A 589 13.06 1.50 3.47
N SER A 590 11.81 1.67 3.92
CA SER A 590 10.89 0.58 4.28
C SER A 590 10.17 -0.06 3.07
N HIS A 591 10.61 0.25 1.85
CA HIS A 591 10.11 -0.36 0.60
C HIS A 591 8.64 -0.03 0.32
N MET A 592 8.23 1.19 0.68
CA MET A 592 6.91 1.74 0.41
C MET A 592 7.02 2.91 -0.57
N CYS A 593 6.01 3.07 -1.41
CA CYS A 593 5.75 4.25 -2.22
C CYS A 593 4.47 4.90 -1.68
N HIS A 594 4.55 6.18 -1.31
CA HIS A 594 3.40 6.96 -0.91
C HIS A 594 3.05 7.98 -1.99
N CYS A 595 1.76 8.24 -2.17
CA CYS A 595 1.21 9.28 -3.03
C CYS A 595 0.21 10.11 -2.21
N LEU A 596 0.63 11.31 -1.82
CA LEU A 596 -0.08 12.16 -0.88
C LEU A 596 -0.59 13.41 -1.59
N ASN A 597 -1.87 13.75 -1.40
CA ASN A 597 -2.45 14.97 -1.96
C ASN A 597 -2.13 16.16 -1.06
N LEU A 598 -1.43 17.16 -1.60
CA LEU A 598 -0.96 18.36 -0.92
C LEU A 598 -2.05 19.42 -0.75
N SER A 599 -3.11 19.38 -1.56
CA SER A 599 -4.25 20.30 -1.43
C SER A 599 -5.08 20.05 -0.17
N THR A 600 -5.10 18.81 0.33
CA THR A 600 -5.93 18.39 1.48
C THR A 600 -5.16 18.21 2.78
N LEU A 601 -3.82 18.16 2.74
CA LEU A 601 -2.98 17.84 3.89
C LEU A 601 -2.23 19.07 4.43
N SER A 602 -2.18 19.17 5.75
CA SER A 602 -1.24 20.04 6.47
C SER A 602 0.09 19.33 6.71
N ILE A 603 1.13 20.05 7.13
CA ILE A 603 2.44 19.48 7.49
C ILE A 603 2.31 18.38 8.56
N LYS A 604 1.46 18.58 9.58
CA LYS A 604 1.18 17.56 10.61
C LYS A 604 0.45 16.35 10.03
N GLY A 605 -0.44 16.57 9.06
CA GLY A 605 -1.11 15.50 8.32
C GLY A 605 -0.13 14.64 7.53
N LEU A 606 0.84 15.27 6.85
CA LEU A 606 1.95 14.59 6.16
C LEU A 606 2.81 13.75 7.11
N GLN A 607 3.19 14.31 8.26
CA GLN A 607 3.94 13.58 9.29
C GLN A 607 3.15 12.36 9.80
N SER A 608 1.85 12.52 10.05
CA SER A 608 0.99 11.43 10.49
C SER A 608 0.88 10.34 9.41
N ALA A 609 0.65 10.70 8.15
CA ALA A 609 0.50 9.76 7.04
C ALA A 609 1.78 8.95 6.76
N LEU A 610 2.95 9.53 7.03
CA LEU A 610 4.24 8.87 6.86
C LEU A 610 4.68 8.06 8.08
N SER A 611 4.07 8.31 9.24
CA SER A 611 4.34 7.58 10.49
C SER A 611 3.33 6.47 10.77
N SER A 612 2.13 6.52 10.18
CA SER A 612 1.09 5.53 10.40
C SER A 612 1.34 4.24 9.62
N ASP A 613 1.09 3.10 10.26
CA ASP A 613 1.06 1.81 9.58
C ASP A 613 -0.09 1.78 8.55
N ALA A 614 0.24 1.35 7.33
CA ALA A 614 -0.72 1.30 6.23
C ALA A 614 -1.92 0.42 6.59
N HIS A 615 -3.12 1.00 6.62
CA HIS A 615 -4.35 0.24 6.73
C HIS A 615 -4.59 -0.58 5.43
N GLN A 616 -5.30 -1.71 5.52
CA GLN A 616 -5.52 -2.63 4.39
C GLN A 616 -6.19 -1.99 3.15
N ASN A 617 -6.76 -0.78 3.28
CA ASN A 617 -7.43 -0.02 2.20
C ASN A 617 -6.89 1.41 2.02
N ASP A 618 -5.66 1.70 2.45
CA ASP A 618 -5.07 3.02 2.26
C ASP A 618 -4.65 3.23 0.78
N GLU A 619 -5.38 4.08 0.05
CA GLU A 619 -5.10 4.40 -1.36
C GLU A 619 -3.79 5.15 -1.58
N THR A 620 -3.24 5.73 -0.50
CA THR A 620 -2.06 6.59 -0.54
C THR A 620 -0.76 5.81 -0.43
N VAL A 621 -0.80 4.50 -0.20
CA VAL A 621 0.38 3.68 0.07
C VAL A 621 0.44 2.42 -0.80
N ARG A 622 1.63 2.08 -1.29
CA ARG A 622 1.90 0.86 -2.07
C ARG A 622 3.27 0.26 -1.76
N LYS A 623 3.37 -1.07 -1.65
CA LYS A 623 4.67 -1.77 -1.53
C LYS A 623 5.43 -1.74 -2.86
N VAL A 624 6.74 -1.52 -2.80
CA VAL A 624 7.66 -1.50 -3.96
C VAL A 624 8.87 -2.40 -3.71
N GLU A 625 9.65 -2.71 -4.75
CA GLU A 625 10.88 -3.48 -4.61
C GLU A 625 11.90 -2.75 -3.71
N ARG A 626 12.74 -3.52 -3.01
CA ARG A 626 13.77 -2.97 -2.13
C ARG A 626 14.70 -2.02 -2.89
N GLY A 627 14.80 -0.79 -2.40
CA GLY A 627 15.68 0.24 -2.96
C GLY A 627 15.18 0.90 -4.25
N SER A 628 13.93 0.68 -4.65
CA SER A 628 13.32 1.42 -5.75
C SER A 628 13.36 2.93 -5.54
N ARG A 629 13.68 3.66 -6.59
CA ARG A 629 13.71 5.13 -6.62
C ARG A 629 12.85 5.66 -7.76
N ILE A 630 12.23 6.81 -7.54
CA ILE A 630 11.42 7.50 -8.54
C ILE A 630 12.34 8.14 -9.58
N VAL A 631 12.03 7.90 -10.86
CA VAL A 631 12.69 8.58 -11.97
C VAL A 631 11.82 9.72 -12.48
N SER A 632 10.57 9.43 -12.85
CA SER A 632 9.65 10.43 -13.40
C SER A 632 8.19 9.98 -13.26
N VAL A 633 7.28 10.95 -13.29
CA VAL A 633 5.83 10.74 -13.41
C VAL A 633 5.42 11.27 -14.77
N VAL A 634 4.64 10.51 -15.54
CA VAL A 634 4.18 10.95 -16.86
C VAL A 634 3.02 11.94 -16.69
N PRO A 635 3.13 13.20 -17.16
CA PRO A 635 2.09 14.20 -16.95
C PRO A 635 0.75 13.88 -17.62
N GLN A 636 -0.36 14.28 -17.00
CA GLN A 636 -1.75 13.96 -17.40
C GLN A 636 -1.98 12.47 -17.73
N ASP A 637 -1.19 11.60 -17.12
CA ASP A 637 -1.23 10.14 -17.23
C ASP A 637 -1.11 9.56 -15.80
N THR A 638 -1.20 8.24 -15.67
CA THR A 638 -1.22 7.51 -14.41
C THR A 638 0.09 6.76 -14.14
N ARG A 639 1.05 6.84 -15.05
CA ARG A 639 2.32 6.10 -15.02
C ARG A 639 3.35 6.79 -14.12
N LEU A 640 3.81 6.08 -13.11
CA LEU A 640 4.97 6.40 -12.29
C LEU A 640 6.11 5.44 -12.66
N ILE A 641 7.26 6.00 -13.02
CA ILE A 641 8.44 5.25 -13.46
C ILE A 641 9.41 5.15 -12.30
N LEU A 642 9.68 3.92 -11.88
CA LEU A 642 10.65 3.57 -10.85
C LEU A 642 11.89 2.94 -11.50
N GLN A 643 13.04 3.13 -10.87
CA GLN A 643 14.26 2.39 -11.17
C GLN A 643 14.72 1.60 -9.94
N MET A 644 15.05 0.34 -10.16
CA MET A 644 15.48 -0.61 -9.14
C MET A 644 16.99 -0.52 -8.97
N PRO A 645 17.57 -0.95 -7.82
CA PRO A 645 19.02 -0.89 -7.61
C PRO A 645 19.84 -1.63 -8.68
N ARG A 646 19.28 -2.74 -9.20
CA ARG A 646 19.85 -3.49 -10.32
C ARG A 646 19.92 -2.72 -11.64
N GLY A 647 19.14 -1.64 -11.77
CA GLY A 647 19.10 -0.72 -12.91
C GLY A 647 17.89 -0.88 -13.83
N ASN A 648 17.09 -1.94 -13.65
CA ASN A 648 15.82 -2.16 -14.35
C ASN A 648 14.78 -1.07 -14.05
N LEU A 649 13.88 -0.82 -15.00
CA LEU A 649 12.75 0.08 -14.82
C LEU A 649 11.48 -0.71 -14.51
N GLU A 650 10.65 -0.17 -13.63
CA GLU A 650 9.28 -0.62 -13.40
C GLU A 650 8.32 0.55 -13.62
N THR A 651 7.25 0.30 -14.38
CA THR A 651 6.15 1.26 -14.52
C THR A 651 5.00 0.81 -13.63
N ILE A 652 4.67 1.61 -12.63
CA ILE A 652 3.54 1.36 -11.76
C ILE A 652 2.45 2.42 -11.97
N HIS A 653 1.21 2.03 -11.70
CA HIS A 653 0.06 2.93 -11.68
C HIS A 653 -0.41 3.05 -10.23
N HIS A 654 -0.04 4.14 -9.55
CA HIS A 654 -0.42 4.34 -8.15
C HIS A 654 -1.92 4.59 -8.05
N GLN A 655 -2.61 3.93 -7.12
CA GLN A 655 -4.07 3.97 -7.03
C GLN A 655 -4.61 5.39 -6.86
N ALA A 656 -4.03 6.18 -5.93
CA ALA A 656 -4.35 7.60 -5.77
C ALA A 656 -4.24 8.42 -7.09
N LEU A 657 -3.18 8.25 -7.88
CA LEU A 657 -3.03 8.94 -9.18
C LEU A 657 -4.08 8.50 -10.20
N VAL A 658 -4.35 7.18 -10.25
CA VAL A 658 -5.37 6.61 -11.14
C VAL A 658 -6.73 7.19 -10.81
N LEU A 659 -7.13 7.18 -9.54
CA LEU A 659 -8.43 7.69 -9.10
C LEU A 659 -8.56 9.19 -9.34
N ALA A 660 -7.51 9.97 -9.06
CA ALA A 660 -7.50 11.41 -9.36
C ALA A 660 -7.72 11.69 -10.85
N GLN A 661 -7.03 10.96 -11.73
CA GLN A 661 -7.19 11.10 -13.18
C GLN A 661 -8.56 10.64 -13.67
N LEU A 662 -9.09 9.53 -13.12
CA LEU A 662 -10.43 9.02 -13.44
C LEU A 662 -11.52 10.03 -13.04
N ARG A 663 -11.45 10.62 -11.84
CA ARG A 663 -12.38 11.66 -11.39
C ARG A 663 -12.38 12.85 -12.36
N LYS A 664 -11.20 13.33 -12.76
CA LYS A 664 -11.04 14.41 -13.76
C LYS A 664 -11.67 14.05 -15.12
N TRP A 665 -11.53 12.82 -15.59
CA TRP A 665 -12.17 12.39 -16.84
C TRP A 665 -13.69 12.25 -16.72
N LEU A 666 -14.20 11.75 -15.59
CA LEU A 666 -15.64 11.62 -15.35
C LEU A 666 -16.31 13.00 -15.22
N ASP A 667 -15.70 13.93 -14.50
CA ASP A 667 -16.16 15.32 -14.40
C ASP A 667 -16.09 16.04 -15.75
N GLY A 668 -15.07 15.74 -16.55
CA GLY A 668 -14.92 16.20 -17.92
C GLY A 668 -15.75 15.43 -18.95
N LEU A 669 -16.65 14.54 -18.52
CA LEU A 669 -17.56 13.78 -19.37
C LEU A 669 -16.87 12.87 -20.43
N ARG A 670 -15.61 12.49 -20.18
CA ARG A 670 -14.78 11.59 -20.99
C ARG A 670 -14.93 10.13 -20.55
N PHE A 671 -16.14 9.59 -20.72
CA PHE A 671 -16.47 8.22 -20.31
C PHE A 671 -15.62 7.13 -20.98
N LYS A 672 -15.25 7.31 -22.26
CA LYS A 672 -14.43 6.32 -22.98
C LYS A 672 -13.06 6.12 -22.34
N ASP A 673 -12.34 7.21 -22.09
CA ASP A 673 -10.99 7.17 -21.52
C ASP A 673 -11.01 6.61 -20.09
N ALA A 674 -12.00 7.03 -19.29
CA ALA A 674 -12.22 6.47 -17.96
C ALA A 674 -12.50 4.96 -18.01
N PHE A 675 -13.43 4.51 -18.86
CA PHE A 675 -13.78 3.10 -18.98
C PHE A 675 -12.60 2.23 -19.44
N GLU A 676 -11.84 2.66 -20.45
CA GLU A 676 -10.69 1.91 -20.95
C GLU A 676 -9.59 1.78 -19.88
N CYS A 677 -9.32 2.87 -19.15
CA CYS A 677 -8.38 2.86 -18.03
C CYS A 677 -8.85 1.94 -16.91
N MET A 678 -10.10 2.06 -16.47
CA MET A 678 -10.68 1.23 -15.41
C MET A 678 -10.66 -0.25 -15.77
N ARG A 679 -11.02 -0.59 -17.01
CA ARG A 679 -10.96 -1.98 -17.52
C ARG A 679 -9.53 -2.52 -17.54
N LYS A 680 -8.55 -1.74 -18.01
CA LYS A 680 -7.14 -2.16 -18.10
C LYS A 680 -6.53 -2.36 -16.72
N LEU A 681 -6.83 -1.46 -15.77
CA LEU A 681 -6.30 -1.49 -14.40
C LEU A 681 -7.18 -2.26 -13.42
N ARG A 682 -8.29 -2.83 -13.89
CA ARG A 682 -9.29 -3.58 -13.09
C ARG A 682 -9.86 -2.78 -11.92
N ILE A 683 -10.08 -1.48 -12.13
CA ILE A 683 -10.87 -0.64 -11.23
C ILE A 683 -12.34 -0.98 -11.43
N ASN A 684 -13.11 -1.06 -10.34
CA ASN A 684 -14.52 -1.42 -10.38
C ASN A 684 -15.33 -0.39 -11.19
N LEU A 685 -15.98 -0.86 -12.26
CA LEU A 685 -16.72 -0.03 -13.21
C LEU A 685 -17.89 0.76 -12.60
N ASN A 686 -18.37 0.37 -11.42
CA ASN A 686 -19.42 1.09 -10.69
C ASN A 686 -19.03 2.54 -10.39
N LEU A 687 -17.73 2.86 -10.29
CA LEU A 687 -17.26 4.24 -10.04
C LEU A 687 -17.72 5.23 -11.13
N ILE A 688 -17.96 4.78 -12.37
CA ILE A 688 -18.49 5.64 -13.44
C ILE A 688 -19.85 6.24 -13.06
N TYR A 689 -20.67 5.48 -12.34
CA TYR A 689 -21.94 5.95 -11.79
C TYR A 689 -21.78 6.56 -10.40
N ASP A 690 -21.09 5.85 -9.49
CA ASP A 690 -21.02 6.20 -8.07
C ASP A 690 -20.29 7.54 -7.82
N HIS A 691 -19.36 7.92 -8.69
CA HIS A 691 -18.66 9.21 -8.60
C HIS A 691 -19.63 10.40 -8.66
N ASN A 692 -20.59 10.36 -9.58
CA ASN A 692 -21.64 11.37 -9.66
C ASN A 692 -22.92 10.80 -10.31
N PRO A 693 -23.83 10.21 -9.50
CA PRO A 693 -25.05 9.58 -10.00
C PRO A 693 -25.92 10.53 -10.82
N THR A 694 -26.00 11.80 -10.41
CA THR A 694 -26.85 12.79 -11.08
C THR A 694 -26.34 13.15 -12.48
N VAL A 695 -25.02 13.35 -12.61
CA VAL A 695 -24.39 13.68 -13.90
C VAL A 695 -24.43 12.47 -14.83
N PHE A 696 -24.21 11.26 -14.32
CA PHE A 696 -24.32 10.05 -15.13
C PHE A 696 -25.72 9.88 -15.70
N LEU A 697 -26.77 9.94 -14.87
CA LEU A 697 -28.15 9.75 -15.30
C LEU A 697 -28.60 10.81 -16.32
N ALA A 698 -28.10 12.04 -16.21
CA ALA A 698 -28.37 13.10 -17.18
C ALA A 698 -27.66 12.90 -18.54
N ASN A 699 -26.59 12.09 -18.59
CA ASN A 699 -25.70 11.98 -19.76
C ASN A 699 -25.54 10.53 -20.28
N ILE A 700 -26.50 9.64 -20.00
CA ILE A 700 -26.46 8.22 -20.43
C ILE A 700 -26.30 8.09 -21.95
N GLU A 701 -26.98 8.92 -22.74
CA GLU A 701 -26.88 8.87 -24.20
C GLU A 701 -25.44 9.06 -24.68
N MET A 702 -24.70 9.99 -24.05
CA MET A 702 -23.31 10.24 -24.40
C MET A 702 -22.39 9.10 -23.94
N PHE A 703 -22.66 8.51 -22.77
CA PHE A 703 -21.97 7.29 -22.33
C PHE A 703 -22.10 6.16 -23.35
N LEU A 704 -23.32 5.90 -23.84
CA LEU A 704 -23.60 4.86 -24.85
C LEU A 704 -22.97 5.16 -26.22
N LYS A 705 -22.89 6.44 -26.63
CA LYS A 705 -22.22 6.85 -27.87
C LYS A 705 -20.69 6.74 -27.79
N GLN A 706 -20.12 7.05 -26.63
CA GLN A 706 -18.67 6.95 -26.41
C GLN A 706 -18.20 5.50 -26.28
N ILE A 707 -18.96 4.66 -25.57
CA ILE A 707 -18.70 3.22 -25.40
C ILE A 707 -19.56 2.45 -26.41
N ASP A 708 -19.22 2.57 -27.69
CA ASP A 708 -19.96 2.00 -28.82
C ASP A 708 -20.05 0.46 -28.80
N SER A 709 -19.17 -0.20 -28.05
CA SER A 709 -19.10 -1.67 -27.97
C SER A 709 -20.18 -2.27 -27.06
N ILE A 710 -21.06 -3.08 -27.67
CA ILE A 710 -22.10 -3.88 -26.98
C ILE A 710 -21.48 -4.76 -25.87
N ASN A 711 -20.31 -5.33 -26.11
CA ASN A 711 -19.61 -6.17 -25.13
C ASN A 711 -19.19 -5.37 -23.89
N TYR A 712 -18.77 -4.12 -24.06
CA TYR A 712 -18.33 -3.25 -22.96
C TYR A 712 -19.51 -2.72 -22.15
N ILE A 713 -20.63 -2.41 -22.80
CA ILE A 713 -21.87 -2.05 -22.10
C ILE A 713 -22.40 -3.26 -21.31
N ASN A 714 -22.38 -4.45 -21.88
CA ASN A 714 -22.75 -5.68 -21.16
C ASN A 714 -21.82 -5.94 -19.97
N LEU A 715 -20.51 -5.75 -20.13
CA LEU A 715 -19.55 -5.86 -19.03
C LEU A 715 -19.93 -4.90 -17.89
N PHE A 716 -20.21 -3.63 -18.20
CA PHE A 716 -20.68 -2.64 -17.24
C PHE A 716 -21.94 -3.13 -16.49
N LEU A 717 -22.98 -3.53 -17.21
CA LEU A 717 -24.23 -4.03 -16.62
C LEU A 717 -24.04 -5.28 -15.74
N THR A 718 -23.13 -6.18 -16.12
CA THR A 718 -22.83 -7.40 -15.36
C THR A 718 -21.98 -7.15 -14.12
N GLU A 719 -21.20 -6.07 -14.07
CA GLU A 719 -20.41 -5.69 -12.89
C GLU A 719 -21.15 -4.81 -11.90
N LEU A 720 -22.34 -4.30 -12.24
CA LEU A 720 -23.16 -3.47 -11.34
C LEU A 720 -23.42 -4.17 -10.00
N LYS A 721 -23.20 -3.43 -8.91
CA LYS A 721 -23.46 -3.83 -7.52
C LYS A 721 -24.29 -2.76 -6.81
N GLU A 722 -25.03 -3.17 -5.78
CA GLU A 722 -25.80 -2.24 -4.94
C GLU A 722 -24.93 -1.37 -4.03
N GLU A 723 -23.75 -1.85 -3.68
CA GLU A 723 -22.78 -1.12 -2.86
C GLU A 723 -22.27 0.13 -3.61
N ASP A 724 -22.11 1.23 -2.87
CA ASP A 724 -21.47 2.44 -3.36
C ASP A 724 -19.95 2.32 -3.21
N THR A 725 -19.25 2.27 -4.34
CA THR A 725 -17.79 2.13 -4.37
C THR A 725 -17.06 3.34 -3.80
N THR A 726 -17.66 4.54 -3.78
CA THR A 726 -17.04 5.74 -3.21
C THR A 726 -17.07 5.78 -1.68
N THR A 727 -17.87 4.94 -1.04
CA THR A 727 -17.91 4.83 0.43
C THR A 727 -17.04 3.69 0.98
N THR A 728 -16.75 2.70 0.14
CA THR A 728 -16.11 1.44 0.54
C THR A 728 -14.70 1.30 -0.01
N MET A 729 -14.54 1.28 -1.33
CA MET A 729 -13.28 0.96 -2.01
C MET A 729 -12.47 2.20 -2.41
N TYR A 730 -13.16 3.28 -2.80
CA TYR A 730 -12.57 4.49 -3.38
C TYR A 730 -13.05 5.75 -2.66
N PRO A 731 -12.76 5.89 -1.35
CA PRO A 731 -13.17 7.05 -0.56
C PRO A 731 -12.74 8.36 -1.25
N SER A 732 -13.68 9.28 -1.40
CA SER A 732 -13.39 10.61 -1.95
C SER A 732 -13.10 11.60 -0.82
N PRO A 733 -11.93 12.26 -0.79
CA PRO A 733 -11.61 13.27 0.23
C PRO A 733 -12.46 14.54 0.14
N SER A 734 -13.02 14.85 -1.03
CA SER A 734 -13.65 16.14 -1.34
C SER A 734 -15.17 16.19 -1.18
N HIS A 735 -15.84 15.05 -0.93
CA HIS A 735 -17.28 15.02 -0.68
C HIS A 735 -17.57 14.91 0.82
N SER A 736 -17.37 16.02 1.53
CA SER A 736 -18.12 16.28 2.76
C SER A 736 -19.61 16.37 2.38
N ALA A 737 -20.35 15.29 2.62
CA ALA A 737 -21.81 15.31 2.73
C ALA A 737 -22.57 16.06 1.63
N SER A 738 -22.33 15.75 0.35
CA SER A 738 -23.38 16.00 -0.66
C SER A 738 -24.44 14.91 -0.49
N SER A 739 -25.43 15.25 0.34
CA SER A 739 -26.77 14.68 0.43
C SER A 739 -26.97 13.40 -0.39
N SER A 740 -27.11 12.28 0.31
CA SER A 740 -27.84 11.13 -0.20
C SER A 740 -29.08 11.62 -0.93
N ALA A 741 -29.04 11.64 -2.26
CA ALA A 741 -30.22 11.80 -3.07
C ALA A 741 -31.03 10.50 -2.95
N SER A 742 -31.56 10.24 -1.76
CA SER A 742 -32.64 9.30 -1.49
C SER A 742 -33.96 9.88 -2.02
N GLY A 743 -33.91 10.47 -3.21
CA GLY A 743 -35.05 10.98 -3.96
C GLY A 743 -35.49 9.92 -4.94
N LYS A 744 -36.50 9.15 -4.53
CA LYS A 744 -37.07 7.91 -5.11
C LYS A 744 -36.41 6.66 -4.53
N GLY A 745 -37.12 6.00 -3.60
CA GLY A 745 -36.70 4.77 -2.93
C GLY A 745 -36.65 3.55 -3.87
N GLY A 746 -35.76 3.57 -4.85
CA GLY A 746 -35.39 2.45 -5.70
C GLY A 746 -33.99 1.97 -5.40
N LYS A 747 -33.69 0.70 -5.71
CA LYS A 747 -32.35 0.13 -5.60
C LYS A 747 -31.45 0.64 -6.73
N LYS A 748 -30.14 0.78 -6.46
CA LYS A 748 -29.17 1.40 -7.38
C LYS A 748 -29.14 0.69 -8.73
N VAL A 749 -29.04 -0.65 -8.71
CA VAL A 749 -28.94 -1.44 -9.93
C VAL A 749 -30.20 -1.31 -10.77
N ASP A 750 -31.38 -1.29 -10.13
CA ASP A 750 -32.66 -1.17 -10.83
C ASP A 750 -32.78 0.21 -11.52
N ILE A 751 -32.37 1.29 -10.85
CA ILE A 751 -32.38 2.65 -11.43
C ILE A 751 -31.47 2.72 -12.67
N ILE A 752 -30.26 2.18 -12.58
CA ILE A 752 -29.29 2.20 -13.68
C ILE A 752 -29.79 1.34 -14.84
N CYS A 753 -30.25 0.11 -14.57
CA CYS A 753 -30.80 -0.80 -15.57
C CYS A 753 -32.00 -0.19 -16.29
N ASP A 754 -32.95 0.40 -15.57
CA ASP A 754 -34.15 0.99 -16.16
C ASP A 754 -33.77 2.23 -17.03
N ALA A 755 -32.87 3.10 -16.56
CA ALA A 755 -32.45 4.29 -17.29
C ALA A 755 -31.64 3.97 -18.56
N LEU A 756 -30.70 3.02 -18.48
CA LEU A 756 -29.96 2.52 -19.64
C LEU A 756 -30.90 1.86 -20.64
N ARG A 757 -31.84 1.02 -20.18
CA ARG A 757 -32.80 0.33 -21.05
C ARG A 757 -33.66 1.31 -21.83
N SER A 758 -34.29 2.29 -21.17
CA SER A 758 -35.12 3.28 -21.87
C SER A 758 -34.33 4.09 -22.90
N THR A 759 -33.07 4.41 -22.62
CA THR A 759 -32.20 5.13 -23.55
C THR A 759 -31.80 4.24 -24.74
N MET A 760 -31.43 2.98 -24.49
CA MET A 760 -31.07 2.00 -25.54
C MET A 760 -32.26 1.69 -26.47
N GLU A 761 -33.46 1.55 -25.92
CA GLU A 761 -34.71 1.37 -26.69
C GLU A 761 -35.06 2.60 -27.55
N THR A 762 -34.69 3.79 -27.11
CA THR A 762 -34.93 5.02 -27.88
C THR A 762 -33.89 5.21 -29.00
N LEU A 763 -32.62 4.84 -28.75
CA LEU A 763 -31.53 5.01 -29.69
C LEU A 763 -31.55 3.97 -30.82
N ASP A 764 -31.45 2.68 -30.49
CA ASP A 764 -31.43 1.58 -31.45
C ASP A 764 -31.73 0.24 -30.75
N PRO A 765 -33.01 -0.20 -30.72
CA PRO A 765 -33.40 -1.47 -30.15
C PRO A 765 -32.72 -2.69 -30.77
N GLN A 766 -32.37 -2.63 -32.07
CA GLN A 766 -31.80 -3.77 -32.78
C GLN A 766 -30.33 -3.96 -32.43
N LYS A 767 -29.56 -2.87 -32.41
CA LYS A 767 -28.15 -2.89 -32.00
C LYS A 767 -27.98 -3.27 -30.52
N TYR A 768 -28.79 -2.69 -29.63
CA TYR A 768 -28.64 -2.89 -28.18
C TYR A 768 -29.45 -4.08 -27.63
N CYS A 769 -30.01 -4.93 -28.48
CA CYS A 769 -30.89 -6.05 -28.10
C CYS A 769 -30.31 -6.90 -26.94
N LEU A 770 -29.04 -7.31 -27.02
CA LEU A 770 -28.40 -8.10 -25.95
C LEU A 770 -28.26 -7.32 -24.64
N CYS A 771 -27.91 -6.02 -24.69
CA CYS A 771 -27.82 -5.17 -23.50
C CYS A 771 -29.18 -4.94 -22.84
N ILE A 772 -30.22 -4.80 -23.64
CA ILE A 772 -31.60 -4.71 -23.17
C ILE A 772 -31.99 -5.99 -22.42
N LEU A 773 -31.67 -7.18 -22.95
CA LEU A 773 -31.89 -8.45 -22.24
C LEU A 773 -31.11 -8.50 -20.92
N THR A 774 -29.82 -8.14 -20.93
CA THR A 774 -29.00 -8.07 -19.71
C THR A 774 -29.62 -7.15 -18.65
N SER A 775 -30.16 -6.00 -19.05
CA SER A 775 -30.77 -5.05 -18.12
C SER A 775 -31.99 -5.61 -17.40
N HIS A 776 -32.78 -6.49 -18.02
CA HIS A 776 -33.90 -7.19 -17.37
C HIS A 776 -33.42 -8.28 -16.40
N VAL A 777 -32.37 -9.03 -16.79
CA VAL A 777 -31.82 -10.12 -15.99
C VAL A 777 -31.08 -9.60 -14.74
N ARG A 778 -30.36 -8.48 -14.87
CA ARG A 778 -29.49 -7.93 -13.82
C ARG A 778 -30.21 -7.13 -12.73
N LYS A 779 -31.52 -6.88 -12.88
CA LYS A 779 -32.32 -6.27 -11.81
C LYS A 779 -32.25 -7.09 -10.53
N THR A 780 -32.48 -6.44 -9.40
CA THR A 780 -32.41 -7.11 -8.09
C THR A 780 -33.46 -8.22 -7.94
N THR A 781 -34.59 -8.09 -8.64
CA THR A 781 -35.52 -9.17 -8.95
C THR A 781 -35.51 -9.40 -10.46
N PRO A 782 -34.83 -10.45 -10.96
CA PRO A 782 -34.69 -10.67 -12.40
C PRO A 782 -36.03 -10.77 -13.13
N GLU A 783 -36.22 -9.93 -14.15
CA GLU A 783 -37.46 -9.87 -14.96
C GLU A 783 -37.41 -10.89 -16.12
N LEU A 784 -37.19 -12.18 -15.79
CA LEU A 784 -36.97 -13.24 -16.78
C LEU A 784 -38.16 -13.46 -17.73
N GLU A 785 -39.39 -13.24 -17.26
CA GLU A 785 -40.58 -13.35 -18.10
C GLU A 785 -40.61 -12.28 -19.20
N LEU A 786 -40.21 -11.04 -18.90
CA LEU A 786 -40.13 -9.96 -19.89
C LEU A 786 -38.99 -10.18 -20.88
N ALA A 787 -37.85 -10.69 -20.40
CA ALA A 787 -36.73 -11.06 -21.27
C ALA A 787 -37.14 -12.18 -22.27
N LEU A 788 -37.85 -13.21 -21.79
CA LEU A 788 -38.35 -14.30 -22.63
C LEU A 788 -39.46 -13.85 -23.59
N GLN A 789 -40.31 -12.90 -23.21
CA GLN A 789 -41.28 -12.28 -24.11
C GLN A 789 -40.59 -11.54 -25.26
N LYS A 790 -39.51 -10.79 -25.00
CA LYS A 790 -38.71 -10.17 -26.07
C LYS A 790 -38.06 -11.19 -27.00
N VAL A 791 -37.57 -12.31 -26.46
CA VAL A 791 -37.06 -13.42 -27.29
C VAL A 791 -38.16 -14.03 -28.16
N HIS A 792 -39.38 -14.15 -27.63
CA HIS A 792 -40.55 -14.59 -28.38
C HIS A 792 -40.92 -13.59 -29.49
N GLU A 793 -40.91 -12.29 -29.22
CA GLU A 793 -41.15 -11.25 -30.23
C GLU A 793 -40.14 -11.31 -31.38
N LEU A 794 -38.84 -11.53 -31.08
CA LEU A 794 -37.79 -11.72 -32.08
C LEU A 794 -38.00 -12.99 -32.94
N ARG A 795 -38.69 -14.00 -32.42
CA ARG A 795 -39.03 -15.22 -33.15
C ARG A 795 -40.23 -15.01 -34.07
N VAL A 796 -41.27 -14.34 -33.57
CA VAL A 796 -42.50 -14.06 -34.34
C VAL A 796 -42.24 -13.03 -35.45
N ASN A 797 -41.41 -12.03 -35.15
CA ASN A 797 -41.03 -10.97 -36.08
C ASN A 797 -39.49 -10.95 -36.27
N PRO A 798 -38.92 -11.89 -37.06
CA PRO A 798 -37.48 -11.96 -37.25
C PRO A 798 -36.96 -10.69 -37.98
N PRO A 799 -35.98 -9.99 -37.43
CA PRO A 799 -35.45 -8.78 -38.04
C PRO A 799 -34.71 -9.09 -39.37
N SER A 800 -34.87 -8.21 -40.37
CA SER A 800 -34.42 -8.46 -41.76
C SER A 800 -32.98 -8.02 -42.07
N GLY A 801 -32.25 -7.48 -41.09
CA GLY A 801 -30.88 -6.95 -41.25
C GLY A 801 -29.80 -7.94 -40.80
N SER A 802 -28.67 -8.01 -41.51
CA SER A 802 -27.55 -8.91 -41.19
C SER A 802 -26.85 -8.62 -39.85
N SER A 803 -27.08 -7.45 -39.25
CA SER A 803 -26.54 -7.04 -37.94
C SER A 803 -27.52 -7.24 -36.77
N SER A 804 -28.69 -7.83 -37.03
CA SER A 804 -29.74 -7.99 -36.02
C SER A 804 -29.64 -9.33 -35.29
N VAL A 805 -29.92 -9.30 -33.99
CA VAL A 805 -29.81 -10.48 -33.11
C VAL A 805 -31.00 -11.41 -33.33
N SER A 806 -30.73 -12.66 -33.68
CA SER A 806 -31.77 -13.69 -33.80
C SER A 806 -32.27 -14.16 -32.44
N ALA A 807 -33.49 -14.71 -32.39
CA ALA A 807 -34.03 -15.32 -31.18
C ALA A 807 -33.12 -16.44 -30.61
N GLU A 808 -32.42 -17.17 -31.50
CA GLU A 808 -31.47 -18.20 -31.08
C GLU A 808 -30.20 -17.63 -30.41
N GLU A 809 -29.65 -16.54 -30.95
CA GLU A 809 -28.48 -15.88 -30.39
C GLU A 809 -28.81 -15.20 -29.05
N ALA A 810 -29.96 -14.54 -28.96
CA ALA A 810 -30.48 -13.97 -27.73
C ALA A 810 -30.66 -15.04 -26.63
N LEU A 811 -31.21 -16.19 -26.99
CA LEU A 811 -31.40 -17.30 -26.07
C LEU A 811 -30.08 -17.93 -25.62
N LYS A 812 -29.13 -18.15 -26.55
CA LYS A 812 -27.77 -18.60 -26.20
C LYS A 812 -27.07 -17.64 -25.25
N TYR A 813 -27.25 -16.33 -25.46
CA TYR A 813 -26.70 -15.31 -24.58
C TYR A 813 -27.33 -15.35 -23.17
N LEU A 814 -28.66 -15.45 -23.07
CA LEU A 814 -29.35 -15.58 -21.79
C LEU A 814 -28.93 -16.82 -20.99
N LEU A 815 -28.66 -17.94 -21.67
CA LEU A 815 -28.16 -19.17 -21.03
C LEU A 815 -26.79 -19.00 -20.38
N PHE A 816 -25.99 -17.99 -20.76
CA PHE A 816 -24.75 -17.65 -20.04
C PHE A 816 -24.99 -16.84 -18.76
N LEU A 817 -26.10 -16.11 -18.68
CA LEU A 817 -26.40 -15.20 -17.56
C LEU A 817 -27.30 -15.84 -16.49
N VAL A 818 -28.14 -16.80 -16.88
CA VAL A 818 -29.23 -17.36 -16.06
C VAL A 818 -29.10 -18.89 -16.01
N ASN A 819 -29.48 -19.49 -14.88
CA ASN A 819 -29.49 -20.95 -14.75
C ASN A 819 -30.46 -21.58 -15.77
N VAL A 820 -30.01 -22.63 -16.45
CA VAL A 820 -30.79 -23.41 -17.44
C VAL A 820 -32.17 -23.82 -16.91
N ASN A 821 -32.24 -24.30 -15.67
CA ASN A 821 -33.48 -24.79 -15.09
C ASN A 821 -34.45 -23.66 -14.78
N GLU A 822 -33.96 -22.53 -14.28
CA GLU A 822 -34.78 -21.34 -14.05
C GLU A 822 -35.34 -20.81 -15.37
N LEU A 823 -34.51 -20.71 -16.41
CA LEU A 823 -34.96 -20.25 -17.73
C LEU A 823 -36.03 -21.18 -18.32
N TYR A 824 -35.86 -22.49 -18.17
CA TYR A 824 -36.86 -23.49 -18.58
C TYR A 824 -38.17 -23.36 -17.78
N GLU A 825 -38.11 -23.25 -16.45
CA GLU A 825 -39.27 -23.06 -15.58
C GLU A 825 -40.02 -21.75 -15.88
N HIS A 826 -39.31 -20.65 -16.11
CA HIS A 826 -39.91 -19.38 -16.51
C HIS A 826 -40.51 -19.45 -17.91
N SER A 827 -39.90 -20.19 -18.84
CA SER A 827 -40.49 -20.43 -20.17
C SER A 827 -41.81 -21.19 -20.08
N LEU A 828 -41.92 -22.21 -19.20
CA LEU A 828 -43.18 -22.91 -18.94
C LEU A 828 -44.26 -21.97 -18.40
N GLY A 829 -43.86 -21.00 -17.59
CA GLY A 829 -44.73 -19.98 -17.02
C GLY A 829 -45.31 -18.98 -18.04
N THR A 830 -44.80 -18.95 -19.27
CA THR A 830 -45.38 -18.16 -20.38
C THR A 830 -46.57 -18.85 -21.06
N TYR A 831 -46.75 -20.15 -20.81
CA TYR A 831 -47.73 -21.02 -21.45
C TYR A 831 -47.55 -21.19 -22.98
N ASP A 832 -46.43 -20.75 -23.57
CA ASP A 832 -46.05 -21.01 -24.96
C ASP A 832 -45.13 -22.23 -25.08
N PHE A 833 -45.69 -23.34 -25.55
CA PHE A 833 -44.98 -24.62 -25.69
C PHE A 833 -43.84 -24.59 -26.72
N ASP A 834 -43.91 -23.73 -27.73
CA ASP A 834 -42.88 -23.67 -28.75
C ASP A 834 -41.63 -22.94 -28.24
N LEU A 835 -41.82 -21.87 -27.44
CA LEU A 835 -40.73 -21.21 -26.74
C LEU A 835 -40.06 -22.16 -25.73
N VAL A 836 -40.86 -22.94 -25.01
CA VAL A 836 -40.36 -23.96 -24.07
C VAL A 836 -39.51 -25.02 -24.78
N LEU A 837 -39.95 -25.51 -25.94
CA LEU A 837 -39.19 -26.47 -26.75
C LEU A 837 -37.86 -25.89 -27.21
N MET A 838 -37.85 -24.64 -27.67
CA MET A 838 -36.63 -23.95 -28.08
C MET A 838 -35.63 -23.81 -26.91
N VAL A 839 -36.11 -23.42 -25.72
CA VAL A 839 -35.28 -23.33 -24.51
C VAL A 839 -34.73 -24.71 -24.13
N ALA A 840 -35.57 -25.75 -24.15
CA ALA A 840 -35.16 -27.10 -23.81
C ALA A 840 -34.10 -27.69 -24.77
N GLU A 841 -34.28 -27.50 -26.08
CA GLU A 841 -33.34 -27.97 -27.10
C GLU A 841 -31.98 -27.26 -27.01
N LYS A 842 -31.99 -25.93 -26.87
CA LYS A 842 -30.75 -25.14 -26.83
C LYS A 842 -30.02 -25.26 -25.48
N SER A 843 -30.72 -25.64 -24.42
CA SER A 843 -30.15 -25.87 -23.10
C SER A 843 -29.64 -27.30 -22.85
N GLN A 844 -29.71 -28.19 -23.86
CA GLN A 844 -29.27 -29.59 -23.78
C GLN A 844 -29.93 -30.39 -22.66
N LYS A 845 -31.17 -30.03 -22.29
CA LYS A 845 -31.95 -30.80 -21.32
C LYS A 845 -32.34 -32.15 -21.93
N ASP A 846 -32.37 -33.23 -21.16
CA ASP A 846 -32.67 -34.55 -21.70
C ASP A 846 -34.10 -34.58 -22.29
N PRO A 847 -34.29 -34.88 -23.58
CA PRO A 847 -35.61 -35.01 -24.19
C PRO A 847 -36.54 -35.98 -23.46
N LYS A 848 -35.99 -36.99 -22.78
CA LYS A 848 -36.78 -37.92 -21.96
C LYS A 848 -37.37 -37.29 -20.71
N GLU A 849 -36.80 -36.20 -20.22
CA GLU A 849 -37.30 -35.50 -19.02
C GLU A 849 -38.45 -34.55 -19.36
N TYR A 850 -38.37 -33.80 -20.47
CA TYR A 850 -39.36 -32.77 -20.77
C TYR A 850 -40.43 -33.17 -21.79
N LEU A 851 -40.13 -34.01 -22.79
CA LEU A 851 -41.11 -34.36 -23.83
C LEU A 851 -42.34 -35.12 -23.29
N PRO A 852 -42.20 -36.10 -22.37
CA PRO A 852 -43.37 -36.78 -21.81
C PRO A 852 -44.29 -35.81 -21.06
N PHE A 853 -43.69 -34.86 -20.33
CA PHE A 853 -44.43 -33.84 -19.57
C PHE A 853 -45.16 -32.85 -20.49
N LEU A 854 -44.50 -32.34 -21.55
CA LEU A 854 -45.14 -31.44 -22.52
C LEU A 854 -46.26 -32.14 -23.29
N ASN A 855 -46.06 -33.41 -23.68
CA ASN A 855 -47.08 -34.18 -24.38
C ASN A 855 -48.30 -34.46 -23.50
N MET A 856 -48.11 -34.74 -22.21
CA MET A 856 -49.20 -34.83 -21.23
C MET A 856 -49.93 -33.49 -21.08
N LEU A 857 -49.21 -32.37 -20.98
CA LEU A 857 -49.86 -31.06 -20.82
C LEU A 857 -50.74 -30.69 -22.04
N LYS A 858 -50.33 -31.06 -23.26
CA LYS A 858 -51.09 -30.80 -24.49
C LYS A 858 -52.45 -31.51 -24.56
N THR A 859 -52.70 -32.55 -23.76
CA THR A 859 -53.97 -33.29 -23.76
C THR A 859 -55.00 -32.75 -22.75
N LEU A 860 -54.61 -31.83 -21.87
CA LEU A 860 -55.46 -31.28 -20.81
C LEU A 860 -56.28 -30.07 -21.29
N GLU A 861 -57.44 -29.83 -20.65
CA GLU A 861 -58.25 -28.61 -20.83
C GLU A 861 -57.44 -27.35 -20.44
N PRO A 862 -57.61 -26.19 -21.11
CA PRO A 862 -56.73 -25.03 -20.92
C PRO A 862 -56.58 -24.51 -19.48
N ASN A 863 -57.64 -24.47 -18.66
CA ASN A 863 -57.53 -24.01 -17.26
C ASN A 863 -56.86 -25.08 -16.39
N TYR A 864 -57.21 -26.35 -16.58
CA TYR A 864 -56.58 -27.46 -15.86
C TYR A 864 -55.11 -27.66 -16.27
N GLN A 865 -54.77 -27.41 -17.53
CA GLN A 865 -53.41 -27.37 -18.05
C GLN A 865 -52.59 -26.28 -17.33
N ARG A 866 -53.09 -25.05 -17.27
CA ARG A 866 -52.42 -23.93 -16.57
C ARG A 866 -52.29 -24.20 -15.08
N TYR A 867 -53.31 -24.76 -14.44
CA TYR A 867 -53.23 -25.25 -13.05
C TYR A 867 -52.09 -26.26 -12.88
N THR A 868 -52.00 -27.25 -13.76
CA THR A 868 -50.96 -28.30 -13.67
C THR A 868 -49.55 -27.71 -13.85
N ILE A 869 -49.40 -26.75 -14.78
CA ILE A 869 -48.14 -26.02 -15.00
C ILE A 869 -47.79 -25.18 -13.76
N ASP A 870 -48.70 -24.34 -13.28
CA ASP A 870 -48.42 -23.46 -12.14
C ASP A 870 -48.21 -24.24 -10.84
N LYS A 871 -48.89 -25.39 -10.66
CA LYS A 871 -48.64 -26.32 -9.55
C LYS A 871 -47.24 -26.92 -9.63
N HIS A 872 -46.80 -27.33 -10.84
CA HIS A 872 -45.44 -27.83 -11.08
C HIS A 872 -44.39 -26.74 -10.80
N LEU A 873 -44.63 -25.51 -11.23
CA LEU A 873 -43.78 -24.34 -10.99
C LEU A 873 -43.88 -23.77 -9.57
N LYS A 874 -44.66 -24.42 -8.68
CA LYS A 874 -44.93 -23.98 -7.31
C LYS A 874 -45.53 -22.57 -7.21
N ARG A 875 -46.16 -22.10 -8.29
CA ARG A 875 -46.93 -20.84 -8.37
C ARG A 875 -48.34 -21.07 -7.84
N TYR A 876 -48.45 -21.57 -6.61
CA TYR A 876 -49.69 -22.11 -6.07
C TYR A 876 -50.87 -21.12 -6.05
N ARG A 877 -50.60 -19.81 -5.93
CA ARG A 877 -51.63 -18.75 -6.04
C ARG A 877 -52.28 -18.69 -7.42
N LYS A 878 -51.48 -18.70 -8.50
CA LYS A 878 -51.99 -18.75 -9.88
C LYS A 878 -52.67 -20.09 -10.14
N ALA A 879 -52.07 -21.18 -9.67
CA ALA A 879 -52.65 -22.53 -9.77
C ALA A 879 -54.06 -22.60 -9.15
N LEU A 880 -54.23 -22.02 -7.95
CA LEU A 880 -55.51 -21.93 -7.27
C LEU A 880 -56.56 -21.15 -8.08
N HIS A 881 -56.16 -20.02 -8.67
CA HIS A 881 -57.06 -19.24 -9.52
C HIS A 881 -57.51 -20.01 -10.77
N HIS A 882 -56.60 -20.76 -11.41
CA HIS A 882 -56.95 -21.60 -12.55
C HIS A 882 -57.86 -22.77 -12.15
N LEU A 883 -57.58 -23.44 -11.05
CA LEU A 883 -58.37 -24.57 -10.55
C LEU A 883 -59.79 -24.15 -10.15
N SER A 884 -59.96 -22.92 -9.62
CA SER A 884 -61.29 -22.38 -9.30
C SER A 884 -62.22 -22.24 -10.51
N LYS A 885 -61.67 -22.20 -11.73
CA LYS A 885 -62.41 -22.09 -13.00
C LYS A 885 -62.74 -23.44 -13.64
N CYS A 886 -62.22 -24.56 -13.10
CA CYS A 886 -62.38 -25.89 -13.68
C CYS A 886 -63.69 -26.62 -13.30
N GLY A 887 -64.63 -25.95 -12.62
CA GLY A 887 -65.92 -26.52 -12.21
C GLY A 887 -65.95 -27.14 -10.82
N GLU A 888 -67.15 -27.50 -10.34
CA GLU A 888 -67.38 -27.96 -8.95
C GLU A 888 -66.79 -29.35 -8.65
N GLU A 889 -66.63 -30.18 -9.69
CA GLU A 889 -66.02 -31.51 -9.61
C GLU A 889 -64.57 -31.51 -9.09
N HIS A 890 -63.85 -30.39 -9.25
CA HIS A 890 -62.49 -30.21 -8.75
C HIS A 890 -62.41 -29.50 -7.39
N PHE A 891 -63.54 -29.18 -6.73
CA PHE A 891 -63.54 -28.44 -5.47
C PHE A 891 -62.84 -29.20 -4.32
N THR A 892 -62.96 -30.54 -4.30
CA THR A 892 -62.26 -31.39 -3.32
C THR A 892 -60.75 -31.33 -3.51
N GLU A 893 -60.28 -31.31 -4.76
CA GLU A 893 -58.87 -31.13 -5.12
C GLU A 893 -58.37 -29.73 -4.73
N LEU A 894 -59.19 -28.70 -4.93
CA LEU A 894 -58.91 -27.33 -4.51
C LEU A 894 -58.78 -27.22 -2.99
N LEU A 895 -59.71 -27.82 -2.23
CA LEU A 895 -59.67 -27.82 -0.78
C LEU A 895 -58.40 -28.48 -0.24
N ASN A 896 -57.96 -29.59 -0.86
CA ASN A 896 -56.71 -30.25 -0.51
C ASN A 896 -55.49 -29.37 -0.84
N LEU A 897 -55.46 -28.73 -2.02
CA LEU A 897 -54.38 -27.80 -2.38
C LEU A 897 -54.28 -26.64 -1.39
N VAL A 898 -55.42 -26.10 -0.95
CA VAL A 898 -55.49 -25.02 0.04
C VAL A 898 -54.97 -25.48 1.41
N LYS A 899 -55.32 -26.69 1.85
CA LYS A 899 -54.81 -27.27 3.10
C LYS A 899 -53.30 -27.53 3.04
N ASP A 900 -52.82 -28.13 1.97
CA ASP A 900 -51.42 -28.52 1.80
C ASP A 900 -50.51 -27.28 1.69
N GLN A 901 -50.93 -26.26 0.94
CA GLN A 901 -50.14 -25.05 0.65
C GLN A 901 -50.53 -23.84 1.52
N ARG A 902 -51.49 -24.01 2.43
CA ARG A 902 -51.98 -22.99 3.38
C ARG A 902 -52.52 -21.71 2.71
N LEU A 903 -53.19 -21.84 1.56
CA LEU A 903 -53.70 -20.72 0.75
C LEU A 903 -55.12 -20.29 1.13
N TYR A 904 -55.44 -20.27 2.42
CA TYR A 904 -56.82 -20.07 2.88
C TYR A 904 -57.38 -18.68 2.56
N SER A 905 -56.57 -17.62 2.70
CA SER A 905 -57.00 -16.24 2.38
C SER A 905 -57.32 -16.07 0.90
N ASP A 906 -56.40 -16.51 0.04
CA ASP A 906 -56.52 -16.40 -1.41
C ASP A 906 -57.70 -17.23 -1.93
N ALA A 907 -58.01 -18.36 -1.29
CA ALA A 907 -59.17 -19.20 -1.61
C ALA A 907 -60.51 -18.57 -1.22
N LEU A 908 -60.57 -17.90 -0.06
CA LEU A 908 -61.80 -17.24 0.42
C LEU A 908 -62.21 -16.04 -0.44
N GLU A 909 -61.27 -15.39 -1.14
CA GLU A 909 -61.56 -14.30 -2.10
C GLU A 909 -62.23 -14.78 -3.39
N LEU A 910 -62.06 -16.06 -3.75
CA LEU A 910 -62.56 -16.63 -5.01
C LEU A 910 -64.02 -17.09 -4.94
N TYR A 911 -64.58 -17.27 -3.73
CA TYR A 911 -65.93 -17.78 -3.52
C TYR A 911 -66.80 -16.75 -2.78
N SER A 912 -68.10 -16.71 -3.07
CA SER A 912 -69.03 -15.79 -2.44
C SER A 912 -69.33 -16.17 -0.97
N LEU A 913 -69.58 -15.17 -0.12
CA LEU A 913 -69.79 -15.33 1.34
C LEU A 913 -70.93 -16.28 1.73
N ASN A 914 -71.92 -16.46 0.86
CA ASN A 914 -73.11 -17.28 1.11
C ASN A 914 -73.00 -18.70 0.54
N SER A 915 -71.88 -19.06 -0.08
CA SER A 915 -71.69 -20.37 -0.67
C SER A 915 -71.33 -21.43 0.37
N GLU A 916 -71.76 -22.68 0.16
CA GLU A 916 -71.35 -23.79 1.02
C GLU A 916 -69.84 -24.06 0.95
N GLN A 917 -69.24 -23.76 -0.21
CA GLN A 917 -67.80 -23.80 -0.43
C GLN A 917 -67.05 -22.82 0.51
N TYR A 918 -67.54 -21.59 0.64
CA TYR A 918 -66.97 -20.58 1.54
C TYR A 918 -67.08 -20.99 3.02
N LYS A 919 -68.22 -21.56 3.43
CA LYS A 919 -68.40 -22.08 4.79
C LYS A 919 -67.40 -23.21 5.08
N THR A 920 -67.25 -24.15 4.15
CA THR A 920 -66.32 -25.29 4.28
C THR A 920 -64.86 -24.84 4.36
N LEU A 921 -64.45 -23.89 3.53
CA LEU A 921 -63.11 -23.28 3.57
C LEU A 921 -62.87 -22.50 4.87
N SER A 922 -63.88 -21.78 5.36
CA SER A 922 -63.79 -21.01 6.62
C SER A 922 -63.62 -21.92 7.84
N VAL A 923 -64.34 -23.05 7.89
CA VAL A 923 -64.17 -24.04 8.96
C VAL A 923 -62.79 -24.69 8.91
N ALA A 924 -62.32 -25.09 7.72
CA ALA A 924 -60.99 -25.66 7.55
C ALA A 924 -59.88 -24.67 7.91
N TYR A 925 -60.06 -23.38 7.60
CA TYR A 925 -59.12 -22.35 7.99
C TYR A 925 -59.12 -22.10 9.51
N ALA A 926 -60.29 -22.12 10.14
CA ALA A 926 -60.39 -22.00 11.60
C ALA A 926 -59.69 -23.16 12.32
N GLU A 927 -59.84 -24.40 11.84
CA GLU A 927 -59.12 -25.57 12.39
C GLU A 927 -57.60 -25.39 12.27
N HIS A 928 -57.12 -24.94 11.11
CA HIS A 928 -55.70 -24.62 10.92
C HIS A 928 -55.21 -23.52 11.86
N LEU A 929 -56.00 -22.47 12.07
CA LEU A 929 -55.67 -21.38 13.00
C LEU A 929 -55.60 -21.87 14.46
N VAL A 930 -56.46 -22.82 14.87
CA VAL A 930 -56.36 -23.46 16.19
C VAL A 930 -55.06 -24.26 16.32
N GLU A 931 -54.67 -25.04 15.30
CA GLU A 931 -53.39 -25.76 15.28
C GLU A 931 -52.18 -24.84 15.39
N GLN A 932 -52.24 -23.65 14.77
CA GLN A 932 -51.19 -22.61 14.86
C GLN A 932 -51.21 -21.82 16.18
N GLN A 933 -51.96 -22.26 17.19
CA GLN A 933 -52.15 -21.57 18.47
C GLN A 933 -52.80 -20.17 18.34
N GLN A 934 -53.43 -19.87 17.21
CA GLN A 934 -54.16 -18.63 16.94
C GLN A 934 -55.67 -18.81 17.16
N ALA A 935 -56.04 -19.40 18.31
CA ALA A 935 -57.42 -19.76 18.61
C ALA A 935 -58.37 -18.55 18.70
N GLU A 936 -57.89 -17.34 18.97
CA GLU A 936 -58.70 -16.11 18.91
C GLU A 936 -59.17 -15.78 17.48
N GLN A 937 -58.28 -15.88 16.48
CA GLN A 937 -58.65 -15.66 15.08
C GLN A 937 -59.57 -16.77 14.55
N ALA A 938 -59.32 -18.02 14.98
CA ALA A 938 -60.23 -19.12 14.69
C ALA A 938 -61.64 -18.88 15.24
N GLY A 939 -61.75 -18.40 16.48
CA GLY A 939 -63.02 -18.05 17.11
C GLY A 939 -63.78 -16.97 16.34
N LEU A 940 -63.09 -15.93 15.87
CA LEU A 940 -63.68 -14.86 15.05
C LEU A 940 -64.20 -15.38 13.71
N LEU A 941 -63.44 -16.24 13.04
CA LEU A 941 -63.82 -16.82 11.75
C LEU A 941 -65.03 -17.77 11.88
N LEU A 942 -65.04 -18.61 12.93
CA LEU A 942 -66.15 -19.51 13.25
C LEU A 942 -67.44 -18.75 13.61
N TRP A 943 -67.31 -17.66 14.36
CA TRP A 943 -68.41 -16.76 14.66
C TRP A 943 -68.99 -16.15 13.38
N ARG A 944 -68.12 -15.69 12.46
CA ARG A 944 -68.54 -15.10 11.18
C ARG A 944 -69.25 -16.11 10.26
N CYS A 945 -68.86 -17.38 10.26
CA CYS A 945 -69.51 -18.43 9.45
C CYS A 945 -70.71 -19.11 10.13
N GLY A 946 -71.15 -18.59 11.28
CA GLY A 946 -72.36 -19.04 11.99
C GLY A 946 -72.18 -20.26 12.91
N GLU A 947 -70.95 -20.72 13.17
CA GLU A 947 -70.64 -21.87 14.03
C GLU A 947 -70.35 -21.44 15.48
N ASN A 948 -71.36 -20.89 16.15
CA ASN A 948 -71.24 -20.21 17.45
C ASN A 948 -70.72 -21.11 18.59
N ALA A 949 -71.08 -22.39 18.59
CA ALA A 949 -70.65 -23.34 19.63
C ALA A 949 -69.14 -23.62 19.57
N ARG A 950 -68.58 -23.78 18.36
CA ARG A 950 -67.14 -23.96 18.15
C ARG A 950 -66.38 -22.65 18.42
N ALA A 951 -66.99 -21.51 18.09
CA ALA A 951 -66.42 -20.19 18.39
C ALA A 951 -66.26 -19.97 19.90
N LEU A 952 -67.27 -20.34 20.71
CA LEU A 952 -67.18 -20.25 22.18
C LEU A 952 -66.01 -21.07 22.73
N GLN A 953 -65.88 -22.32 22.29
CA GLN A 953 -64.78 -23.19 22.72
C GLN A 953 -63.41 -22.62 22.34
N ALA A 954 -63.28 -22.03 21.15
CA ALA A 954 -62.06 -21.38 20.70
C ALA A 954 -61.71 -20.12 21.53
N PHE A 955 -62.69 -19.31 21.90
CA PHE A 955 -62.44 -18.13 22.75
C PHE A 955 -62.10 -18.49 24.21
N VAL A 956 -62.70 -19.55 24.74
CA VAL A 956 -62.38 -20.06 26.09
C VAL A 956 -60.98 -20.67 26.13
N SER A 957 -60.56 -21.37 25.08
CA SER A 957 -59.23 -21.98 25.02
C SER A 957 -58.11 -20.94 24.93
N CYS A 958 -58.34 -19.80 24.26
CA CYS A 958 -57.36 -18.71 24.19
C CYS A 958 -57.48 -17.67 25.32
N THR A 959 -58.36 -17.89 26.31
CA THR A 959 -58.62 -16.95 27.42
C THR A 959 -59.04 -15.54 26.96
N SER A 960 -59.64 -15.43 25.76
CA SER A 960 -60.23 -14.18 25.26
C SER A 960 -61.58 -13.95 25.95
N TRP A 961 -61.50 -13.60 27.24
CA TRP A 961 -62.64 -13.59 28.17
C TRP A 961 -63.78 -12.67 27.70
N ARG A 962 -63.48 -11.55 27.05
CA ARG A 962 -64.49 -10.62 26.51
C ARG A 962 -65.29 -11.25 25.38
N ASN A 963 -64.61 -11.89 24.43
CA ASN A 963 -65.26 -12.55 23.30
C ASN A 963 -66.00 -13.81 23.77
N ALA A 964 -65.40 -14.58 24.68
CA ALA A 964 -66.05 -15.75 25.28
C ALA A 964 -67.36 -15.37 25.99
N LEU A 965 -67.35 -14.32 26.83
CA LEU A 965 -68.55 -13.85 27.51
C LEU A 965 -69.57 -13.23 26.55
N ALA A 966 -69.14 -12.51 25.50
CA ALA A 966 -70.03 -11.99 24.47
C ALA A 966 -70.75 -13.13 23.71
N VAL A 967 -70.01 -14.16 23.27
CA VAL A 967 -70.57 -15.36 22.64
C VAL A 967 -71.49 -16.11 23.61
N ALA A 968 -71.10 -16.22 24.89
CA ALA A 968 -71.87 -16.86 25.95
C ALA A 968 -73.14 -16.08 26.35
N THR A 969 -73.22 -14.78 26.09
CA THR A 969 -74.47 -14.00 26.25
C THR A 969 -75.38 -14.10 25.03
N HIS A 970 -74.82 -14.29 23.84
CA HIS A 970 -75.57 -14.46 22.60
C HIS A 970 -76.17 -15.87 22.47
N ILE A 971 -75.45 -16.88 22.95
CA ILE A 971 -76.02 -18.21 23.21
C ILE A 971 -76.77 -18.06 24.55
N PRO A 972 -78.08 -18.29 24.66
CA PRO A 972 -78.85 -17.96 25.87
C PRO A 972 -78.52 -18.89 27.06
N LEU A 973 -77.34 -18.73 27.66
CA LEU A 973 -76.87 -19.49 28.81
C LEU A 973 -77.52 -18.99 30.11
N PRO A 974 -77.91 -19.88 31.04
CA PRO A 974 -78.42 -19.49 32.35
C PRO A 974 -77.40 -18.67 33.16
N PRO A 975 -77.85 -17.76 34.05
CA PRO A 975 -76.97 -16.88 34.82
C PRO A 975 -75.99 -17.64 35.73
N GLU A 976 -76.38 -18.82 36.22
CA GLU A 976 -75.50 -19.70 37.01
C GLU A 976 -74.33 -20.25 36.19
N GLN A 977 -74.58 -20.65 34.94
CA GLN A 977 -73.53 -21.15 34.04
C GLN A 977 -72.60 -20.03 33.57
N LEU A 978 -73.11 -18.80 33.44
CA LEU A 978 -72.29 -17.64 33.14
C LEU A 978 -71.36 -17.29 34.30
N ALA A 979 -71.86 -17.35 35.55
CA ALA A 979 -71.04 -17.14 36.74
C ALA A 979 -69.94 -18.21 36.90
N LEU A 980 -70.24 -19.47 36.57
CA LEU A 980 -69.23 -20.55 36.53
C LEU A 980 -68.18 -20.29 35.45
N LEU A 981 -68.59 -19.96 34.22
CA LEU A 981 -67.66 -19.61 33.14
C LEU A 981 -66.78 -18.40 33.50
N ALA A 982 -67.32 -17.41 34.19
CA ALA A 982 -66.57 -16.24 34.65
C ALA A 982 -65.52 -16.61 35.71
N ARG A 983 -65.82 -17.53 36.64
CA ARG A 983 -64.83 -18.06 37.60
C ARG A 983 -63.75 -18.87 36.93
N ASP A 984 -64.11 -19.79 36.03
CA ASP A 984 -63.14 -20.59 35.26
C ASP A 984 -62.19 -19.71 34.42
N LEU A 985 -62.73 -18.64 33.82
CA LEU A 985 -61.92 -17.66 33.09
C LEU A 985 -61.06 -16.82 34.04
N ALA A 986 -61.57 -16.44 35.22
CA ALA A 986 -60.80 -15.70 36.21
C ALA A 986 -59.61 -16.53 36.74
N GLU A 987 -59.80 -17.82 37.02
CA GLU A 987 -58.73 -18.74 37.43
C GLU A 987 -57.63 -18.83 36.35
N LYS A 988 -58.02 -19.05 35.10
CA LYS A 988 -57.07 -19.06 33.96
C LYS A 988 -56.36 -17.71 33.78
N LEU A 989 -57.03 -16.59 34.05
CA LEU A 989 -56.43 -15.26 34.00
C LEU A 989 -55.45 -15.03 35.17
N LEU A 990 -55.72 -15.58 36.35
CA LEU A 990 -54.80 -15.57 37.50
C LEU A 990 -53.54 -16.40 37.22
N GLU A 991 -53.68 -17.59 36.66
CA GLU A 991 -52.54 -18.41 36.21
C GLU A 991 -51.68 -17.67 35.17
N ALA A 992 -52.32 -16.92 34.28
CA ALA A 992 -51.65 -16.08 33.28
C ALA A 992 -51.09 -14.74 33.84
N ARG A 993 -51.13 -14.51 35.16
CA ARG A 993 -50.72 -13.27 35.84
C ARG A 993 -51.48 -12.01 35.38
N ARG A 994 -52.67 -12.15 34.80
CA ARG A 994 -53.54 -11.05 34.36
C ARG A 994 -54.52 -10.66 35.47
N HIS A 995 -53.99 -10.35 36.63
CA HIS A 995 -54.74 -10.13 37.88
C HIS A 995 -55.83 -9.06 37.79
N LYS A 996 -55.57 -7.93 37.11
CA LYS A 996 -56.58 -6.86 36.90
C LYS A 996 -57.79 -7.34 36.09
N GLN A 997 -57.58 -8.24 35.12
CA GLN A 997 -58.65 -8.76 34.27
C GLN A 997 -59.45 -9.85 34.98
N ALA A 998 -58.76 -10.69 35.76
CA ALA A 998 -59.41 -11.68 36.61
C ALA A 998 -60.34 -11.01 37.65
N ALA A 999 -59.86 -9.94 38.30
CA ALA A 999 -60.65 -9.16 39.24
C ALA A 999 -61.92 -8.58 38.61
N LEU A 1000 -61.86 -8.08 37.37
CA LEU A 1000 -63.03 -7.60 36.64
C LEU A 1000 -64.04 -8.73 36.34
N CYS A 1001 -63.57 -9.91 35.95
CA CYS A 1001 -64.44 -11.06 35.73
C CYS A 1001 -65.15 -11.48 37.04
N LEU A 1002 -64.42 -11.50 38.15
CA LEU A 1002 -64.93 -11.85 39.47
C LEU A 1002 -65.92 -10.81 40.01
N GLU A 1003 -65.59 -9.51 39.92
CA GLU A 1003 -66.43 -8.40 40.38
C GLU A 1003 -67.73 -8.30 39.57
N GLN A 1004 -67.63 -8.28 38.23
CA GLN A 1004 -68.77 -7.92 37.37
C GLN A 1004 -69.69 -9.11 37.04
N TYR A 1005 -69.12 -10.31 36.86
CA TYR A 1005 -69.88 -11.47 36.38
C TYR A 1005 -70.07 -12.54 37.47
N ALA A 1006 -69.06 -12.82 38.31
CA ALA A 1006 -69.19 -13.76 39.43
C ALA A 1006 -69.75 -13.11 40.71
N LYS A 1007 -69.74 -11.77 40.79
CA LYS A 1007 -70.13 -10.94 41.95
C LYS A 1007 -69.37 -11.28 43.23
N ASP A 1008 -68.09 -11.66 43.11
CA ASP A 1008 -67.21 -11.98 44.23
C ASP A 1008 -66.20 -10.85 44.46
N CYS A 1009 -66.49 -9.99 45.44
CA CYS A 1009 -65.68 -8.79 45.71
C CYS A 1009 -64.41 -9.08 46.53
N GLU A 1010 -64.41 -10.09 47.42
CA GLU A 1010 -63.24 -10.41 48.24
C GLU A 1010 -62.14 -11.04 47.39
N GLU A 1011 -62.49 -12.02 46.54
CA GLU A 1011 -61.53 -12.64 45.63
C GLU A 1011 -61.01 -11.62 44.58
N ALA A 1012 -61.86 -10.69 44.13
CA ALA A 1012 -61.44 -9.61 43.25
C ALA A 1012 -60.42 -8.66 43.91
N ILE A 1013 -60.64 -8.27 45.16
CA ILE A 1013 -59.70 -7.42 45.92
C ILE A 1013 -58.38 -8.17 46.16
N SER A 1014 -58.46 -9.43 46.58
CA SER A 1014 -57.28 -10.29 46.79
C SER A 1014 -56.45 -10.45 45.51
N ALA A 1015 -57.10 -10.70 44.38
CA ALA A 1015 -56.45 -10.75 43.07
C ALA A 1015 -55.72 -9.45 42.71
N LEU A 1016 -56.32 -8.28 42.98
CA LEU A 1016 -55.69 -6.98 42.72
C LEU A 1016 -54.48 -6.71 43.63
N ILE A 1017 -54.56 -7.10 44.90
CA ILE A 1017 -53.43 -6.99 45.85
C ILE A 1017 -52.27 -7.89 45.38
N GLN A 1018 -52.56 -9.14 45.03
CA GLN A 1018 -51.55 -10.06 44.49
C GLN A 1018 -50.91 -9.54 43.20
N GLY A 1019 -51.68 -8.83 42.37
CA GLY A 1019 -51.23 -8.21 41.12
C GLY A 1019 -50.57 -6.84 41.25
N ALA A 1020 -50.26 -6.38 42.47
CA ALA A 1020 -49.67 -5.07 42.75
C ALA A 1020 -50.46 -3.87 42.16
N ALA A 1021 -51.78 -4.03 41.99
CA ALA A 1021 -52.69 -3.01 41.47
C ALA A 1021 -53.25 -2.16 42.63
N TRP A 1022 -52.36 -1.51 43.38
CA TRP A 1022 -52.64 -0.89 44.69
C TRP A 1022 -53.79 0.12 44.66
N GLU A 1023 -53.81 1.02 43.67
CA GLU A 1023 -54.82 2.08 43.56
C GLU A 1023 -56.23 1.49 43.30
N GLU A 1024 -56.34 0.46 42.46
CA GLU A 1024 -57.61 -0.17 42.12
C GLU A 1024 -58.12 -1.09 43.24
N ALA A 1025 -57.22 -1.80 43.92
CA ALA A 1025 -57.54 -2.53 45.14
C ALA A 1025 -58.11 -1.60 46.21
N LEU A 1026 -57.47 -0.44 46.43
CA LEU A 1026 -57.91 0.56 47.39
C LEU A 1026 -59.30 1.14 47.02
N ARG A 1027 -59.54 1.39 45.72
CA ARG A 1027 -60.85 1.84 45.23
C ARG A 1027 -61.95 0.82 45.54
N LEU A 1028 -61.72 -0.47 45.26
CA LEU A 1028 -62.71 -1.53 45.54
C LEU A 1028 -62.96 -1.71 47.04
N ILE A 1029 -61.91 -1.62 47.85
CA ILE A 1029 -62.01 -1.68 49.32
C ILE A 1029 -62.96 -0.58 49.84
N TYR A 1030 -62.80 0.67 49.38
CA TYR A 1030 -63.71 1.75 49.76
C TYR A 1030 -65.10 1.60 49.14
N LEU A 1031 -65.19 1.14 47.88
CA LEU A 1031 -66.46 0.96 47.18
C LEU A 1031 -67.39 -0.04 47.89
N TYR A 1032 -66.82 -1.14 48.39
CA TYR A 1032 -67.56 -2.21 49.08
C TYR A 1032 -67.55 -2.07 50.61
N ASN A 1033 -67.08 -0.93 51.15
CA ASN A 1033 -66.98 -0.67 52.60
C ASN A 1033 -66.19 -1.74 53.39
N ARG A 1034 -65.12 -2.28 52.80
CA ARG A 1034 -64.24 -3.32 53.40
C ARG A 1034 -62.91 -2.79 53.88
N GLN A 1035 -62.96 -1.70 54.65
CA GLN A 1035 -61.77 -1.02 55.17
C GLN A 1035 -60.93 -1.91 56.11
N ASP A 1036 -61.51 -2.99 56.64
CA ASP A 1036 -60.81 -4.05 57.37
C ASP A 1036 -59.61 -4.60 56.59
N ILE A 1037 -59.75 -4.74 55.26
CA ILE A 1037 -58.72 -5.32 54.38
C ILE A 1037 -57.46 -4.42 54.26
N ILE A 1038 -57.59 -3.12 54.57
CA ILE A 1038 -56.46 -2.18 54.53
C ILE A 1038 -55.38 -2.58 55.54
N GLU A 1039 -55.80 -2.92 56.76
CA GLU A 1039 -54.89 -3.28 57.84
C GLU A 1039 -54.46 -4.75 57.77
N THR A 1040 -55.35 -5.67 57.34
CA THR A 1040 -55.04 -7.12 57.31
C THR A 1040 -54.09 -7.48 56.17
N ASP A 1041 -54.38 -7.02 54.95
CA ASP A 1041 -53.74 -7.55 53.73
C ASP A 1041 -53.02 -6.47 52.91
N LEU A 1042 -53.56 -5.24 52.81
CA LEU A 1042 -52.96 -4.23 51.92
C LEU A 1042 -51.65 -3.64 52.46
N LYS A 1043 -51.61 -3.20 53.73
CA LYS A 1043 -50.39 -2.62 54.32
C LYS A 1043 -49.26 -3.64 54.46
N SER A 1044 -49.58 -4.87 54.85
CA SER A 1044 -48.62 -5.98 54.91
C SER A 1044 -48.05 -6.27 53.52
N ALA A 1045 -48.90 -6.39 52.49
CA ALA A 1045 -48.46 -6.60 51.11
C ALA A 1045 -47.60 -5.44 50.56
N LEU A 1046 -47.84 -4.20 50.95
CA LEU A 1046 -47.02 -3.05 50.53
C LEU A 1046 -45.60 -3.09 51.12
N LEU A 1047 -45.47 -3.45 52.40
CA LEU A 1047 -44.16 -3.59 53.05
C LEU A 1047 -43.38 -4.80 52.51
N ASP A 1048 -44.08 -5.91 52.25
CA ASP A 1048 -43.49 -7.10 51.62
C ASP A 1048 -43.05 -6.79 50.19
N ALA A 1049 -43.85 -6.06 49.42
CA ALA A 1049 -43.48 -5.59 48.09
C ALA A 1049 -42.23 -4.68 48.14
N HIS A 1050 -42.16 -3.75 49.10
CA HIS A 1050 -40.97 -2.93 49.30
C HIS A 1050 -39.71 -3.77 49.60
N SER A 1051 -39.81 -4.73 50.52
CA SER A 1051 -38.70 -5.62 50.88
C SER A 1051 -38.22 -6.47 49.69
N ASN A 1052 -39.17 -7.03 48.94
CA ASN A 1052 -38.88 -7.81 47.74
C ASN A 1052 -38.21 -6.97 46.64
N GLN A 1053 -38.68 -5.73 46.43
CA GLN A 1053 -38.09 -4.83 45.45
C GLN A 1053 -36.69 -4.38 45.85
N THR A 1054 -36.47 -4.06 47.13
CA THR A 1054 -35.16 -3.63 47.64
C THR A 1054 -34.12 -4.75 47.49
N SER A 1055 -34.44 -5.96 47.97
CA SER A 1055 -33.56 -7.13 47.85
C SER A 1055 -33.29 -7.52 46.39
N PHE A 1056 -34.28 -7.37 45.51
CA PHE A 1056 -34.09 -7.60 44.08
C PHE A 1056 -33.09 -6.59 43.49
N LEU A 1057 -33.24 -5.29 43.78
CA LEU A 1057 -32.34 -4.26 43.26
C LEU A 1057 -30.90 -4.44 43.74
N GLU A 1058 -30.70 -4.80 45.01
CA GLU A 1058 -29.37 -5.13 45.55
C GLU A 1058 -28.74 -6.31 44.80
N SER A 1059 -29.52 -7.37 44.55
CA SER A 1059 -29.04 -8.55 43.82
C SER A 1059 -28.62 -8.21 42.38
N GLN A 1060 -29.41 -7.39 41.67
CA GLN A 1060 -29.10 -6.98 40.30
C GLN A 1060 -27.89 -6.05 40.26
N LYS A 1061 -27.76 -5.12 41.22
CA LYS A 1061 -26.58 -4.25 41.35
C LYS A 1061 -25.30 -5.07 41.54
N ALA A 1062 -25.33 -6.06 42.42
CA ALA A 1062 -24.19 -6.95 42.66
C ALA A 1062 -23.81 -7.79 41.42
N LEU A 1063 -24.81 -8.38 40.75
CA LEU A 1063 -24.59 -9.17 39.52
C LEU A 1063 -24.02 -8.31 38.38
N PHE A 1064 -24.55 -7.10 38.19
CA PHE A 1064 -24.09 -6.17 37.16
C PHE A 1064 -22.61 -5.81 37.33
N ILE A 1065 -22.23 -5.40 38.55
CA ILE A 1065 -20.85 -5.03 38.87
C ILE A 1065 -19.91 -6.23 38.66
N ARG A 1066 -20.31 -7.43 39.11
CA ARG A 1066 -19.51 -8.65 38.95
C ARG A 1066 -19.25 -8.97 37.47
N HIS A 1067 -20.27 -8.93 36.62
CA HIS A 1067 -20.13 -9.25 35.20
C HIS A 1067 -19.34 -8.19 34.43
N LYS A 1068 -19.55 -6.89 34.74
CA LYS A 1068 -18.77 -5.78 34.17
C LYS A 1068 -17.28 -5.94 34.46
N ASN A 1069 -16.93 -6.16 35.73
CA ASN A 1069 -15.52 -6.31 36.14
C ASN A 1069 -14.87 -7.55 35.49
N ARG A 1070 -15.62 -8.66 35.39
CA ARG A 1070 -15.10 -9.88 34.76
C ARG A 1070 -14.84 -9.70 33.26
N LEU A 1071 -15.72 -8.98 32.57
CA LEU A 1071 -15.57 -8.72 31.14
C LEU A 1071 -14.29 -7.92 30.84
N ALA A 1072 -13.98 -6.91 31.67
CA ALA A 1072 -12.74 -6.15 31.54
C ALA A 1072 -11.49 -7.03 31.65
N VAL A 1073 -11.46 -7.97 32.61
CA VAL A 1073 -10.36 -8.93 32.77
C VAL A 1073 -10.22 -9.84 31.55
N VAL A 1074 -11.33 -10.34 31.00
CA VAL A 1074 -11.32 -11.22 29.81
C VAL A 1074 -10.81 -10.47 28.58
N GLN A 1075 -11.18 -9.20 28.41
CA GLN A 1075 -10.68 -8.35 27.32
C GLN A 1075 -9.17 -8.11 27.43
N GLU A 1076 -8.66 -7.84 28.65
CA GLU A 1076 -7.23 -7.66 28.89
C GLU A 1076 -6.42 -8.93 28.62
N LEU A 1077 -6.91 -10.10 29.06
CA LEU A 1077 -6.26 -11.39 28.81
C LEU A 1077 -6.19 -11.72 27.31
N LYS A 1078 -7.24 -11.41 26.54
CA LYS A 1078 -7.23 -11.59 25.08
C LYS A 1078 -6.29 -10.62 24.38
N ALA A 1079 -6.15 -9.40 24.88
CA ALA A 1079 -5.21 -8.42 24.35
C ALA A 1079 -3.76 -8.85 24.60
N LYS A 1080 -3.42 -9.32 25.81
CA LYS A 1080 -2.10 -9.85 26.15
C LYS A 1080 -1.73 -11.09 25.33
N ALA A 1081 -2.65 -12.04 25.17
CA ALA A 1081 -2.41 -13.23 24.35
C ALA A 1081 -2.19 -12.92 22.85
N ARG A 1082 -2.71 -11.79 22.34
CA ARG A 1082 -2.40 -11.32 20.98
C ARG A 1082 -1.00 -10.73 20.87
N LEU A 1083 -0.52 -10.06 21.90
CA LEU A 1083 0.82 -9.46 21.95
C LEU A 1083 1.93 -10.52 22.11
N GLU A 1084 1.71 -11.56 22.92
CA GLU A 1084 2.69 -12.65 23.10
C GLU A 1084 2.93 -13.50 21.83
N LEU A 1085 2.04 -13.43 20.84
CA LEU A 1085 2.23 -14.08 19.53
C LEU A 1085 3.15 -13.30 18.57
N PHE A 1086 3.53 -12.06 18.91
CA PHE A 1086 4.35 -11.19 18.06
C PHE A 1086 5.82 -11.08 18.52
N ASP A 1087 6.19 -11.61 19.69
CA ASP A 1087 7.51 -11.38 20.31
C ASP A 1087 8.50 -12.55 20.18
N GLU A 1088 8.19 -13.61 19.43
CA GLU A 1088 9.16 -14.66 19.06
C GLU A 1088 9.55 -14.57 17.57
N ASP A 1089 10.35 -13.57 17.22
CA ASP A 1089 11.15 -13.55 15.98
C ASP A 1089 12.60 -13.17 16.32
N GLY A 1090 13.45 -14.18 16.55
CA GLY A 1090 14.90 -14.05 16.67
C GLY A 1090 15.59 -14.10 15.29
N PRO A 1091 16.76 -13.47 15.11
CA PRO A 1091 17.42 -13.31 13.81
C PRO A 1091 18.29 -14.54 13.50
N ASP A 1092 17.72 -15.55 12.84
CA ASP A 1092 18.45 -16.50 11.96
C ASP A 1092 17.48 -17.58 11.45
N CYS A 1093 16.80 -17.32 10.33
CA CYS A 1093 16.32 -18.38 9.45
C CYS A 1093 15.94 -17.81 8.07
N ALA A 1094 16.85 -17.93 7.11
CA ALA A 1094 16.53 -17.81 5.69
C ALA A 1094 15.83 -19.11 5.24
N ASP A 1095 14.49 -19.11 5.18
CA ASP A 1095 13.61 -19.95 4.34
C ASP A 1095 12.22 -20.15 4.98
N ALA A 1096 11.44 -19.07 5.13
CA ALA A 1096 10.05 -19.16 5.59
C ALA A 1096 9.10 -18.26 4.77
N GLU A 1097 9.06 -18.44 3.44
CA GLU A 1097 8.01 -17.89 2.56
C GLU A 1097 7.12 -19.00 1.94
N LEU A 1098 6.86 -20.06 2.71
CA LEU A 1098 5.99 -21.16 2.29
C LEU A 1098 5.04 -21.59 3.43
N TYR A 1099 4.30 -20.64 4.01
CA TYR A 1099 3.10 -20.97 4.78
C TYR A 1099 1.94 -20.06 4.36
N SER A 1100 1.28 -20.47 3.28
CA SER A 1100 -0.05 -20.00 2.91
C SER A 1100 -1.12 -20.49 3.88
N GLU A 1101 -2.12 -19.62 4.07
CA GLU A 1101 -3.32 -19.76 4.88
C GLU A 1101 -4.15 -21.03 4.57
N ALA A 1102 -3.86 -22.11 5.29
CA ALA A 1102 -4.79 -23.22 5.54
C ALA A 1102 -4.35 -24.01 6.78
N SER A 1103 -4.33 -23.38 7.95
CA SER A 1103 -4.12 -24.10 9.21
C SER A 1103 -5.08 -23.63 10.31
N SER A 1104 -6.34 -24.02 10.16
CA SER A 1104 -7.14 -24.36 11.35
C SER A 1104 -6.77 -25.79 11.75
N VAL A 1105 -6.45 -25.96 13.03
CA VAL A 1105 -5.96 -27.19 13.71
C VAL A 1105 -4.44 -27.33 13.72
N LEU A 1106 -3.77 -26.59 14.62
CA LEU A 1106 -2.60 -27.04 15.40
C LEU A 1106 -2.12 -25.88 16.32
N THR A 1107 -2.46 -25.94 17.61
CA THR A 1107 -1.62 -25.38 18.68
C THR A 1107 -2.01 -26.05 19.98
N GLY A 1108 -1.09 -26.84 20.53
CA GLY A 1108 -1.28 -27.55 21.79
C GLY A 1108 -0.59 -28.91 21.80
N SER A 1109 0.73 -28.94 21.62
CA SER A 1109 1.50 -30.14 21.93
C SER A 1109 2.88 -29.80 22.45
N HIS A 1110 2.97 -29.30 23.69
CA HIS A 1110 4.04 -29.64 24.62
C HIS A 1110 3.55 -29.42 26.05
N LEU A 1111 2.88 -30.43 26.61
CA LEU A 1111 3.11 -30.97 27.95
C LEU A 1111 2.07 -32.07 28.24
N GLY A 1112 2.52 -33.33 28.29
CA GLY A 1112 1.86 -34.37 29.09
C GLY A 1112 0.83 -35.29 28.42
N SER A 1113 1.21 -36.58 28.40
CA SER A 1113 0.34 -37.75 28.57
C SER A 1113 -0.41 -38.34 27.35
N LYS A 1114 0.15 -39.47 26.90
CA LYS A 1114 -0.47 -40.59 26.20
C LYS A 1114 -1.88 -40.91 26.74
N TYR A 1115 -2.92 -40.78 25.91
CA TYR A 1115 -4.01 -41.76 25.85
C TYR A 1115 -4.74 -41.63 24.52
N SER A 1116 -4.87 -42.78 23.85
CA SER A 1116 -5.57 -43.02 22.61
C SER A 1116 -7.06 -42.62 22.70
N ARG A 1117 -7.60 -42.00 21.64
CA ARG A 1117 -8.88 -42.37 21.00
C ARG A 1117 -9.25 -41.47 19.82
N SER A 1118 -9.30 -42.11 18.66
CA SER A 1118 -10.28 -42.00 17.59
C SER A 1118 -11.61 -41.31 17.94
N ASN A 1119 -11.99 -40.29 17.15
CA ASN A 1119 -13.30 -40.11 16.48
C ASN A 1119 -13.41 -38.68 15.91
N SER A 1120 -13.52 -38.52 14.60
CA SER A 1120 -14.75 -38.55 13.79
C SER A 1120 -15.33 -37.16 13.57
N ARG A 1121 -15.51 -36.85 12.28
CA ARG A 1121 -16.24 -35.70 11.75
C ARG A 1121 -17.66 -35.70 12.33
N ILE A 1122 -17.88 -34.94 13.40
CA ILE A 1122 -19.21 -34.70 13.95
C ILE A 1122 -19.88 -33.63 13.09
N SER A 1123 -20.80 -34.08 12.24
CA SER A 1123 -21.72 -33.24 11.49
C SER A 1123 -22.70 -32.55 12.44
N SER A 1124 -22.81 -31.23 12.33
CA SER A 1124 -23.78 -30.37 13.01
C SER A 1124 -25.18 -30.47 12.37
N ARG A 1125 -25.68 -31.71 12.18
CA ARG A 1125 -26.91 -31.97 11.41
C ARG A 1125 -28.15 -32.36 12.24
N SER A 1126 -28.11 -32.28 13.57
CA SER A 1126 -29.31 -32.48 14.41
C SER A 1126 -29.61 -31.28 15.33
N SER A 1127 -30.90 -30.97 15.49
CA SER A 1127 -31.41 -29.89 16.35
C SER A 1127 -30.96 -30.00 17.80
N LYS A 1128 -30.74 -31.23 18.30
CA LYS A 1128 -30.18 -31.49 19.64
C LYS A 1128 -28.72 -31.04 19.76
N ASN A 1129 -27.89 -31.29 18.76
CA ASN A 1129 -26.49 -30.85 18.77
C ASN A 1129 -26.34 -29.35 18.54
N ARG A 1130 -27.24 -28.74 17.74
CA ARG A 1130 -27.32 -27.28 17.60
C ARG A 1130 -27.70 -26.60 18.90
N ARG A 1131 -28.73 -27.08 19.62
CA ARG A 1131 -29.07 -26.59 20.97
C ARG A 1131 -27.92 -26.75 21.97
N LYS A 1132 -27.17 -27.85 21.91
CA LYS A 1132 -26.02 -28.09 22.81
C LYS A 1132 -24.83 -27.19 22.46
N ALA A 1133 -24.67 -26.79 21.20
CA ALA A 1133 -23.66 -25.82 20.76
C ALA A 1133 -24.06 -24.37 21.08
N GLU A 1134 -25.33 -23.99 20.86
CA GLU A 1134 -25.90 -22.70 21.27
C GLU A 1134 -25.87 -22.53 22.80
N GLY A 1135 -26.11 -23.60 23.56
CA GLY A 1135 -25.99 -23.59 25.02
C GLY A 1135 -24.57 -23.36 25.53
N LYS A 1136 -23.53 -23.69 24.75
CA LYS A 1136 -22.14 -23.39 25.10
C LYS A 1136 -21.78 -21.91 24.89
N LYS A 1137 -22.47 -21.20 23.99
CA LYS A 1137 -22.27 -19.75 23.76
C LYS A 1137 -22.78 -18.87 24.91
N HIS A 1138 -23.71 -19.40 25.72
CA HIS A 1138 -24.32 -18.69 26.85
C HIS A 1138 -23.72 -19.12 28.20
N SER A 1139 -22.59 -19.84 28.17
CA SER A 1139 -21.96 -20.37 29.38
C SER A 1139 -21.11 -19.31 30.06
N LEU A 1140 -21.55 -18.83 31.23
CA LEU A 1140 -20.80 -17.91 32.10
C LEU A 1140 -19.64 -18.59 32.88
N LYS A 1141 -19.12 -19.71 32.36
CA LYS A 1141 -18.02 -20.44 32.99
C LYS A 1141 -16.70 -19.75 32.66
N GLU A 1142 -15.96 -19.40 33.71
CA GLU A 1142 -14.64 -18.76 33.60
C GLU A 1142 -13.66 -19.64 32.79
N GLY A 1143 -12.98 -19.03 31.82
CA GLY A 1143 -12.05 -19.68 30.89
C GLY A 1143 -12.71 -20.35 29.68
N SER A 1144 -14.03 -20.20 29.49
CA SER A 1144 -14.70 -20.74 28.30
C SER A 1144 -14.40 -19.89 27.05
N PRO A 1145 -14.31 -20.51 25.84
CA PRO A 1145 -13.95 -19.78 24.62
C PRO A 1145 -14.90 -18.62 24.23
N PHE A 1146 -16.13 -18.63 24.72
CA PHE A 1146 -17.18 -17.65 24.42
C PHE A 1146 -17.61 -16.84 25.65
N GLU A 1147 -16.76 -16.80 26.68
CA GLU A 1147 -17.07 -16.15 27.97
C GLU A 1147 -17.42 -14.66 27.81
N ASP A 1148 -16.77 -13.94 26.90
CA ASP A 1148 -17.03 -12.54 26.58
C ASP A 1148 -18.43 -12.31 26.02
N ILE A 1149 -18.87 -13.12 25.06
CA ILE A 1149 -20.20 -13.03 24.45
C ILE A 1149 -21.29 -13.41 25.48
N ALA A 1150 -21.03 -14.40 26.33
CA ALA A 1150 -21.94 -14.80 27.40
C ALA A 1150 -22.14 -13.69 28.44
N LEU A 1151 -21.06 -12.98 28.81
CA LEU A 1151 -21.10 -11.86 29.75
C LEU A 1151 -21.84 -10.65 29.18
N LEU A 1152 -21.63 -10.31 27.90
CA LEU A 1152 -22.37 -9.24 27.21
C LEU A 1152 -23.88 -9.51 27.21
N ASN A 1153 -24.29 -10.74 26.90
CA ASN A 1153 -25.70 -11.13 26.93
C ASN A 1153 -26.31 -11.04 28.34
N ALA A 1154 -25.58 -11.46 29.37
CA ALA A 1154 -26.04 -11.34 30.76
C ALA A 1154 -26.21 -9.88 31.19
N LEU A 1155 -25.29 -8.99 30.81
CA LEU A 1155 -25.37 -7.55 31.09
C LEU A 1155 -26.58 -6.91 30.38
N THR A 1156 -26.82 -7.24 29.11
CA THR A 1156 -28.00 -6.77 28.36
C THR A 1156 -29.32 -7.19 29.02
N GLN A 1157 -29.40 -8.43 29.50
CA GLN A 1157 -30.59 -8.92 30.19
C GLN A 1157 -30.84 -8.18 31.51
N ILE A 1158 -29.81 -7.96 32.33
CA ILE A 1158 -29.93 -7.23 33.60
C ILE A 1158 -30.43 -5.80 33.36
N ILE A 1159 -29.84 -5.08 32.39
CA ILE A 1159 -30.27 -3.71 32.04
C ILE A 1159 -31.74 -3.69 31.61
N THR A 1160 -32.15 -4.65 30.79
CA THR A 1160 -33.53 -4.73 30.27
C THR A 1160 -34.53 -5.02 31.38
N ILE A 1161 -34.19 -5.88 32.34
CA ILE A 1161 -35.08 -6.23 33.46
C ILE A 1161 -35.25 -5.02 34.38
N VAL A 1162 -34.15 -4.37 34.78
CA VAL A 1162 -34.19 -3.22 35.69
C VAL A 1162 -34.92 -2.03 35.04
N ASP A 1163 -34.77 -1.80 33.73
CA ASP A 1163 -35.50 -0.75 33.01
C ASP A 1163 -37.01 -1.03 32.91
N LYS A 1164 -37.45 -2.30 32.89
CA LYS A 1164 -38.87 -2.68 32.86
C LYS A 1164 -39.62 -2.32 34.13
N MET A 1165 -38.93 -2.28 35.28
CA MET A 1165 -39.53 -2.06 36.59
C MET A 1165 -39.98 -0.63 36.89
N ARG A 1166 -39.68 0.34 36.01
CA ARG A 1166 -39.98 1.78 36.23
C ARG A 1166 -41.44 2.04 36.64
N GLU A 1167 -42.38 1.36 35.98
CA GLU A 1167 -43.81 1.52 36.23
C GLU A 1167 -44.26 0.86 37.54
N GLU A 1168 -43.71 -0.32 37.85
CA GLU A 1168 -43.99 -1.07 39.08
C GLU A 1168 -43.46 -0.33 40.31
N VAL A 1169 -42.22 0.17 40.25
CA VAL A 1169 -41.60 0.99 41.30
C VAL A 1169 -42.39 2.29 41.48
N HIS A 1170 -42.81 2.95 40.39
CA HIS A 1170 -43.61 4.17 40.48
C HIS A 1170 -44.97 3.94 41.18
N SER A 1171 -45.67 2.85 40.84
CA SER A 1171 -46.94 2.46 41.47
C SER A 1171 -46.76 2.20 42.97
N LEU A 1172 -45.71 1.47 43.35
CA LEU A 1172 -45.40 1.16 44.75
C LEU A 1172 -45.02 2.41 45.55
N LEU A 1173 -44.21 3.31 44.98
CA LEU A 1173 -43.83 4.58 45.64
C LEU A 1173 -45.06 5.42 46.00
N LYS A 1174 -46.04 5.54 45.09
CA LYS A 1174 -47.30 6.26 45.37
C LYS A 1174 -48.07 5.64 46.51
N ALA A 1175 -48.21 4.31 46.51
CA ALA A 1175 -48.93 3.60 47.56
C ALA A 1175 -48.23 3.73 48.92
N LEU A 1176 -46.90 3.62 48.97
CA LEU A 1176 -46.12 3.79 50.21
C LEU A 1176 -46.28 5.21 50.79
N VAL A 1177 -46.22 6.25 49.94
CA VAL A 1177 -46.45 7.65 50.37
C VAL A 1177 -47.88 7.84 50.89
N LEU A 1178 -48.87 7.26 50.22
CA LEU A 1178 -50.28 7.36 50.61
C LEU A 1178 -50.53 6.80 52.03
N PHE A 1179 -49.79 5.76 52.42
CA PHE A 1179 -49.87 5.13 53.75
C PHE A 1179 -48.78 5.61 54.74
N GLN A 1180 -48.14 6.75 54.47
CA GLN A 1180 -47.15 7.40 55.36
C GLN A 1180 -45.87 6.58 55.60
N PHE A 1181 -45.49 5.70 54.66
CA PHE A 1181 -44.23 4.95 54.68
C PHE A 1181 -43.10 5.70 53.95
N ASP A 1182 -42.92 6.99 54.26
CA ASP A 1182 -42.02 7.89 53.53
C ASP A 1182 -40.54 7.45 53.57
N GLY A 1183 -40.10 6.85 54.69
CA GLY A 1183 -38.73 6.34 54.84
C GLY A 1183 -38.43 5.18 53.89
N ALA A 1184 -39.36 4.22 53.77
CA ALA A 1184 -39.26 3.10 52.85
C ALA A 1184 -39.33 3.58 51.39
N ALA A 1185 -40.27 4.48 51.07
CA ALA A 1185 -40.40 5.05 49.74
C ALA A 1185 -39.15 5.83 49.30
N SER A 1186 -38.55 6.62 50.20
CA SER A 1186 -37.33 7.39 49.91
C SER A 1186 -36.12 6.48 49.67
N SER A 1187 -35.95 5.41 50.46
CA SER A 1187 -34.88 4.43 50.26
C SER A 1187 -35.00 3.77 48.89
N LEU A 1188 -36.18 3.22 48.57
CA LEU A 1188 -36.40 2.54 47.30
C LEU A 1188 -36.18 3.46 46.09
N GLN A 1189 -36.62 4.72 46.17
CA GLN A 1189 -36.40 5.70 45.11
C GLN A 1189 -34.91 6.02 44.90
N ARG A 1190 -34.15 6.17 45.99
CA ARG A 1190 -32.70 6.40 45.92
C ARG A 1190 -31.99 5.19 45.30
N ASP A 1191 -32.22 4.00 45.85
CA ASP A 1191 -31.49 2.79 45.50
C ASP A 1191 -31.75 2.38 44.04
N TYR A 1192 -32.99 2.54 43.55
CA TYR A 1192 -33.34 2.35 42.13
C TYR A 1192 -32.72 3.42 41.22
N GLY A 1193 -32.69 4.67 41.68
CA GLY A 1193 -32.09 5.80 40.94
C GLY A 1193 -30.59 5.63 40.72
N GLU A 1194 -29.86 5.21 41.77
CA GLU A 1194 -28.42 4.93 41.69
C GLU A 1194 -28.11 3.80 40.71
N LEU A 1195 -28.90 2.73 40.72
CA LEU A 1195 -28.68 1.58 39.83
C LEU A 1195 -28.87 1.95 38.35
N LEU A 1196 -29.92 2.71 38.02
CA LEU A 1196 -30.15 3.17 36.65
C LEU A 1196 -29.03 4.07 36.14
N GLN A 1197 -28.53 4.98 36.98
CA GLN A 1197 -27.41 5.86 36.63
C GLN A 1197 -26.11 5.07 36.42
N LEU A 1198 -25.84 4.08 37.27
CA LEU A 1198 -24.69 3.19 37.14
C LEU A 1198 -24.72 2.43 35.79
N MET A 1199 -25.88 1.93 35.37
CA MET A 1199 -26.02 1.25 34.08
C MET A 1199 -25.82 2.19 32.89
N GLU A 1200 -26.39 3.40 32.95
CA GLU A 1200 -26.28 4.40 31.87
C GLU A 1200 -24.83 4.83 31.63
N THR A 1201 -24.06 5.04 32.71
CA THR A 1201 -22.63 5.37 32.61
C THR A 1201 -21.78 4.22 32.05
N ALA A 1202 -22.16 2.97 32.30
CA ALA A 1202 -21.38 1.79 31.89
C ALA A 1202 -21.61 1.37 30.43
N LEU A 1203 -22.68 1.83 29.77
CA LEU A 1203 -23.01 1.48 28.39
C LEU A 1203 -21.87 1.78 27.38
N PRO A 1204 -21.32 3.00 27.30
CA PRO A 1204 -20.22 3.30 26.37
C PRO A 1204 -18.90 2.61 26.73
N GLU A 1205 -18.68 2.23 28.00
CA GLU A 1205 -17.48 1.51 28.44
C GLU A 1205 -17.51 0.03 28.02
N ILE A 1206 -18.68 -0.61 28.04
CA ILE A 1206 -18.84 -2.05 27.76
C ILE A 1206 -18.93 -2.33 26.25
N TRP A 1207 -19.62 -1.46 25.49
CA TRP A 1207 -19.84 -1.60 24.05
C TRP A 1207 -19.05 -0.54 23.27
N THR A 1208 -17.74 -0.75 23.12
CA THR A 1208 -16.84 0.08 22.29
C THR A 1208 -16.88 -0.36 20.81
N ASP A 1209 -16.82 0.59 19.86
CA ASP A 1209 -16.91 0.34 18.40
C ASP A 1209 -15.88 -0.66 17.83
N ASN A 1210 -14.79 -0.93 18.56
CA ASN A 1210 -13.74 -1.89 18.16
C ASN A 1210 -14.17 -3.38 18.18
N LEU A 1211 -15.30 -3.75 18.77
CA LEU A 1211 -15.77 -5.15 18.84
C LEU A 1211 -16.47 -5.64 17.55
N GLN A 1212 -16.76 -4.74 16.59
CA GLN A 1212 -17.45 -5.10 15.34
C GLN A 1212 -16.52 -5.60 14.21
N GLN A 1213 -15.20 -5.47 14.34
CA GLN A 1213 -14.23 -5.82 13.27
C GLN A 1213 -13.87 -7.31 13.18
N GLY A 1214 -14.71 -8.21 13.70
CA GLY A 1214 -14.46 -9.67 13.68
C GLY A 1214 -14.99 -10.43 12.46
N GLN A 1215 -15.67 -9.78 11.51
CA GLN A 1215 -16.12 -10.41 10.26
C GLN A 1215 -15.36 -9.83 9.07
N THR A 1216 -14.17 -10.36 8.82
CA THR A 1216 -13.54 -10.23 7.51
C THR A 1216 -14.34 -11.05 6.49
N PRO A 1217 -14.82 -10.47 5.38
CA PRO A 1217 -15.35 -11.24 4.27
C PRO A 1217 -14.22 -12.09 3.68
N LEU A 1218 -14.45 -13.39 3.52
CA LEU A 1218 -13.56 -14.39 2.91
C LEU A 1218 -13.31 -14.16 1.39
N THR A 1219 -13.42 -12.93 0.92
CA THR A 1219 -13.19 -12.51 -0.46
C THR A 1219 -12.25 -11.31 -0.45
N GLY A 1220 -10.99 -11.56 -0.11
CA GLY A 1220 -9.92 -10.59 -0.20
C GLY A 1220 -9.01 -10.87 -1.41
N PRO A 1221 -8.13 -9.93 -1.77
CA PRO A 1221 -7.24 -10.01 -2.93
C PRO A 1221 -6.25 -11.21 -2.92
N ASN A 1222 -6.12 -11.92 -1.80
CA ASN A 1222 -5.25 -13.10 -1.64
C ASN A 1222 -5.95 -14.46 -1.87
N SER A 1223 -7.27 -14.47 -2.16
CA SER A 1223 -8.01 -15.72 -2.38
C SER A 1223 -7.76 -16.30 -3.78
N THR A 1224 -7.23 -17.52 -3.84
CA THR A 1224 -7.01 -18.23 -5.11
C THR A 1224 -8.31 -18.80 -5.69
N ALA A 1225 -8.36 -19.01 -7.00
CA ALA A 1225 -9.56 -19.54 -7.67
C ALA A 1225 -10.07 -20.88 -7.07
N ASN A 1226 -9.17 -21.70 -6.51
CA ASN A 1226 -9.51 -22.95 -5.82
C ASN A 1226 -10.22 -22.73 -4.47
N SER A 1227 -9.86 -21.69 -3.70
CA SER A 1227 -10.53 -21.37 -2.43
C SER A 1227 -11.94 -20.82 -2.66
N ILE A 1228 -12.13 -20.08 -3.76
CA ILE A 1228 -13.43 -19.56 -4.20
C ILE A 1228 -14.34 -20.69 -4.69
N MET A 1229 -13.84 -21.60 -5.54
CA MET A 1229 -14.61 -22.78 -6.00
C MET A 1229 -15.03 -23.73 -4.86
N ALA A 1230 -14.17 -23.92 -3.85
CA ALA A 1230 -14.51 -24.72 -2.67
C ALA A 1230 -15.63 -24.10 -1.82
N SER A 1231 -15.74 -22.76 -1.81
CA SER A 1231 -16.79 -22.02 -1.10
C SER A 1231 -18.16 -22.13 -1.76
N PHE A 1232 -18.22 -22.15 -3.10
CA PHE A 1232 -19.46 -22.35 -3.86
C PHE A 1232 -20.07 -23.75 -3.67
N GLN A 1233 -19.23 -24.76 -3.39
CA GLN A 1233 -19.70 -26.13 -3.13
C GLN A 1233 -20.20 -26.36 -1.69
N GLN A 1234 -20.00 -25.41 -0.77
CA GLN A 1234 -20.50 -25.50 0.60
C GLN A 1234 -21.42 -24.33 0.92
N GLN A 1235 -22.66 -24.37 0.44
CA GLN A 1235 -23.74 -23.57 1.02
C GLN A 1235 -23.91 -23.97 2.50
N ARG A 1236 -23.31 -23.20 3.41
CA ARG A 1236 -23.66 -23.23 4.83
C ARG A 1236 -24.98 -22.48 5.01
N PRO A 1237 -25.90 -22.98 5.87
CA PRO A 1237 -27.11 -22.25 6.19
C PRO A 1237 -26.78 -20.92 6.86
N ALA A 1238 -27.57 -19.89 6.56
CA ALA A 1238 -27.48 -18.56 7.16
C ALA A 1238 -27.26 -18.62 8.68
N VAL A 1239 -26.31 -17.84 9.17
CA VAL A 1239 -26.11 -17.61 10.61
C VAL A 1239 -27.39 -16.97 11.15
N PRO A 1240 -28.00 -17.49 12.23
CA PRO A 1240 -29.22 -16.92 12.78
C PRO A 1240 -28.96 -15.49 13.29
N GLN A 1241 -29.87 -14.56 12.97
CA GLN A 1241 -29.84 -13.12 13.33
C GLN A 1241 -29.61 -12.81 14.83
N GLN A 1242 -29.72 -13.79 15.72
CA GLN A 1242 -29.52 -13.61 17.17
C GLN A 1242 -28.07 -13.32 17.58
N ASP A 1243 -27.06 -13.75 16.80
CA ASP A 1243 -25.65 -13.52 17.15
C ASP A 1243 -25.24 -12.03 16.99
N THR A 1244 -26.01 -11.23 16.24
CA THR A 1244 -25.72 -9.81 15.95
C THR A 1244 -26.30 -8.84 17.00
N GLU A 1245 -27.36 -9.24 17.73
CA GLU A 1245 -28.02 -8.39 18.73
C GLU A 1245 -27.19 -8.23 20.02
N ALA A 1246 -26.33 -9.20 20.36
CA ALA A 1246 -25.49 -9.16 21.56
C ALA A 1246 -24.37 -8.10 21.51
N LEU A 1247 -23.96 -7.72 20.30
CA LEU A 1247 -22.89 -6.75 20.04
C LEU A 1247 -23.40 -5.31 19.95
N THR A 1248 -24.73 -5.11 20.01
CA THR A 1248 -25.38 -3.80 20.04
C THR A 1248 -25.82 -3.41 21.46
N ALA A 1249 -25.54 -2.18 21.87
CA ALA A 1249 -25.91 -1.69 23.19
C ALA A 1249 -27.45 -1.62 23.37
N PRO A 1250 -28.00 -2.04 24.54
CA PRO A 1250 -29.44 -1.96 24.81
C PRO A 1250 -29.92 -0.51 24.98
N LYS A 1251 -31.12 -0.21 24.49
CA LYS A 1251 -31.75 1.12 24.61
C LYS A 1251 -32.58 1.22 25.90
N MET A 1252 -32.20 2.11 26.81
CA MET A 1252 -32.96 2.37 28.06
C MET A 1252 -34.10 3.39 27.85
N ARG A 1253 -35.24 3.21 28.54
CA ARG A 1253 -36.45 4.08 28.40
C ARG A 1253 -36.37 5.33 29.28
N ILE A 1254 -35.44 6.23 28.95
CA ILE A 1254 -35.16 7.45 29.74
C ILE A 1254 -36.38 8.39 29.82
N ALA A 1255 -37.28 8.37 28.83
CA ALA A 1255 -38.46 9.23 28.77
C ALA A 1255 -39.57 8.91 29.81
N VAL A 1256 -39.56 7.72 30.43
CA VAL A 1256 -40.59 7.32 31.39
C VAL A 1256 -40.29 7.90 32.78
N LYS A 1257 -41.11 8.86 33.22
CA LYS A 1257 -41.00 9.50 34.55
C LYS A 1257 -41.54 8.55 35.64
N TRP A 1258 -40.68 8.19 36.60
CA TRP A 1258 -41.03 7.31 37.71
C TRP A 1258 -40.73 7.89 39.10
N LYS A 1259 -39.85 8.91 39.20
CA LYS A 1259 -39.52 9.58 40.46
C LYS A 1259 -40.68 10.45 40.95
N LEU A 1260 -40.94 10.44 42.26
CA LEU A 1260 -41.86 11.35 42.93
C LEU A 1260 -41.06 12.51 43.54
N SER A 1261 -41.39 13.74 43.14
CA SER A 1261 -40.73 14.95 43.64
C SER A 1261 -41.01 15.26 45.12
N ILE A 1262 -42.03 14.63 45.71
CA ILE A 1262 -42.38 14.75 47.12
C ILE A 1262 -41.38 14.01 48.04
N LEU A 1263 -40.70 13.01 47.50
CA LEU A 1263 -39.65 12.24 48.17
C LEU A 1263 -38.31 12.88 47.79
N LYS A 1264 -37.59 13.43 48.78
CA LYS A 1264 -36.26 14.03 48.57
C LYS A 1264 -35.15 13.08 48.96
#